data_AF-Q9ULV0-F1
#
_entry.id   AF-Q9ULV0-F1
#
_cell.length_a   1.000
_cell.length_b   1.000
_cell.length_c   1.000
_cell.angle_alpha   90.00
_cell.angle_beta   90.00
_cell.angle_gamma   90.00
#
_symmetry.space_group_name_H-M   'P 1'
#
loop_
_entity.id
_entity.type
_entity.pdbx_description
1 polymer ?
#
loop_
_entity_poly.entity_id
_entity_poly.type
_entity_poly.pdbx_seq_one_letter_code
_entity_poly.pdbx_strand_id
1 'polypeptide(L)'
;MSVGELYSQCTRVWIPDPDEVWRSAELTKDYKEGDKSLQLRLEDETILEYPIDVQRNQLPFLRNPDILVGENDLTALSYLHEPAVLHNLKVRFLESNHIYTYCGIVLVAINPYEQLPIYGQDVIYTYSGQNMGDMDPHIFAVAEEAYKQMARDEKNQSIIVSGESGAGKTVSAKYAMRYFATVGGSASETNIEEKVLASSPIMEAIGNAKTTRNDNSSRFGKYIQIGFDKRYHIIGANMRTYLLEKSRVVFQADDERNYHIFYQLCAAAGLPEFKELALTSAEDFFYTSQGGDTSIEGVDDAEDFEKTRQAFTLLGVKESHQMSIFKIIASILHLGSVAIQAERDGDSCSISPQDVYLSNFCRLLGVEHSQMEHWLCHRKLVTTSETYVKTMSLQQVINARNALAKHIYAQLFGWIVEHINKALHTSLKQHSFIGVLDIYGFETFEVNSFEQFCINYANEKLQQQFNSHVFKLEQEEYMKEQIPWTLIDFYDNQPCIDLIEAKLGILDLLDEECKVPKGTDQNWAQKLYDRHSSSQHFQKPRMSNTAFIIVHFADKVEYLSDGFLEKNRDTVYEEQINILKASKFPLVADLFHDDKDPVPATTPGKGSSSKISVRSARPPMKVSNKEHKKTVGHQFRTSLHLLMETLNATTPHYVRCIKPNDEKLPFHFDPKRAVQQLRACGVLETIRISAAGYPSRWAYHDFFNRYRVLVKKRELANTDKKAICRSVLENLIKDPDKFQFGRTKIFFRAGQVAYLEKLRADKFRTATIMIQKTVRGWLQKVKYHRLKGATLTLQRYCRGHLARRLAEHLRRIRAAVVLQKHYRMQRARQAYQRVRRAAVVIQAFTRAMFVRRTYRQVLMEHKATTIQKHVRGWMARRHFQRLRDAAIVIQCAFRMLKARRELKALRIEARSAEHLKRLNVGMENKVVQLQRKIDEQNKEFKTLSEQLSVTTSTYTMEVERLKKELVHYQQSPGEDTSLRLQEEVESLRTELQRAHSERKILEDAHSREKDELRKRVADLEQENALLKDEKEQLNNQILCQSKDEFAQNSVKENLMKKELEEERSRYQNLVKEYSQLEQRYDNLRDEMTIIKQTPGHRRNPSNQSSLESDSNYPSISTSEIGDTEDALQQVEEIGLEKAAMDMTVFLKLQKRVRELEQERKKLQVQLEKREQQDSKKVQAEPPQTDIDLDPNADLAYNSLKRQELESENKKLKNDLNELRKAVADQATQNNSSHGSPDSYSLLLNQLKLAHEELEVRKEEVLILRTQIVSADQRRLAGRNAEPNINARSSWPNSEKHVDQEDAIEAYHGVCQTNSKTEDWGYLNEDGELGLAYQGLKQVARLLEAQLQAQSLEHEEEVEHLKAQLEALKEEMDKQQQTFCQTLLLSPEAQVEFGVQQEISRLTNENLDLKELVEKLEKNERKLKKQLKIYMKKAQDLEAAQALAQSERKRHELNRQVTVQRKEKDFQGMLEYHKEDEALLIRNLVTDLKPQMLSGTVPCLPAYILYMCIRHADYTNDDLKVHSLLTSTINGIKKVLKKHNDDFEMTSFWLSNTCRLLHCLKQYSGDEGFMTQNTAKQNEHCLKNFDLTEYRQVLSDLSIQIYQQLIKIAEGVLQPMIVSAMLENESIQGLSGVKPTGYRKRSSSMADGDNSYCLEAIIRQMNAFHTVMCDQGLDPEIILQVFKQLFYMINAVTLNNLLLRKDVCSWSTGMQLRYNISQLEEWLRGRNLHQSGAVQTMEPLIQAAQLLQLKKKTQEDAEAICSLCTSLSTQQIVKILNLYTPLNEFEERVTVAFIRTIQAQLQERNDPQQLLLDAKHMFPVLFPFNPSSLTMDSIHIPACLNLEFLNEV
;
A
#
# COMPACT_ATOMS: atom_id res chain seq x y z
N MET A 1 11.41 -8.15 39.27
CA MET A 1 10.21 -8.16 40.15
C MET A 1 10.30 -9.40 40.99
N SER A 2 10.09 -9.30 42.31
CA SER A 2 9.78 -10.46 43.13
C SER A 2 8.30 -10.81 42.95
N VAL A 3 7.95 -12.09 43.08
CA VAL A 3 6.57 -12.55 42.86
C VAL A 3 5.61 -11.91 43.89
N GLY A 4 6.05 -11.75 45.14
CA GLY A 4 5.29 -11.08 46.19
C GLY A 4 5.00 -9.59 45.93
N GLU A 5 5.73 -8.90 45.04
CA GLU A 5 5.43 -7.50 44.68
C GLU A 5 4.19 -7.34 43.79
N LEU A 6 3.75 -8.38 43.08
CA LEU A 6 2.58 -8.31 42.19
C LEU A 6 1.30 -8.78 42.89
N TYR A 7 1.37 -9.90 43.61
CA TYR A 7 0.24 -10.54 44.31
C TYR A 7 -0.04 -9.91 45.69
N SER A 8 -0.30 -8.59 45.69
CA SER A 8 -0.73 -7.84 46.87
C SER A 8 -2.24 -7.92 47.12
N GLN A 9 -2.67 -7.55 48.32
CA GLN A 9 -4.08 -7.33 48.65
C GLN A 9 -4.73 -6.35 47.64
N CYS A 10 -5.97 -6.63 47.25
CA CYS A 10 -6.74 -5.95 46.18
C CYS A 10 -6.20 -6.19 44.74
N THR A 11 -5.21 -7.05 44.52
CA THR A 11 -4.85 -7.50 43.16
C THR A 11 -5.87 -8.54 42.69
N ARG A 12 -6.38 -8.41 41.45
CA ARG A 12 -7.27 -9.39 40.82
C ARG A 12 -6.50 -10.43 40.00
N VAL A 13 -7.00 -11.67 40.03
CA VAL A 13 -6.48 -12.86 39.34
C VAL A 13 -7.61 -13.61 38.63
N TRP A 14 -7.22 -14.60 37.82
CA TRP A 14 -8.09 -15.56 37.15
C TRP A 14 -7.84 -16.95 37.70
N ILE A 15 -8.92 -17.63 38.10
CA ILE A 15 -8.91 -19.03 38.53
C ILE A 15 -9.67 -19.89 37.51
N PRO A 16 -9.28 -21.15 37.30
CA PRO A 16 -10.01 -22.05 36.41
C PRO A 16 -11.40 -22.34 36.97
N ASP A 17 -12.40 -22.37 36.09
CA ASP A 17 -13.81 -22.54 36.43
C ASP A 17 -14.47 -23.58 35.50
N PRO A 18 -15.29 -24.53 36.02
CA PRO A 18 -15.90 -25.56 35.18
C PRO A 18 -16.98 -25.03 34.23
N ASP A 19 -17.53 -23.83 34.47
CA ASP A 19 -18.63 -23.26 33.69
C ASP A 19 -18.16 -22.13 32.78
N GLU A 20 -17.48 -21.11 33.31
CA GLU A 20 -16.98 -19.98 32.51
C GLU A 20 -15.55 -20.17 31.95
N VAL A 21 -14.94 -21.34 32.14
CA VAL A 21 -13.50 -21.64 31.92
C VAL A 21 -12.57 -20.86 32.85
N TRP A 22 -12.78 -19.56 33.02
CA TRP A 22 -11.97 -18.67 33.86
C TRP A 22 -12.84 -17.67 34.61
N ARG A 23 -12.85 -17.74 35.94
CA ARG A 23 -13.57 -16.80 36.81
C ARG A 23 -12.61 -15.81 37.46
N SER A 24 -13.02 -14.56 37.65
CA SER A 24 -12.17 -13.58 38.33
C SER A 24 -12.26 -13.69 39.84
N ALA A 25 -11.14 -13.41 40.53
CA ALA A 25 -11.08 -13.34 41.98
C ALA A 25 -10.10 -12.26 42.45
N GLU A 26 -10.32 -11.69 43.64
CA GLU A 26 -9.47 -10.68 44.26
C GLU A 26 -8.70 -11.24 45.48
N LEU A 27 -7.40 -10.94 45.60
CA LEU A 27 -6.62 -11.33 46.77
C LEU A 27 -7.03 -10.52 48.02
N THR A 28 -7.55 -11.20 49.04
CA THR A 28 -7.93 -10.57 50.31
C THR A 28 -6.74 -10.31 51.25
N LYS A 29 -5.58 -10.90 50.95
CA LYS A 29 -4.33 -10.84 51.72
C LYS A 29 -3.13 -10.87 50.77
N ASP A 30 -2.04 -10.17 51.12
CA ASP A 30 -0.78 -10.24 50.36
C ASP A 30 -0.20 -11.67 50.36
N TYR A 31 0.21 -12.15 49.20
CA TYR A 31 0.95 -13.42 49.05
C TYR A 31 2.39 -13.27 49.55
N LYS A 32 2.84 -14.20 50.39
CA LYS A 32 4.25 -14.33 50.76
C LYS A 32 4.86 -15.57 50.11
N GLU A 33 6.09 -15.44 49.65
CA GLU A 33 6.83 -16.54 49.03
C GLU A 33 6.95 -17.71 50.01
N GLY A 34 6.31 -18.85 49.69
CA GLY A 34 6.18 -20.02 50.56
C GLY A 34 4.79 -20.24 51.19
N ASP A 35 3.83 -19.33 51.01
CA ASP A 35 2.42 -19.59 51.36
C ASP A 35 1.87 -20.75 50.50
N LYS A 36 1.13 -21.68 51.13
CA LYS A 36 0.57 -22.88 50.45
C LYS A 36 -0.76 -22.64 49.73
N SER A 37 -1.39 -21.51 50.01
CA SER A 37 -2.72 -21.16 49.52
C SER A 37 -2.86 -19.64 49.38
N LEU A 38 -3.74 -19.22 48.47
CA LEU A 38 -4.18 -17.83 48.34
C LEU A 38 -5.58 -17.69 48.94
N GLN A 39 -5.80 -16.61 49.70
CA GLN A 39 -7.15 -16.22 50.11
C GLN A 39 -7.73 -15.28 49.07
N LEU A 40 -8.74 -15.76 48.37
CA LEU A 40 -9.38 -15.10 47.24
C LEU A 40 -10.83 -14.75 47.58
N ARG A 41 -11.36 -13.72 46.91
CA ARG A 41 -12.78 -13.36 46.92
C ARG A 41 -13.30 -13.40 45.48
N LEU A 42 -14.37 -14.14 45.22
CA LEU A 42 -15.00 -14.22 43.90
C LEU A 42 -15.90 -13.00 43.64
N GLU A 43 -16.38 -12.83 42.41
CA GLU A 43 -17.28 -11.73 42.02
C GLU A 43 -18.66 -11.79 42.71
N ASP A 44 -19.04 -12.94 43.28
CA ASP A 44 -20.23 -13.13 44.13
C ASP A 44 -19.98 -12.87 45.64
N GLU A 45 -18.84 -12.24 45.98
CA GLU A 45 -18.30 -12.03 47.34
C GLU A 45 -17.94 -13.31 48.12
N THR A 46 -18.02 -14.51 47.53
CA THR A 46 -17.61 -15.76 48.20
C THR A 46 -16.10 -15.78 48.43
N ILE A 47 -15.68 -16.11 49.66
CA ILE A 47 -14.25 -16.25 50.01
C ILE A 47 -13.81 -17.70 49.77
N LEU A 48 -12.81 -17.87 48.90
CA LEU A 48 -12.23 -19.16 48.50
C LEU A 48 -10.76 -19.24 48.94
N GLU A 49 -10.36 -20.37 49.53
CA GLU A 49 -8.95 -20.70 49.76
C GLU A 49 -8.44 -21.55 48.59
N TYR A 50 -7.61 -20.95 47.73
CA TYR A 50 -7.10 -21.58 46.51
C TYR A 50 -5.71 -22.21 46.76
N PRO A 51 -5.54 -23.54 46.66
CA PRO A 51 -4.26 -24.20 46.90
C PRO A 51 -3.26 -23.95 45.75
N ILE A 52 -1.99 -23.73 46.09
CA ILE A 52 -0.90 -23.59 45.11
C ILE A 52 -0.18 -24.94 44.97
N ASP A 53 0.02 -25.40 43.73
CA ASP A 53 0.89 -26.57 43.47
C ASP A 53 2.36 -26.19 43.73
N VAL A 54 2.85 -26.58 44.91
CA VAL A 54 4.22 -26.33 45.37
C VAL A 54 5.28 -27.00 44.48
N GLN A 55 4.94 -28.05 43.71
CA GLN A 55 5.88 -28.71 42.81
C GLN A 55 6.13 -27.90 41.53
N ARG A 56 5.11 -27.20 41.03
CA ARG A 56 5.18 -26.36 39.82
C ARG A 56 5.36 -24.88 40.11
N ASN A 57 5.11 -24.46 41.35
CA ASN A 57 5.12 -23.07 41.81
C ASN A 57 4.25 -22.14 40.94
N GLN A 58 3.14 -22.69 40.41
CA GLN A 58 2.30 -22.06 39.41
C GLN A 58 1.17 -21.28 40.08
N LEU A 59 1.27 -19.95 40.06
CA LEU A 59 0.25 -19.03 40.58
C LEU A 59 -0.85 -18.75 39.53
N PRO A 60 -2.08 -18.41 39.96
CA PRO A 60 -3.18 -18.04 39.06
C PRO A 60 -2.86 -16.77 38.27
N PHE A 61 -3.33 -16.68 37.02
CA PHE A 61 -2.97 -15.58 36.12
C PHE A 61 -3.48 -14.22 36.63
N LEU A 62 -2.67 -13.16 36.54
CA LEU A 62 -3.06 -11.80 36.94
C LEU A 62 -4.10 -11.20 35.97
N ARG A 63 -5.11 -10.50 36.48
CA ARG A 63 -6.07 -9.72 35.67
C ARG A 63 -5.45 -8.39 35.25
N ASN A 64 -5.70 -7.96 34.01
CA ASN A 64 -5.27 -6.64 33.54
C ASN A 64 -5.97 -5.52 34.32
N PRO A 65 -5.32 -4.35 34.52
CA PRO A 65 -6.01 -3.17 35.04
C PRO A 65 -7.11 -2.74 34.06
N ASP A 66 -8.23 -2.24 34.58
CA ASP A 66 -9.46 -2.01 33.79
C ASP A 66 -9.26 -1.06 32.59
N ILE A 67 -8.27 -0.18 32.65
CA ILE A 67 -7.91 0.71 31.54
C ILE A 67 -7.46 -0.02 30.27
N LEU A 68 -6.97 -1.25 30.37
CA LEU A 68 -6.58 -2.07 29.22
C LEU A 68 -7.67 -3.06 28.79
N VAL A 69 -8.85 -3.01 29.42
CA VAL A 69 -9.99 -3.88 29.08
C VAL A 69 -10.85 -3.15 28.04
N GLY A 70 -11.20 -3.85 26.95
CA GLY A 70 -11.96 -3.29 25.83
C GLY A 70 -11.10 -2.72 24.69
N GLU A 71 -9.76 -2.70 24.83
CA GLU A 71 -8.81 -2.21 23.82
C GLU A 71 -9.02 -2.82 22.41
N ASN A 72 -8.77 -2.02 21.37
CA ASN A 72 -8.98 -2.41 19.97
C ASN A 72 -7.97 -3.45 19.45
N ASP A 73 -6.79 -3.55 20.07
CA ASP A 73 -5.78 -4.59 19.80
C ASP A 73 -5.40 -5.34 21.07
N LEU A 74 -5.50 -6.66 21.04
CA LEU A 74 -5.12 -7.55 22.14
C LEU A 74 -3.63 -7.42 22.52
N THR A 75 -2.73 -6.98 21.62
CA THR A 75 -1.31 -6.77 21.98
C THR A 75 -1.07 -5.62 22.97
N ALA A 76 -2.05 -4.71 23.12
CA ALA A 76 -2.01 -3.64 24.12
C ALA A 76 -2.14 -4.17 25.57
N LEU A 77 -2.70 -5.37 25.75
CA LEU A 77 -2.86 -6.02 27.06
C LEU A 77 -1.49 -6.27 27.70
N SER A 78 -1.31 -5.87 28.96
CA SER A 78 -0.02 -6.01 29.64
C SER A 78 0.20 -7.46 30.10
N TYR A 79 -0.80 -8.07 30.72
CA TYR A 79 -0.84 -9.51 30.97
C TYR A 79 -1.56 -10.17 29.79
N LEU A 80 -0.78 -10.61 28.82
CA LEU A 80 -1.27 -11.21 27.59
C LEU A 80 -1.24 -12.75 27.73
N HIS A 81 -2.40 -13.33 28.08
CA HIS A 81 -2.63 -14.75 28.33
C HIS A 81 -4.10 -15.11 28.04
N GLU A 82 -4.42 -16.40 28.02
CA GLU A 82 -5.75 -16.91 27.61
C GLU A 82 -6.95 -16.21 28.30
N PRO A 83 -7.05 -16.14 29.65
CA PRO A 83 -8.19 -15.47 30.28
C PRO A 83 -8.28 -13.97 30.00
N ALA A 84 -7.16 -13.26 29.85
CA ALA A 84 -7.18 -11.84 29.49
C ALA A 84 -7.77 -11.60 28.09
N VAL A 85 -7.44 -12.49 27.15
CA VAL A 85 -7.93 -12.45 25.76
C VAL A 85 -9.41 -12.77 25.71
N LEU A 86 -9.81 -13.87 26.37
CA LEU A 86 -11.21 -14.29 26.45
C LEU A 86 -12.09 -13.22 27.08
N HIS A 87 -11.65 -12.61 28.18
CA HIS A 87 -12.40 -11.54 28.85
C HIS A 87 -12.50 -10.27 27.99
N ASN A 88 -11.42 -9.83 27.34
CA ASN A 88 -11.45 -8.65 26.47
C ASN A 88 -12.42 -8.88 25.29
N LEU A 89 -12.35 -10.03 24.62
CA LEU A 89 -13.27 -10.39 23.53
C LEU A 89 -14.73 -10.51 24.01
N LYS A 90 -14.99 -11.15 25.17
CA LYS A 90 -16.33 -11.23 25.78
C LYS A 90 -16.91 -9.84 26.06
N VAL A 91 -16.12 -8.93 26.64
CA VAL A 91 -16.53 -7.54 26.92
C VAL A 91 -16.81 -6.77 25.63
N ARG A 92 -15.90 -6.80 24.64
CA ARG A 92 -16.09 -6.09 23.36
C ARG A 92 -17.32 -6.58 22.61
N PHE A 93 -17.56 -7.90 22.60
CA PHE A 93 -18.70 -8.50 21.92
C PHE A 93 -20.03 -8.22 22.64
N LEU A 94 -20.11 -8.40 23.96
CA LEU A 94 -21.36 -8.31 24.72
C LEU A 94 -21.71 -6.89 25.20
N GLU A 95 -20.73 -6.09 25.63
CA GLU A 95 -20.98 -4.77 26.23
C GLU A 95 -20.90 -3.64 25.18
N SER A 96 -19.98 -3.78 24.22
CA SER A 96 -19.73 -2.74 23.20
C SER A 96 -20.36 -3.05 21.83
N ASN A 97 -20.93 -4.26 21.61
CA ASN A 97 -21.38 -4.75 20.31
C ASN A 97 -20.31 -4.73 19.19
N HIS A 98 -19.01 -4.77 19.55
CA HIS A 98 -17.90 -4.77 18.61
C HIS A 98 -17.48 -6.20 18.26
N ILE A 99 -17.82 -6.65 17.05
CA ILE A 99 -17.49 -7.99 16.55
C ILE A 99 -16.05 -8.16 16.05
N TYR A 100 -15.36 -7.05 15.79
CA TYR A 100 -14.01 -7.03 15.23
C TYR A 100 -13.00 -6.53 16.27
N THR A 101 -11.87 -7.22 16.38
CA THR A 101 -10.76 -6.88 17.30
C THR A 101 -9.43 -7.26 16.66
N TYR A 102 -8.40 -6.42 16.76
CA TYR A 102 -7.06 -6.76 16.30
C TYR A 102 -6.32 -7.65 17.30
N CYS A 103 -5.38 -8.43 16.77
CA CYS A 103 -4.39 -9.19 17.50
C CYS A 103 -3.07 -9.04 16.73
N GLY A 104 -2.47 -7.85 16.82
CA GLY A 104 -1.36 -7.42 15.98
C GLY A 104 -1.78 -7.38 14.51
N ILE A 105 -1.29 -8.32 13.69
CA ILE A 105 -1.61 -8.41 12.25
C ILE A 105 -2.87 -9.24 11.94
N VAL A 106 -3.48 -9.85 12.95
CA VAL A 106 -4.67 -10.70 12.80
C VAL A 106 -5.92 -9.89 13.14
N LEU A 107 -6.93 -9.92 12.26
CA LEU A 107 -8.28 -9.48 12.59
C LEU A 107 -9.07 -10.66 13.15
N VAL A 108 -9.44 -10.61 14.44
CA VAL A 108 -10.42 -11.53 15.04
C VAL A 108 -11.81 -11.01 14.73
N ALA A 109 -12.65 -11.87 14.17
CA ALA A 109 -14.02 -11.57 13.76
C ALA A 109 -14.99 -12.56 14.43
N ILE A 110 -15.84 -12.09 15.34
CA ILE A 110 -16.80 -12.93 16.06
C ILE A 110 -18.15 -12.85 15.35
N ASN A 111 -18.78 -13.97 15.00
CA ASN A 111 -20.06 -13.96 14.29
C ASN A 111 -21.18 -13.38 15.19
N PRO A 112 -21.83 -12.24 14.86
CA PRO A 112 -22.90 -11.67 15.67
C PRO A 112 -24.20 -12.47 15.65
N TYR A 113 -24.41 -13.32 14.63
CA TYR A 113 -25.72 -13.90 14.25
C TYR A 113 -26.84 -12.88 13.94
N GLU A 114 -26.50 -11.58 13.86
CA GLU A 114 -27.41 -10.47 13.52
C GLU A 114 -26.83 -9.63 12.38
N GLN A 115 -27.69 -9.00 11.56
CA GLN A 115 -27.23 -8.09 10.50
C GLN A 115 -26.95 -6.69 11.06
N LEU A 116 -25.67 -6.31 11.09
CA LEU A 116 -25.24 -5.01 11.62
C LEU A 116 -25.12 -3.94 10.52
N PRO A 117 -25.48 -2.67 10.79
CA PRO A 117 -25.41 -1.56 9.84
C PRO A 117 -23.97 -1.03 9.60
N ILE A 118 -22.95 -1.88 9.72
CA ILE A 118 -21.53 -1.52 9.58
C ILE A 118 -20.96 -1.81 8.18
N TYR A 119 -21.78 -2.37 7.29
CA TYR A 119 -21.38 -2.77 5.92
C TYR A 119 -21.99 -1.87 4.83
N GLY A 120 -22.38 -0.64 5.18
CA GLY A 120 -22.89 0.38 4.27
C GLY A 120 -21.81 1.01 3.38
N GLN A 121 -22.23 1.71 2.32
CA GLN A 121 -21.32 2.42 1.42
C GLN A 121 -20.64 3.62 2.12
N ASP A 122 -21.35 4.29 3.01
CA ASP A 122 -20.83 5.31 3.92
C ASP A 122 -19.64 4.81 4.75
N VAL A 123 -19.73 3.59 5.30
CA VAL A 123 -18.63 2.97 6.04
C VAL A 123 -17.47 2.62 5.11
N ILE A 124 -17.73 2.11 3.90
CA ILE A 124 -16.69 1.87 2.87
C ILE A 124 -15.92 3.17 2.56
N TYR A 125 -16.62 4.28 2.30
CA TYR A 125 -15.98 5.58 2.02
C TYR A 125 -15.23 6.14 3.24
N THR A 126 -15.66 5.81 4.45
CA THR A 126 -14.98 6.23 5.70
C THR A 126 -13.65 5.50 5.89
N TYR A 127 -13.57 4.21 5.57
CA TYR A 127 -12.31 3.44 5.64
C TYR A 127 -11.36 3.74 4.47
N SER A 128 -11.87 4.17 3.31
CA SER A 128 -11.06 4.44 2.13
C SER A 128 -9.99 5.52 2.34
N GLY A 129 -8.75 5.22 1.94
CA GLY A 129 -7.57 6.05 2.14
C GLY A 129 -6.94 5.98 3.53
N GLN A 130 -7.67 5.57 4.57
CA GLN A 130 -7.19 5.58 5.97
C GLN A 130 -6.14 4.50 6.23
N ASN A 131 -5.37 4.62 7.32
CA ASN A 131 -4.43 3.57 7.74
C ASN A 131 -5.11 2.65 8.76
N MET A 132 -4.72 1.36 8.76
CA MET A 132 -5.34 0.33 9.62
C MET A 132 -5.33 0.66 11.13
N GLY A 133 -4.39 1.47 11.60
CA GLY A 133 -4.28 1.88 13.01
C GLY A 133 -4.95 3.21 13.37
N ASP A 134 -5.46 3.96 12.39
CA ASP A 134 -6.12 5.25 12.62
C ASP A 134 -7.66 5.10 12.76
N MET A 135 -8.19 3.92 12.45
CA MET A 135 -9.62 3.57 12.43
C MET A 135 -9.90 2.36 13.33
N ASP A 136 -11.16 2.18 13.72
CA ASP A 136 -11.59 1.02 14.50
C ASP A 136 -11.44 -0.31 13.71
N PRO A 137 -11.22 -1.45 14.39
CA PRO A 137 -11.01 -2.74 13.74
C PRO A 137 -12.19 -3.12 12.85
N HIS A 138 -11.93 -3.36 11.55
CA HIS A 138 -12.96 -3.77 10.61
C HIS A 138 -12.38 -4.56 9.43
N ILE A 139 -13.19 -5.39 8.78
CA ILE A 139 -12.79 -6.12 7.56
C ILE A 139 -12.41 -5.17 6.41
N PHE A 140 -13.03 -3.99 6.34
CA PHE A 140 -12.70 -2.96 5.36
C PHE A 140 -11.31 -2.34 5.59
N ALA A 141 -10.84 -2.23 6.83
CA ALA A 141 -9.48 -1.76 7.11
C ALA A 141 -8.41 -2.75 6.61
N VAL A 142 -8.69 -4.06 6.71
CA VAL A 142 -7.81 -5.10 6.15
C VAL A 142 -7.85 -5.10 4.61
N ALA A 143 -9.02 -4.88 4.02
CA ALA A 143 -9.15 -4.74 2.57
C ALA A 143 -8.45 -3.47 2.04
N GLU A 144 -8.58 -2.34 2.74
CA GLU A 144 -7.87 -1.09 2.40
C GLU A 144 -6.35 -1.23 2.53
N GLU A 145 -5.85 -1.85 3.60
CA GLU A 145 -4.41 -2.08 3.76
C GLU A 145 -3.87 -3.01 2.66
N ALA A 146 -4.61 -4.05 2.26
CA ALA A 146 -4.26 -4.87 1.10
C ALA A 146 -4.27 -4.06 -0.21
N TYR A 147 -5.28 -3.21 -0.45
CA TYR A 147 -5.34 -2.34 -1.64
C TYR A 147 -4.17 -1.34 -1.69
N LYS A 148 -3.86 -0.70 -0.57
CA LYS A 148 -2.74 0.24 -0.41
C LYS A 148 -1.39 -0.44 -0.56
N GLN A 149 -1.18 -1.62 0.04
CA GLN A 149 0.08 -2.37 -0.13
C GLN A 149 0.27 -2.88 -1.56
N MET A 150 -0.80 -3.31 -2.25
CA MET A 150 -0.73 -3.67 -3.67
C MET A 150 -0.24 -2.50 -4.52
N ALA A 151 -0.76 -1.28 -4.27
CA ALA A 151 -0.38 -0.09 -5.03
C ALA A 151 1.00 0.49 -4.61
N ARG A 152 1.41 0.31 -3.35
CA ARG A 152 2.69 0.83 -2.83
C ARG A 152 3.89 -0.06 -3.17
N ASP A 153 3.73 -1.37 -3.04
CA ASP A 153 4.83 -2.35 -3.13
C ASP A 153 4.86 -3.10 -4.47
N GLU A 154 3.94 -2.77 -5.40
CA GLU A 154 3.70 -3.45 -6.69
C GLU A 154 3.58 -4.98 -6.62
N LYS A 155 3.24 -5.51 -5.43
CA LYS A 155 3.19 -6.95 -5.13
C LYS A 155 1.74 -7.42 -4.95
N ASN A 156 1.46 -8.62 -5.46
CA ASN A 156 0.17 -9.29 -5.25
C ASN A 156 -0.09 -9.57 -3.75
N GLN A 157 -1.35 -9.54 -3.35
CA GLN A 157 -1.76 -9.67 -1.95
C GLN A 157 -2.66 -10.90 -1.77
N SER A 158 -2.76 -11.43 -0.55
CA SER A 158 -3.80 -12.40 -0.21
C SER A 158 -4.48 -12.05 1.11
N ILE A 159 -5.78 -12.29 1.21
CA ILE A 159 -6.56 -12.20 2.45
C ILE A 159 -6.99 -13.62 2.81
N ILE A 160 -6.43 -14.15 3.90
CA ILE A 160 -6.65 -15.51 4.38
C ILE A 160 -7.69 -15.47 5.50
N VAL A 161 -8.90 -15.91 5.18
CA VAL A 161 -10.04 -16.03 6.10
C VAL A 161 -10.17 -17.48 6.54
N SER A 162 -9.93 -17.75 7.82
CA SER A 162 -10.05 -19.10 8.40
C SER A 162 -10.80 -19.10 9.74
N GLY A 163 -11.27 -20.27 10.17
CA GLY A 163 -12.14 -20.45 11.33
C GLY A 163 -13.02 -21.69 11.22
N GLU A 164 -13.64 -22.13 12.33
CA GLU A 164 -14.55 -23.29 12.32
C GLU A 164 -15.74 -23.04 11.36
N SER A 165 -16.44 -24.11 11.00
CA SER A 165 -17.65 -24.01 10.20
C SER A 165 -18.73 -23.20 10.94
N GLY A 166 -19.53 -22.40 10.21
CA GLY A 166 -20.52 -21.48 10.79
C GLY A 166 -19.95 -20.18 11.41
N ALA A 167 -18.63 -19.98 11.47
CA ALA A 167 -18.01 -18.80 12.09
C ALA A 167 -18.09 -17.49 11.28
N GLY A 168 -18.71 -17.48 10.09
CA GLY A 168 -18.85 -16.25 9.26
C GLY A 168 -17.72 -15.99 8.25
N LYS A 169 -16.94 -17.02 7.86
CA LYS A 169 -15.84 -16.90 6.89
C LYS A 169 -16.27 -16.33 5.53
N THR A 170 -17.23 -16.98 4.87
CA THR A 170 -17.73 -16.56 3.55
C THR A 170 -18.35 -15.16 3.59
N VAL A 171 -18.97 -14.78 4.71
CA VAL A 171 -19.51 -13.42 4.93
C VAL A 171 -18.38 -12.39 5.01
N SER A 172 -17.31 -12.68 5.75
CA SER A 172 -16.12 -11.81 5.83
C SER A 172 -15.43 -11.67 4.47
N ALA A 173 -15.28 -12.78 3.73
CA ALA A 173 -14.76 -12.78 2.36
C ALA A 173 -15.64 -11.94 1.42
N LYS A 174 -16.98 -12.10 1.47
CA LYS A 174 -17.96 -11.31 0.71
C LYS A 174 -17.80 -9.80 0.94
N TYR A 175 -17.68 -9.36 2.19
CA TYR A 175 -17.49 -7.94 2.50
C TYR A 175 -16.14 -7.39 2.04
N ALA A 176 -15.05 -8.18 2.13
CA ALA A 176 -13.78 -7.79 1.53
C ALA A 176 -13.87 -7.62 0.00
N MET A 177 -14.55 -8.53 -0.70
CA MET A 177 -14.76 -8.43 -2.15
C MET A 177 -15.61 -7.19 -2.54
N ARG A 178 -16.68 -6.89 -1.78
CA ARG A 178 -17.52 -5.70 -1.98
C ARG A 178 -16.76 -4.38 -1.75
N TYR A 179 -15.83 -4.36 -0.80
CA TYR A 179 -14.94 -3.23 -0.58
C TYR A 179 -14.11 -2.93 -1.84
N PHE A 180 -13.45 -3.97 -2.39
CA PHE A 180 -12.68 -3.82 -3.63
C PHE A 180 -13.56 -3.41 -4.81
N ALA A 181 -14.75 -3.99 -4.97
CA ALA A 181 -15.70 -3.62 -6.03
C ALA A 181 -16.03 -2.11 -6.02
N THR A 182 -16.29 -1.57 -4.82
CA THR A 182 -16.66 -0.17 -4.62
C THR A 182 -15.48 0.78 -4.83
N VAL A 183 -14.31 0.48 -4.24
CA VAL A 183 -13.12 1.36 -4.30
C VAL A 183 -12.38 1.23 -5.64
N GLY A 184 -12.40 0.06 -6.27
CA GLY A 184 -11.77 -0.25 -7.57
C GLY A 184 -12.50 0.29 -8.80
N GLY A 185 -13.33 1.33 -8.64
CA GLY A 185 -13.88 2.12 -9.75
C GLY A 185 -15.00 1.47 -10.59
N SER A 186 -15.75 0.49 -10.06
CA SER A 186 -16.76 -0.26 -10.84
C SER A 186 -18.15 0.39 -10.95
N ALA A 187 -18.26 1.71 -10.79
CA ALA A 187 -19.56 2.39 -10.58
C ALA A 187 -20.51 2.46 -11.81
N SER A 188 -20.12 1.98 -12.99
CA SER A 188 -20.83 2.31 -14.23
C SER A 188 -20.91 1.23 -15.31
N GLU A 189 -20.33 0.02 -15.16
CA GLU A 189 -20.51 -1.01 -16.20
C GLU A 189 -20.11 -2.46 -15.89
N THR A 190 -19.30 -2.68 -14.86
CA THR A 190 -18.71 -3.99 -14.58
C THR A 190 -19.41 -4.66 -13.41
N ASN A 191 -20.47 -5.43 -13.69
CA ASN A 191 -21.18 -6.31 -12.75
C ASN A 191 -20.31 -7.51 -12.27
N ILE A 192 -19.01 -7.28 -12.05
CA ILE A 192 -18.05 -8.27 -11.55
C ILE A 192 -18.38 -8.60 -10.10
N GLU A 193 -18.83 -7.63 -9.29
CA GLU A 193 -19.35 -7.93 -7.94
C GLU A 193 -20.51 -8.93 -8.03
N GLU A 194 -21.56 -8.60 -8.78
CA GLU A 194 -22.71 -9.50 -8.93
C GLU A 194 -22.33 -10.87 -9.47
N LYS A 195 -21.46 -10.96 -10.49
CA LYS A 195 -20.98 -12.25 -11.01
C LYS A 195 -20.17 -13.05 -9.99
N VAL A 196 -19.25 -12.41 -9.26
CA VAL A 196 -18.46 -13.09 -8.22
C VAL A 196 -19.37 -13.52 -7.07
N LEU A 197 -20.34 -12.70 -6.66
CA LEU A 197 -21.33 -13.07 -5.65
C LEU A 197 -22.24 -14.20 -6.13
N ALA A 198 -22.71 -14.17 -7.37
CA ALA A 198 -23.52 -15.23 -8.00
C ALA A 198 -22.76 -16.54 -8.19
N SER A 199 -21.42 -16.54 -8.20
CA SER A 199 -20.68 -17.80 -8.12
C SER A 199 -20.86 -18.52 -6.77
N SER A 200 -21.25 -17.81 -5.71
CA SER A 200 -21.35 -18.40 -4.36
C SER A 200 -22.47 -19.45 -4.25
N PRO A 201 -23.75 -19.19 -4.62
CA PRO A 201 -24.81 -20.21 -4.59
C PRO A 201 -24.44 -21.52 -5.31
N ILE A 202 -23.80 -21.43 -6.49
CA ILE A 202 -23.34 -22.62 -7.23
C ILE A 202 -22.29 -23.38 -6.44
N MET A 203 -21.25 -22.68 -5.96
CA MET A 203 -20.14 -23.30 -5.23
C MET A 203 -20.55 -23.84 -3.87
N GLU A 204 -21.56 -23.24 -3.22
CA GLU A 204 -22.17 -23.76 -2.00
C GLU A 204 -23.00 -25.01 -2.29
N ALA A 205 -23.81 -25.01 -3.35
CA ALA A 205 -24.57 -26.19 -3.76
C ALA A 205 -23.68 -27.42 -4.04
N ILE A 206 -22.60 -27.25 -4.82
CA ILE A 206 -21.73 -28.37 -5.24
C ILE A 206 -20.56 -28.66 -4.28
N GLY A 207 -20.33 -27.82 -3.28
CA GLY A 207 -19.12 -27.86 -2.43
C GLY A 207 -19.36 -27.73 -0.93
N ASN A 208 -20.54 -27.31 -0.49
CA ASN A 208 -20.92 -27.31 0.93
C ASN A 208 -21.84 -28.50 1.25
N ALA A 209 -21.89 -28.87 2.53
CA ALA A 209 -22.80 -29.89 3.07
C ALA A 209 -23.10 -29.65 4.56
N LYS A 210 -24.15 -30.30 5.10
CA LYS A 210 -24.40 -30.41 6.56
C LYS A 210 -23.32 -31.29 7.19
N THR A 211 -22.69 -30.79 8.25
CA THR A 211 -21.94 -31.59 9.23
C THR A 211 -22.60 -31.49 10.58
N THR A 212 -22.24 -32.37 11.52
CA THR A 212 -22.73 -32.41 12.91
C THR A 212 -22.63 -31.09 13.71
N ARG A 213 -21.94 -30.07 13.19
CA ARG A 213 -21.78 -28.74 13.85
C ARG A 213 -22.22 -27.53 13.02
N ASN A 214 -22.49 -27.71 11.72
CA ASN A 214 -22.89 -26.62 10.82
C ASN A 214 -23.63 -27.14 9.59
N ASP A 215 -24.79 -26.54 9.32
CA ASP A 215 -25.69 -26.96 8.25
C ASP A 215 -25.17 -26.66 6.85
N ASN A 216 -24.38 -25.59 6.69
CA ASN A 216 -23.82 -25.17 5.41
C ASN A 216 -22.30 -25.04 5.51
N SER A 217 -21.61 -26.19 5.53
CA SER A 217 -20.16 -26.28 5.73
C SER A 217 -19.41 -26.48 4.41
N SER A 218 -18.59 -25.52 3.97
CA SER A 218 -17.69 -25.72 2.82
C SER A 218 -16.68 -26.85 3.07
N ARG A 219 -16.72 -27.88 2.22
CA ARG A 219 -15.82 -29.05 2.26
C ARG A 219 -14.76 -29.01 1.14
N PHE A 220 -14.35 -27.78 0.80
CA PHE A 220 -13.29 -27.41 -0.13
C PHE A 220 -12.77 -26.02 0.26
N GLY A 221 -11.56 -25.67 -0.15
CA GLY A 221 -11.03 -24.31 -0.07
C GLY A 221 -11.27 -23.55 -1.36
N LYS A 222 -11.77 -22.31 -1.28
CA LYS A 222 -11.96 -21.41 -2.43
C LYS A 222 -11.00 -20.23 -2.36
N TYR A 223 -10.26 -20.01 -3.43
CA TYR A 223 -9.33 -18.89 -3.59
C TYR A 223 -9.74 -18.02 -4.77
N ILE A 224 -10.29 -16.84 -4.49
CA ILE A 224 -10.81 -15.92 -5.50
C ILE A 224 -9.78 -14.82 -5.74
N GLN A 225 -9.10 -14.87 -6.88
CA GLN A 225 -8.13 -13.86 -7.31
C GLN A 225 -8.86 -12.72 -8.04
N ILE A 226 -9.00 -11.56 -7.40
CA ILE A 226 -9.55 -10.36 -8.04
C ILE A 226 -8.42 -9.70 -8.84
N GLY A 227 -8.59 -9.61 -10.16
CA GLY A 227 -7.61 -9.02 -11.06
C GLY A 227 -7.80 -7.50 -11.18
N PHE A 228 -6.69 -6.76 -11.08
CA PHE A 228 -6.65 -5.31 -11.23
C PHE A 228 -5.83 -4.89 -12.47
N ASP A 229 -6.23 -3.79 -13.13
CA ASP A 229 -5.46 -3.18 -14.23
C ASP A 229 -4.30 -2.28 -13.72
N LYS A 230 -3.57 -1.65 -14.65
CA LYS A 230 -2.50 -0.68 -14.34
C LYS A 230 -2.97 0.62 -13.66
N ARG A 231 -4.28 0.83 -13.54
CA ARG A 231 -4.90 1.95 -12.83
C ARG A 231 -5.60 1.46 -11.56
N TYR A 232 -5.32 0.23 -11.12
CA TYR A 232 -5.94 -0.44 -9.97
C TYR A 232 -7.48 -0.53 -10.05
N HIS A 233 -8.04 -0.55 -11.25
CA HIS A 233 -9.46 -0.86 -11.46
C HIS A 233 -9.67 -2.36 -11.61
N ILE A 234 -10.79 -2.88 -11.12
CA ILE A 234 -11.12 -4.30 -11.25
C ILE A 234 -11.46 -4.64 -12.70
N ILE A 235 -10.82 -5.69 -13.22
CA ILE A 235 -11.05 -6.18 -14.58
C ILE A 235 -11.82 -7.50 -14.63
N GLY A 236 -11.73 -8.33 -13.59
CA GLY A 236 -12.34 -9.65 -13.56
C GLY A 236 -11.85 -10.44 -12.34
N ALA A 237 -12.22 -11.72 -12.27
CA ALA A 237 -11.80 -12.61 -11.21
C ALA A 237 -11.42 -14.01 -11.74
N ASN A 238 -10.62 -14.73 -10.96
CA ASN A 238 -10.25 -16.11 -11.23
C ASN A 238 -10.37 -16.93 -9.94
N MET A 239 -11.30 -17.89 -9.91
CA MET A 239 -11.53 -18.80 -8.80
C MET A 239 -10.68 -20.06 -8.97
N ARG A 240 -9.87 -20.37 -7.95
CA ARG A 240 -9.17 -21.65 -7.82
C ARG A 240 -9.75 -22.41 -6.64
N THR A 241 -10.03 -23.69 -6.84
CA THR A 241 -10.54 -24.59 -5.81
C THR A 241 -9.50 -25.61 -5.42
N TYR A 242 -9.41 -25.87 -4.12
CA TYR A 242 -8.45 -26.80 -3.53
C TYR A 242 -9.17 -27.73 -2.55
N LEU A 243 -8.61 -28.91 -2.28
CA LEU A 243 -8.95 -29.73 -1.10
C LEU A 243 -10.43 -30.19 -1.02
N LEU A 244 -11.08 -30.52 -2.15
CA LEU A 244 -12.44 -31.06 -2.19
C LEU A 244 -12.53 -32.43 -1.48
N GLU A 245 -13.44 -32.56 -0.52
CA GLU A 245 -13.71 -33.78 0.26
C GLU A 245 -14.47 -34.82 -0.59
N LYS A 246 -13.75 -35.50 -1.49
CA LYS A 246 -14.31 -36.50 -2.39
C LYS A 246 -15.10 -37.61 -1.68
N SER A 247 -14.69 -38.03 -0.48
CA SER A 247 -15.34 -39.11 0.27
C SER A 247 -16.81 -38.82 0.59
N ARG A 248 -17.18 -37.54 0.79
CA ARG A 248 -18.56 -37.13 1.09
C ARG A 248 -19.58 -37.52 0.02
N VAL A 249 -19.15 -37.67 -1.24
CA VAL A 249 -20.01 -38.12 -2.36
C VAL A 249 -20.60 -39.51 -2.11
N VAL A 250 -19.88 -40.38 -1.39
CA VAL A 250 -20.21 -41.81 -1.25
C VAL A 250 -20.44 -42.27 0.18
N PHE A 251 -20.11 -41.43 1.17
CA PHE A 251 -20.23 -41.71 2.60
C PHE A 251 -20.66 -40.45 3.36
N GLN A 252 -21.56 -40.61 4.32
CA GLN A 252 -21.93 -39.61 5.31
C GLN A 252 -21.92 -40.28 6.69
N ALA A 253 -21.47 -39.57 7.72
CA ALA A 253 -21.63 -40.00 9.10
C ALA A 253 -23.04 -39.65 9.61
N ASP A 254 -23.45 -40.23 10.74
CA ASP A 254 -24.71 -39.92 11.42
C ASP A 254 -24.87 -38.39 11.59
N ASP A 255 -26.04 -37.86 11.22
CA ASP A 255 -26.40 -36.44 11.19
C ASP A 255 -25.58 -35.54 10.23
N GLU A 256 -24.88 -36.13 9.25
CA GLU A 256 -24.27 -35.39 8.13
C GLU A 256 -25.01 -35.61 6.80
N ARG A 257 -25.00 -34.59 5.92
CA ARG A 257 -25.50 -34.71 4.54
C ARG A 257 -24.35 -34.87 3.54
N ASN A 258 -24.70 -35.35 2.35
CA ASN A 258 -23.90 -35.17 1.14
C ASN A 258 -23.96 -33.68 0.68
N TYR A 259 -23.29 -33.33 -0.41
CA TYR A 259 -23.35 -31.98 -0.99
C TYR A 259 -24.78 -31.52 -1.28
N HIS A 260 -25.11 -30.26 -0.99
CA HIS A 260 -26.49 -29.77 -1.04
C HIS A 260 -27.18 -30.00 -2.39
N ILE A 261 -26.44 -29.89 -3.51
CA ILE A 261 -26.96 -30.07 -4.87
C ILE A 261 -27.70 -31.41 -5.08
N PHE A 262 -27.35 -32.47 -4.34
CA PHE A 262 -28.06 -33.75 -4.42
C PHE A 262 -29.48 -33.66 -3.84
N TYR A 263 -29.64 -33.01 -2.70
CA TYR A 263 -30.93 -32.83 -2.01
C TYR A 263 -31.79 -31.79 -2.74
N GLN A 264 -31.18 -30.68 -3.16
CA GLN A 264 -31.78 -29.66 -4.04
C GLN A 264 -32.36 -30.27 -5.32
N LEU A 265 -31.61 -31.16 -6.00
CA LEU A 265 -32.07 -31.83 -7.21
C LEU A 265 -33.16 -32.89 -6.93
N CYS A 266 -33.14 -33.57 -5.78
CA CYS A 266 -34.21 -34.48 -5.37
C CYS A 266 -35.50 -33.72 -5.00
N ALA A 267 -35.40 -32.58 -4.30
CA ALA A 267 -36.54 -31.71 -4.00
C ALA A 267 -37.19 -31.15 -5.29
N ALA A 268 -36.37 -30.81 -6.28
CA ALA A 268 -36.81 -30.38 -7.60
C ALA A 268 -37.33 -31.52 -8.52
N ALA A 269 -37.24 -32.80 -8.13
CA ALA A 269 -37.53 -33.95 -9.01
C ALA A 269 -38.97 -33.99 -9.56
N GLY A 270 -39.93 -33.31 -8.90
CA GLY A 270 -41.30 -33.18 -9.36
C GLY A 270 -41.50 -32.26 -10.58
N LEU A 271 -40.50 -31.46 -10.95
CA LEU A 271 -40.58 -30.56 -12.10
C LEU A 271 -40.56 -31.32 -13.44
N PRO A 272 -41.35 -30.89 -14.44
CA PRO A 272 -41.52 -31.63 -15.69
C PRO A 272 -40.21 -31.81 -16.47
N GLU A 273 -39.29 -30.84 -16.43
CA GLU A 273 -37.98 -30.95 -17.08
C GLU A 273 -37.06 -32.02 -16.47
N PHE A 274 -37.25 -32.38 -15.18
CA PHE A 274 -36.41 -33.35 -14.48
C PHE A 274 -36.98 -34.77 -14.46
N LYS A 275 -38.16 -34.99 -15.03
CA LYS A 275 -38.75 -36.33 -15.19
C LYS A 275 -37.84 -37.30 -15.95
N GLU A 276 -37.00 -36.79 -16.86
CA GLU A 276 -35.97 -37.60 -17.55
C GLU A 276 -34.86 -38.11 -16.62
N LEU A 277 -34.61 -37.46 -15.49
CA LEU A 277 -33.57 -37.85 -14.52
C LEU A 277 -33.96 -39.10 -13.72
N ALA A 278 -35.25 -39.48 -13.74
CA ALA A 278 -35.82 -40.60 -12.99
C ALA A 278 -35.44 -40.55 -11.49
N LEU A 279 -35.49 -39.34 -10.90
CA LEU A 279 -35.22 -39.12 -9.49
C LEU A 279 -36.48 -39.31 -8.62
N THR A 280 -36.27 -39.70 -7.37
CA THR A 280 -37.29 -39.87 -6.33
C THR A 280 -36.87 -39.09 -5.08
N SER A 281 -37.29 -39.51 -3.87
CA SER A 281 -36.90 -38.83 -2.64
C SER A 281 -35.41 -39.04 -2.33
N ALA A 282 -34.81 -38.14 -1.54
CA ALA A 282 -33.41 -38.28 -1.13
C ALA A 282 -33.16 -39.51 -0.21
N GLU A 283 -34.21 -40.07 0.39
CA GLU A 283 -34.15 -41.27 1.23
C GLU A 283 -33.94 -42.55 0.39
N ASP A 284 -34.42 -42.56 -0.86
CA ASP A 284 -34.35 -43.73 -1.75
C ASP A 284 -32.92 -44.02 -2.27
N PHE A 285 -32.03 -43.03 -2.25
CA PHE A 285 -30.67 -43.16 -2.80
C PHE A 285 -29.62 -43.40 -1.72
N PHE A 286 -28.82 -44.44 -1.90
CA PHE A 286 -27.79 -44.85 -0.92
C PHE A 286 -26.72 -43.79 -0.63
N TYR A 287 -26.47 -42.85 -1.56
CA TYR A 287 -25.49 -41.78 -1.37
C TYR A 287 -26.04 -40.53 -0.68
N THR A 288 -27.31 -40.49 -0.29
CA THR A 288 -27.92 -39.34 0.43
C THR A 288 -28.59 -39.71 1.75
N SER A 289 -28.84 -41.01 2.00
CA SER A 289 -29.55 -41.52 3.17
C SER A 289 -28.65 -42.01 4.34
N GLN A 290 -27.32 -42.11 4.17
CA GLN A 290 -26.44 -42.69 5.20
C GLN A 290 -26.40 -41.89 6.52
N GLY A 291 -26.57 -40.58 6.48
CA GLY A 291 -26.58 -39.73 7.70
C GLY A 291 -27.93 -39.68 8.44
N GLY A 292 -28.95 -40.41 7.98
CA GLY A 292 -30.27 -40.44 8.60
C GLY A 292 -31.18 -39.29 8.15
N ASP A 293 -30.92 -38.06 8.62
CA ASP A 293 -31.76 -36.91 8.27
C ASP A 293 -31.37 -36.32 6.91
N THR A 294 -32.31 -36.34 5.96
CA THR A 294 -32.12 -35.78 4.62
C THR A 294 -32.48 -34.29 4.56
N SER A 295 -33.16 -33.75 5.58
CA SER A 295 -33.62 -32.37 5.65
C SER A 295 -32.68 -31.47 6.47
N ILE A 296 -32.91 -30.16 6.45
CA ILE A 296 -32.25 -29.19 7.33
C ILE A 296 -33.33 -28.23 7.85
N GLU A 297 -33.41 -28.06 9.16
CA GLU A 297 -34.39 -27.17 9.79
C GLU A 297 -34.23 -25.72 9.29
N GLY A 298 -35.29 -25.18 8.66
CA GLY A 298 -35.33 -23.80 8.17
C GLY A 298 -34.73 -23.55 6.77
N VAL A 299 -34.30 -24.59 6.05
CA VAL A 299 -33.79 -24.47 4.66
C VAL A 299 -34.73 -25.19 3.69
N ASP A 300 -35.14 -24.49 2.63
CA ASP A 300 -35.88 -25.09 1.52
C ASP A 300 -34.90 -25.43 0.37
N ASP A 301 -34.56 -26.71 0.26
CA ASP A 301 -33.69 -27.23 -0.80
C ASP A 301 -34.24 -26.96 -2.22
N ALA A 302 -35.57 -26.79 -2.41
CA ALA A 302 -36.15 -26.45 -3.71
C ALA A 302 -36.01 -24.95 -4.04
N GLU A 303 -36.17 -24.07 -3.05
CA GLU A 303 -35.93 -22.62 -3.22
C GLU A 303 -34.44 -22.35 -3.50
N ASP A 304 -33.54 -23.01 -2.79
CA ASP A 304 -32.10 -22.87 -3.00
C ASP A 304 -31.63 -23.50 -4.33
N PHE A 305 -32.30 -24.54 -4.82
CA PHE A 305 -32.06 -25.04 -6.19
C PHE A 305 -32.37 -23.98 -7.24
N GLU A 306 -33.48 -23.26 -7.09
CA GLU A 306 -33.88 -22.20 -8.03
C GLU A 306 -32.91 -21.00 -7.98
N LYS A 307 -32.44 -20.60 -6.80
CA LYS A 307 -31.31 -19.64 -6.66
C LYS A 307 -30.06 -20.11 -7.40
N THR A 308 -29.73 -21.41 -7.33
CA THR A 308 -28.58 -21.99 -8.03
C THR A 308 -28.78 -22.01 -9.56
N ARG A 309 -30.00 -22.27 -10.07
CA ARG A 309 -30.33 -22.12 -11.52
C ARG A 309 -30.16 -20.68 -11.99
N GLN A 310 -30.70 -19.71 -11.23
CA GLN A 310 -30.57 -18.29 -11.54
C GLN A 310 -29.11 -17.82 -11.55
N ALA A 311 -28.31 -18.30 -10.59
CA ALA A 311 -26.87 -18.07 -10.54
C ALA A 311 -26.12 -18.64 -11.78
N PHE A 312 -26.45 -19.86 -12.21
CA PHE A 312 -25.89 -20.44 -13.44
C PHE A 312 -26.24 -19.60 -14.68
N THR A 313 -27.48 -19.12 -14.76
CA THR A 313 -27.95 -18.26 -15.85
C THR A 313 -27.25 -16.90 -15.85
N LEU A 314 -27.05 -16.25 -14.69
CA LEU A 314 -26.32 -14.98 -14.59
C LEU A 314 -24.84 -15.10 -15.01
N LEU A 315 -24.23 -16.26 -14.76
CA LEU A 315 -22.87 -16.59 -15.22
C LEU A 315 -22.81 -17.11 -16.66
N GLY A 316 -23.91 -17.08 -17.41
CA GLY A 316 -23.94 -17.43 -18.84
C GLY A 316 -23.86 -18.93 -19.12
N VAL A 317 -24.12 -19.80 -18.13
CA VAL A 317 -24.24 -21.24 -18.36
C VAL A 317 -25.63 -21.50 -18.96
N LYS A 318 -25.66 -21.78 -20.26
CA LYS A 318 -26.89 -22.09 -21.02
C LYS A 318 -27.68 -23.23 -20.37
N GLU A 319 -29.01 -23.17 -20.43
CA GLU A 319 -29.92 -24.19 -19.87
C GLU A 319 -29.59 -25.61 -20.35
N SER A 320 -29.15 -25.78 -21.61
CA SER A 320 -28.70 -27.07 -22.14
C SER A 320 -27.49 -27.63 -21.40
N HIS A 321 -26.55 -26.77 -20.97
CA HIS A 321 -25.41 -27.16 -20.14
C HIS A 321 -25.84 -27.38 -18.68
N GLN A 322 -26.76 -26.58 -18.14
CA GLN A 322 -27.33 -26.81 -16.80
C GLN A 322 -27.99 -28.20 -16.71
N MET A 323 -28.86 -28.54 -17.66
CA MET A 323 -29.48 -29.86 -17.77
C MET A 323 -28.44 -30.98 -17.93
N SER A 324 -27.31 -30.69 -18.59
CA SER A 324 -26.20 -31.65 -18.74
C SER A 324 -25.47 -31.90 -17.42
N ILE A 325 -25.23 -30.85 -16.61
CA ILE A 325 -24.72 -30.97 -15.24
C ILE A 325 -25.67 -31.83 -14.40
N PHE A 326 -26.98 -31.51 -14.41
CA PHE A 326 -27.97 -32.23 -13.61
C PHE A 326 -28.11 -33.70 -14.02
N LYS A 327 -28.00 -34.04 -15.31
CA LYS A 327 -27.94 -35.44 -15.80
C LYS A 327 -26.76 -36.22 -15.23
N ILE A 328 -25.59 -35.59 -15.12
CA ILE A 328 -24.40 -36.22 -14.53
C ILE A 328 -24.57 -36.40 -13.01
N ILE A 329 -25.07 -35.38 -12.29
CA ILE A 329 -25.32 -35.47 -10.83
C ILE A 329 -26.35 -36.56 -10.52
N ALA A 330 -27.47 -36.60 -11.25
CA ALA A 330 -28.49 -37.64 -11.11
C ALA A 330 -27.92 -39.06 -11.35
N SER A 331 -27.02 -39.22 -12.35
CA SER A 331 -26.38 -40.51 -12.61
C SER A 331 -25.57 -41.02 -11.41
N ILE A 332 -24.93 -40.14 -10.63
CA ILE A 332 -24.13 -40.51 -9.47
C ILE A 332 -25.03 -41.10 -8.36
N LEU A 333 -26.23 -40.54 -8.16
CA LEU A 333 -27.23 -41.07 -7.22
C LEU A 333 -27.71 -42.48 -7.63
N HIS A 334 -27.99 -42.67 -8.93
CA HIS A 334 -28.32 -43.99 -9.47
C HIS A 334 -27.15 -44.98 -9.29
N LEU A 335 -25.91 -44.60 -9.60
CA LEU A 335 -24.73 -45.46 -9.46
C LEU A 335 -24.55 -45.98 -8.02
N GLY A 336 -24.82 -45.17 -7.00
CA GLY A 336 -24.74 -45.58 -5.60
C GLY A 336 -25.75 -46.64 -5.18
N SER A 337 -26.86 -46.75 -5.92
CA SER A 337 -28.00 -47.60 -5.60
C SER A 337 -28.02 -48.92 -6.39
N VAL A 338 -27.05 -49.12 -7.31
CA VAL A 338 -26.86 -50.39 -8.05
C VAL A 338 -26.56 -51.53 -7.09
N ALA A 339 -27.42 -52.56 -7.10
CA ALA A 339 -27.30 -53.73 -6.23
C ALA A 339 -26.32 -54.77 -6.82
N ILE A 340 -25.23 -55.05 -6.09
CA ILE A 340 -24.20 -56.02 -6.48
C ILE A 340 -24.37 -57.29 -5.62
N GLN A 341 -24.46 -58.45 -6.27
CA GLN A 341 -24.59 -59.74 -5.59
C GLN A 341 -23.27 -60.52 -5.66
N ALA A 342 -22.86 -61.10 -4.54
CA ALA A 342 -21.73 -62.03 -4.52
C ALA A 342 -22.17 -63.42 -5.01
N GLU A 343 -21.36 -64.04 -5.87
CA GLU A 343 -21.57 -65.44 -6.24
C GLU A 343 -21.08 -66.38 -5.12
N ARG A 344 -21.46 -67.67 -5.20
CA ARG A 344 -21.29 -68.64 -4.09
C ARG A 344 -19.84 -68.83 -3.61
N ASP A 345 -18.86 -68.53 -4.46
CA ASP A 345 -17.44 -68.72 -4.18
C ASP A 345 -16.77 -67.46 -3.58
N GLY A 346 -17.50 -66.34 -3.43
CA GLY A 346 -17.03 -65.10 -2.77
C GLY A 346 -16.01 -64.25 -3.55
N ASP A 347 -15.28 -64.84 -4.49
CA ASP A 347 -14.27 -64.19 -5.33
C ASP A 347 -14.83 -63.53 -6.62
N SER A 348 -16.13 -63.71 -6.92
CA SER A 348 -16.82 -63.13 -8.07
C SER A 348 -18.17 -62.50 -7.69
N CYS A 349 -18.61 -61.55 -8.51
CA CYS A 349 -19.85 -60.80 -8.33
C CYS A 349 -20.60 -60.66 -9.65
N SER A 350 -21.93 -60.52 -9.55
CA SER A 350 -22.81 -60.16 -10.66
C SER A 350 -23.74 -59.01 -10.26
N ILE A 351 -24.22 -58.28 -11.27
CA ILE A 351 -25.31 -57.30 -11.14
C ILE A 351 -26.53 -57.93 -11.81
N SER A 352 -27.74 -57.59 -11.36
CA SER A 352 -28.96 -58.04 -12.04
C SER A 352 -29.04 -57.38 -13.43
N PRO A 353 -29.25 -58.13 -14.54
CA PRO A 353 -29.45 -57.55 -15.87
C PRO A 353 -30.71 -56.68 -15.98
N GLN A 354 -31.54 -56.64 -14.93
CA GLN A 354 -32.79 -55.89 -14.81
C GLN A 354 -32.69 -54.78 -13.76
N ASP A 355 -31.47 -54.44 -13.30
CA ASP A 355 -31.26 -53.37 -12.32
C ASP A 355 -31.62 -51.98 -12.91
N VAL A 356 -32.66 -51.37 -12.35
CA VAL A 356 -33.22 -50.11 -12.86
C VAL A 356 -32.24 -48.95 -12.67
N TYR A 357 -31.43 -48.98 -11.60
CA TYR A 357 -30.45 -47.94 -11.29
C TYR A 357 -29.28 -47.98 -12.29
N LEU A 358 -28.74 -49.15 -12.62
CA LEU A 358 -27.72 -49.30 -13.67
C LEU A 358 -28.26 -48.85 -15.03
N SER A 359 -29.51 -49.22 -15.36
CA SER A 359 -30.16 -48.77 -16.59
C SER A 359 -30.27 -47.24 -16.68
N ASN A 360 -30.69 -46.58 -15.59
CA ASN A 360 -30.74 -45.12 -15.52
C ASN A 360 -29.35 -44.48 -15.59
N PHE A 361 -28.36 -45.01 -14.87
CA PHE A 361 -26.97 -44.54 -14.93
C PHE A 361 -26.43 -44.56 -16.37
N CYS A 362 -26.56 -45.69 -17.06
CA CYS A 362 -26.08 -45.85 -18.44
C CYS A 362 -26.83 -44.93 -19.42
N ARG A 363 -28.15 -44.78 -19.24
CA ARG A 363 -28.99 -43.88 -20.06
C ARG A 363 -28.62 -42.41 -19.88
N LEU A 364 -28.41 -41.94 -18.65
CA LEU A 364 -28.11 -40.54 -18.35
C LEU A 364 -26.72 -40.12 -18.83
N LEU A 365 -25.73 -41.02 -18.71
CA LEU A 365 -24.36 -40.78 -19.20
C LEU A 365 -24.13 -41.18 -20.66
N GLY A 366 -25.13 -41.73 -21.37
CA GLY A 366 -25.00 -42.11 -22.78
C GLY A 366 -23.99 -43.23 -23.05
N VAL A 367 -23.81 -44.16 -22.11
CA VAL A 367 -22.84 -45.27 -22.18
C VAL A 367 -23.52 -46.63 -22.43
N GLU A 368 -22.76 -47.62 -22.93
CA GLU A 368 -23.30 -48.95 -23.21
C GLU A 368 -23.50 -49.79 -21.94
N HIS A 369 -24.73 -50.27 -21.70
CA HIS A 369 -25.10 -51.03 -20.50
C HIS A 369 -24.26 -52.29 -20.29
N SER A 370 -24.16 -53.12 -21.33
CA SER A 370 -23.40 -54.38 -21.36
C SER A 370 -21.94 -54.20 -20.95
N GLN A 371 -21.28 -53.14 -21.43
CA GLN A 371 -19.89 -52.84 -21.10
C GLN A 371 -19.75 -52.36 -19.66
N MET A 372 -20.65 -51.48 -19.20
CA MET A 372 -20.60 -50.97 -17.83
C MET A 372 -20.86 -52.08 -16.80
N GLU A 373 -21.89 -52.91 -17.03
CA GLU A 373 -22.20 -54.12 -16.26
C GLU A 373 -20.97 -55.04 -16.15
N HIS A 374 -20.31 -55.32 -17.28
CA HIS A 374 -19.11 -56.15 -17.31
C HIS A 374 -17.93 -55.52 -16.52
N TRP A 375 -17.57 -54.27 -16.81
CA TRP A 375 -16.38 -53.60 -16.26
C TRP A 375 -16.57 -53.02 -14.85
N LEU A 376 -17.78 -53.06 -14.28
CA LEU A 376 -17.98 -52.92 -12.84
C LEU A 376 -17.52 -54.19 -12.10
N CYS A 377 -17.90 -55.39 -12.59
CA CYS A 377 -17.59 -56.68 -11.95
C CYS A 377 -16.23 -57.28 -12.35
N HIS A 378 -15.60 -56.81 -13.44
CA HIS A 378 -14.37 -57.35 -14.00
C HIS A 378 -13.27 -56.29 -14.14
N ARG A 379 -12.02 -56.74 -14.13
CA ARG A 379 -10.84 -55.90 -14.33
C ARG A 379 -9.85 -56.53 -15.29
N LYS A 380 -9.31 -55.74 -16.20
CA LYS A 380 -8.22 -56.13 -17.10
C LYS A 380 -6.90 -56.04 -16.33
N LEU A 381 -6.09 -57.10 -16.38
CA LEU A 381 -4.77 -57.15 -15.80
C LEU A 381 -3.75 -57.36 -16.92
N VAL A 382 -3.04 -56.28 -17.24
CA VAL A 382 -2.01 -56.25 -18.28
C VAL A 382 -0.66 -56.60 -17.66
N THR A 383 -0.22 -57.82 -17.93
CA THR A 383 1.15 -58.30 -17.66
C THR A 383 2.04 -57.99 -18.87
N THR A 384 3.36 -58.09 -18.70
CA THR A 384 4.34 -57.73 -19.75
C THR A 384 4.17 -58.49 -21.08
N SER A 385 3.61 -59.70 -21.02
CA SER A 385 3.39 -60.60 -22.17
C SER A 385 1.91 -60.83 -22.52
N GLU A 386 1.02 -60.75 -21.53
CA GLU A 386 -0.36 -61.25 -21.62
C GLU A 386 -1.33 -60.33 -20.89
N THR A 387 -2.53 -60.20 -21.45
CA THR A 387 -3.65 -59.50 -20.81
C THR A 387 -4.73 -60.50 -20.43
N TYR A 388 -5.04 -60.61 -19.16
CA TYR A 388 -6.13 -61.45 -18.65
C TYR A 388 -7.23 -60.59 -18.01
N VAL A 389 -8.47 -61.07 -18.06
CA VAL A 389 -9.59 -60.45 -17.34
C VAL A 389 -9.80 -61.24 -16.05
N LYS A 390 -9.89 -60.54 -14.93
CA LYS A 390 -10.12 -61.13 -13.62
C LYS A 390 -11.46 -60.65 -13.05
N THR A 391 -12.23 -61.56 -12.47
CA THR A 391 -13.38 -61.24 -11.62
C THR A 391 -12.94 -60.52 -10.35
N MET A 392 -13.83 -59.67 -9.84
CA MET A 392 -13.60 -58.87 -8.64
C MET A 392 -14.53 -59.33 -7.50
N SER A 393 -14.01 -59.34 -6.28
CA SER A 393 -14.80 -59.64 -5.06
C SER A 393 -15.71 -58.47 -4.67
N LEU A 394 -16.72 -58.72 -3.83
CA LEU A 394 -17.78 -57.74 -3.53
C LEU A 394 -17.23 -56.40 -3.03
N GLN A 395 -16.30 -56.43 -2.07
CA GLN A 395 -15.65 -55.23 -1.54
C GLN A 395 -14.85 -54.49 -2.63
N GLN A 396 -14.25 -55.21 -3.58
CA GLN A 396 -13.50 -54.59 -4.68
C GLN A 396 -14.42 -53.92 -5.71
N VAL A 397 -15.59 -54.51 -5.99
CA VAL A 397 -16.60 -53.91 -6.88
C VAL A 397 -17.21 -52.67 -6.23
N ILE A 398 -17.60 -52.74 -4.95
CA ILE A 398 -18.14 -51.59 -4.20
C ILE A 398 -17.10 -50.45 -4.15
N ASN A 399 -15.84 -50.75 -3.86
CA ASN A 399 -14.78 -49.75 -3.85
C ASN A 399 -14.50 -49.15 -5.24
N ALA A 400 -14.60 -49.94 -6.32
CA ALA A 400 -14.48 -49.43 -7.69
C ALA A 400 -15.67 -48.52 -8.08
N ARG A 401 -16.90 -48.94 -7.79
CA ARG A 401 -18.14 -48.16 -7.98
C ARG A 401 -18.07 -46.81 -7.24
N ASN A 402 -17.66 -46.84 -5.97
CA ASN A 402 -17.49 -45.64 -5.15
C ASN A 402 -16.34 -44.75 -5.68
N ALA A 403 -15.23 -45.33 -6.16
CA ALA A 403 -14.17 -44.56 -6.82
C ALA A 403 -14.65 -43.89 -8.11
N LEU A 404 -15.45 -44.58 -8.93
CA LEU A 404 -16.04 -44.04 -10.15
C LEU A 404 -16.96 -42.85 -9.86
N ALA A 405 -17.87 -42.98 -8.88
CA ALA A 405 -18.75 -41.91 -8.42
C ALA A 405 -17.95 -40.65 -7.98
N LYS A 406 -16.94 -40.83 -7.12
CA LYS A 406 -16.03 -39.76 -6.68
C LYS A 406 -15.30 -39.09 -7.83
N HIS A 407 -14.89 -39.85 -8.84
CA HIS A 407 -14.13 -39.32 -9.97
C HIS A 407 -15.00 -38.51 -10.93
N ILE A 408 -16.20 -38.99 -11.26
CA ILE A 408 -17.18 -38.24 -12.06
C ILE A 408 -17.52 -36.91 -11.38
N TYR A 409 -17.81 -36.93 -10.06
CA TYR A 409 -18.11 -35.70 -9.31
C TYR A 409 -16.93 -34.72 -9.32
N ALA A 410 -15.71 -35.20 -9.11
CA ALA A 410 -14.51 -34.35 -9.08
C ALA A 410 -14.20 -33.69 -10.44
N GLN A 411 -14.39 -34.40 -11.56
CA GLN A 411 -14.21 -33.80 -12.89
C GLN A 411 -15.33 -32.79 -13.20
N LEU A 412 -16.59 -33.12 -12.87
CA LEU A 412 -17.71 -32.20 -13.05
C LEU A 412 -17.51 -30.90 -12.25
N PHE A 413 -17.09 -31.02 -10.99
CA PHE A 413 -16.76 -29.87 -10.13
C PHE A 413 -15.65 -29.01 -10.75
N GLY A 414 -14.57 -29.62 -11.24
CA GLY A 414 -13.49 -28.90 -11.93
C GLY A 414 -13.97 -28.15 -13.18
N TRP A 415 -14.78 -28.80 -14.01
CA TRP A 415 -15.36 -28.20 -15.22
C TRP A 415 -16.31 -27.05 -14.93
N ILE A 416 -17.13 -27.14 -13.87
CA ILE A 416 -17.99 -26.04 -13.42
C ILE A 416 -17.14 -24.83 -13.02
N VAL A 417 -16.07 -25.04 -12.24
CA VAL A 417 -15.14 -23.97 -11.84
C VAL A 417 -14.46 -23.34 -13.06
N GLU A 418 -14.05 -24.12 -14.06
CA GLU A 418 -13.54 -23.59 -15.32
C GLU A 418 -14.57 -22.78 -16.11
N HIS A 419 -15.84 -23.19 -16.13
CA HIS A 419 -16.91 -22.43 -16.77
C HIS A 419 -17.25 -21.13 -16.05
N ILE A 420 -17.27 -21.14 -14.70
CA ILE A 420 -17.37 -19.91 -13.88
C ILE A 420 -16.19 -18.99 -14.19
N ASN A 421 -14.97 -19.53 -14.28
CA ASN A 421 -13.79 -18.76 -14.65
C ASN A 421 -13.91 -18.13 -16.05
N LYS A 422 -14.37 -18.87 -17.07
CA LYS A 422 -14.63 -18.32 -18.42
C LYS A 422 -15.60 -17.13 -18.39
N ALA A 423 -16.57 -17.10 -17.46
CA ALA A 423 -17.53 -16.00 -17.29
C ALA A 423 -17.02 -14.80 -16.46
N LEU A 424 -15.99 -15.01 -15.62
CA LEU A 424 -15.32 -14.01 -14.79
C LEU A 424 -14.07 -13.39 -15.43
N HIS A 425 -13.50 -14.03 -16.45
CA HIS A 425 -12.36 -13.50 -17.21
C HIS A 425 -12.80 -12.40 -18.19
N THR A 426 -11.96 -11.36 -18.29
CA THR A 426 -12.14 -10.24 -19.23
C THR A 426 -10.93 -10.17 -20.17
N SER A 427 -11.12 -9.62 -21.38
CA SER A 427 -10.08 -9.44 -22.39
C SER A 427 -8.97 -8.42 -22.03
N LEU A 428 -9.09 -7.75 -20.88
CA LEU A 428 -8.13 -6.77 -20.38
C LEU A 428 -6.96 -7.46 -19.66
N LYS A 429 -5.73 -6.97 -19.91
CA LYS A 429 -4.52 -7.54 -19.30
C LYS A 429 -4.41 -7.16 -17.81
N GLN A 430 -4.41 -8.18 -16.95
CA GLN A 430 -4.14 -8.08 -15.52
C GLN A 430 -2.74 -7.52 -15.23
N HIS A 431 -2.65 -6.63 -14.26
CA HIS A 431 -1.40 -6.08 -13.74
C HIS A 431 -1.01 -6.72 -12.39
N SER A 432 -1.97 -6.76 -11.46
CA SER A 432 -1.82 -7.30 -10.11
C SER A 432 -3.10 -8.05 -9.70
N PHE A 433 -3.08 -8.77 -8.58
CA PHE A 433 -4.28 -9.32 -7.96
C PHE A 433 -4.25 -9.27 -6.42
N ILE A 434 -5.46 -9.30 -5.86
CA ILE A 434 -5.69 -9.61 -4.45
C ILE A 434 -6.46 -10.93 -4.39
N GLY A 435 -5.91 -11.94 -3.72
CA GLY A 435 -6.51 -13.26 -3.60
C GLY A 435 -7.21 -13.47 -2.27
N VAL A 436 -8.53 -13.65 -2.26
CA VAL A 436 -9.28 -13.96 -1.04
C VAL A 436 -9.38 -15.48 -0.89
N LEU A 437 -8.74 -16.03 0.14
CA LEU A 437 -8.81 -17.45 0.52
C LEU A 437 -9.85 -17.64 1.63
N ASP A 438 -10.93 -18.34 1.33
CA ASP A 438 -11.87 -18.86 2.32
C ASP A 438 -11.60 -20.37 2.45
N ILE A 439 -11.11 -20.76 3.63
CA ILE A 439 -10.69 -22.12 3.94
C ILE A 439 -11.16 -22.50 5.35
N TYR A 440 -11.46 -23.78 5.54
CA TYR A 440 -11.79 -24.34 6.85
C TYR A 440 -10.68 -24.06 7.88
N GLY A 441 -11.09 -23.91 9.15
CA GLY A 441 -10.17 -23.90 10.28
C GLY A 441 -9.76 -25.32 10.69
N PHE A 442 -9.12 -25.44 11.85
CA PHE A 442 -8.77 -26.71 12.45
C PHE A 442 -10.05 -27.41 12.97
N GLU A 443 -10.25 -28.69 12.61
CA GLU A 443 -11.43 -29.47 12.99
C GLU A 443 -11.07 -30.54 14.03
N THR A 444 -11.83 -30.62 15.12
CA THR A 444 -11.70 -31.66 16.13
C THR A 444 -13.08 -32.10 16.59
N PHE A 445 -13.45 -33.31 16.21
CA PHE A 445 -14.69 -34.00 16.56
C PHE A 445 -14.40 -35.14 17.56
N GLU A 446 -15.45 -35.79 18.08
CA GLU A 446 -15.30 -36.97 18.92
C GLU A 446 -14.72 -38.16 18.15
N VAL A 447 -15.07 -38.25 16.86
CA VAL A 447 -14.52 -39.22 15.90
C VAL A 447 -13.84 -38.45 14.77
N ASN A 448 -12.51 -38.52 14.69
CA ASN A 448 -11.73 -37.91 13.61
C ASN A 448 -11.21 -39.00 12.67
N SER A 449 -11.36 -38.80 11.37
CA SER A 449 -10.94 -39.73 10.32
C SER A 449 -9.97 -39.04 9.34
N PHE A 450 -9.76 -39.65 8.16
CA PHE A 450 -8.82 -39.18 7.14
C PHE A 450 -9.11 -37.75 6.66
N GLU A 451 -10.37 -37.36 6.62
CA GLU A 451 -10.82 -36.03 6.21
C GLU A 451 -10.36 -34.95 7.18
N GLN A 452 -10.61 -35.14 8.49
CA GLN A 452 -10.12 -34.24 9.55
C GLN A 452 -8.59 -34.21 9.59
N PHE A 453 -7.93 -35.35 9.35
CA PHE A 453 -6.47 -35.42 9.28
C PHE A 453 -5.91 -34.56 8.12
N CYS A 454 -6.52 -34.65 6.94
CA CYS A 454 -6.19 -33.79 5.79
C CYS A 454 -6.46 -32.30 6.09
N ILE A 455 -7.62 -31.98 6.69
CA ILE A 455 -8.00 -30.63 7.11
C ILE A 455 -6.96 -30.04 8.08
N ASN A 456 -6.56 -30.79 9.10
CA ASN A 456 -5.62 -30.34 10.13
C ASN A 456 -4.18 -30.23 9.59
N TYR A 457 -3.77 -31.09 8.66
CA TYR A 457 -2.52 -30.95 7.91
C TYR A 457 -2.46 -29.65 7.08
N ALA A 458 -3.57 -29.26 6.43
CA ALA A 458 -3.63 -27.97 5.72
C ALA A 458 -3.54 -26.78 6.69
N ASN A 459 -4.19 -26.87 7.86
CA ASN A 459 -4.07 -25.84 8.90
C ASN A 459 -2.65 -25.73 9.48
N GLU A 460 -1.92 -26.84 9.68
CA GLU A 460 -0.50 -26.82 10.08
C GLU A 460 0.36 -26.04 9.06
N LYS A 461 0.18 -26.29 7.76
CA LYS A 461 0.90 -25.56 6.69
C LYS A 461 0.57 -24.08 6.67
N LEU A 462 -0.70 -23.70 6.85
CA LEU A 462 -1.11 -22.29 6.96
C LEU A 462 -0.55 -21.64 8.22
N GLN A 463 -0.54 -22.34 9.36
CA GLN A 463 0.03 -21.83 10.60
C GLN A 463 1.56 -21.69 10.52
N GLN A 464 2.24 -22.53 9.75
CA GLN A 464 3.68 -22.37 9.49
C GLN A 464 3.96 -21.08 8.71
N GLN A 465 3.24 -20.84 7.62
CA GLN A 465 3.35 -19.58 6.85
C GLN A 465 3.02 -18.38 7.73
N PHE A 466 1.99 -18.50 8.58
CA PHE A 466 1.61 -17.48 9.55
C PHE A 466 2.76 -17.17 10.53
N ASN A 467 3.32 -18.18 11.19
CA ASN A 467 4.42 -18.04 12.14
C ASN A 467 5.64 -17.38 11.45
N SER A 468 5.98 -17.80 10.23
CA SER A 468 7.05 -17.21 9.43
C SER A 468 6.78 -15.73 9.06
N HIS A 469 5.55 -15.39 8.66
CA HIS A 469 5.18 -14.02 8.29
C HIS A 469 5.17 -13.08 9.51
N VAL A 470 4.57 -13.49 10.63
CA VAL A 470 4.58 -12.73 11.90
C VAL A 470 6.01 -12.48 12.35
N PHE A 471 6.85 -13.52 12.37
CA PHE A 471 8.24 -13.41 12.80
C PHE A 471 9.04 -12.43 11.92
N LYS A 472 8.83 -12.47 10.59
CA LYS A 472 9.44 -11.52 9.65
C LYS A 472 8.96 -10.08 9.90
N LEU A 473 7.66 -9.85 10.10
CA LEU A 473 7.12 -8.51 10.35
C LEU A 473 7.57 -7.93 11.70
N GLU A 474 7.67 -8.77 12.74
CA GLU A 474 8.27 -8.36 14.04
C GLU A 474 9.75 -7.95 13.87
N GLN A 475 10.52 -8.69 13.08
CA GLN A 475 11.91 -8.32 12.76
C GLN A 475 12.00 -7.01 11.99
N GLU A 476 11.17 -6.81 10.97
CA GLU A 476 11.13 -5.56 10.17
C GLU A 476 10.76 -4.34 11.03
N GLU A 477 9.80 -4.48 11.96
CA GLU A 477 9.44 -3.40 12.90
C GLU A 477 10.57 -3.12 13.91
N TYR A 478 11.25 -4.14 14.45
CA TYR A 478 12.44 -3.92 15.29
C TYR A 478 13.60 -3.28 14.52
N MET A 479 13.83 -3.66 13.26
CA MET A 479 14.84 -3.02 12.40
C MET A 479 14.51 -1.55 12.13
N LYS A 480 13.25 -1.24 11.80
CA LYS A 480 12.74 0.13 11.57
C LYS A 480 12.86 1.02 12.80
N GLU A 481 12.60 0.46 13.98
CA GLU A 481 12.74 1.16 15.26
C GLU A 481 14.17 1.10 15.84
N GLN A 482 15.12 0.43 15.17
CA GLN A 482 16.52 0.28 15.58
C GLN A 482 16.72 -0.45 16.92
N ILE A 483 15.88 -1.45 17.18
CA ILE A 483 15.95 -2.32 18.36
C ILE A 483 16.82 -3.55 18.04
N PRO A 484 17.69 -4.00 18.96
CA PRO A 484 18.46 -5.23 18.78
C PRO A 484 17.52 -6.42 18.70
N TRP A 485 17.42 -7.04 17.53
CA TRP A 485 16.72 -8.30 17.33
C TRP A 485 17.70 -9.45 17.58
N THR A 486 17.38 -10.29 18.57
CA THR A 486 18.00 -11.61 18.77
C THR A 486 16.93 -12.68 18.54
N LEU A 487 17.31 -13.96 18.40
CA LEU A 487 16.34 -15.03 18.18
C LEU A 487 15.21 -14.96 19.21
N ILE A 488 13.98 -14.73 18.73
CA ILE A 488 12.76 -14.93 19.52
C ILE A 488 12.44 -16.42 19.40
N ASP A 489 12.36 -17.12 20.52
CA ASP A 489 12.00 -18.54 20.55
C ASP A 489 10.52 -18.72 20.15
N PHE A 490 10.27 -18.89 18.85
CA PHE A 490 8.97 -19.24 18.31
C PHE A 490 8.78 -20.77 18.28
N TYR A 491 7.53 -21.22 18.29
CA TYR A 491 7.23 -22.65 18.12
C TYR A 491 7.25 -22.97 16.62
N ASP A 492 8.34 -23.61 16.17
CA ASP A 492 8.39 -24.15 14.82
C ASP A 492 7.56 -25.44 14.76
N ASN A 493 6.49 -25.42 13.96
CA ASN A 493 5.62 -26.58 13.74
C ASN A 493 6.08 -27.46 12.56
N GLN A 494 7.21 -27.12 11.90
CA GLN A 494 7.83 -27.96 10.88
C GLN A 494 8.03 -29.44 11.32
N PRO A 495 8.39 -29.79 12.58
CA PRO A 495 8.48 -31.20 13.00
C PRO A 495 7.14 -31.96 12.97
N CYS A 496 6.01 -31.28 13.18
CA CYS A 496 4.68 -31.87 13.04
C CYS A 496 4.32 -32.05 11.56
N ILE A 497 4.73 -31.11 10.72
CA ILE A 497 4.54 -31.18 9.26
C ILE A 497 5.37 -32.31 8.65
N ASP A 498 6.65 -32.44 9.05
CA ASP A 498 7.53 -33.53 8.62
C ASP A 498 7.00 -34.90 9.05
N LEU A 499 6.44 -35.02 10.26
CA LEU A 499 5.76 -36.24 10.69
C LEU A 499 4.65 -36.66 9.72
N ILE A 500 3.91 -35.70 9.14
CA ILE A 500 2.80 -35.96 8.21
C ILE A 500 3.28 -36.21 6.78
N GLU A 501 4.11 -35.32 6.21
CA GLU A 501 4.41 -35.27 4.78
C GLU A 501 5.81 -35.80 4.38
N ALA A 502 6.74 -35.97 5.32
CA ALA A 502 8.09 -36.42 4.95
C ALA A 502 8.08 -37.85 4.41
N LYS A 503 9.21 -38.25 3.82
CA LYS A 503 9.42 -39.64 3.41
C LYS A 503 9.52 -40.53 4.65
N LEU A 504 8.76 -41.62 4.69
CA LEU A 504 8.45 -42.40 5.90
C LEU A 504 7.70 -41.60 7.00
N GLY A 505 6.94 -40.58 6.62
CA GLY A 505 5.90 -39.94 7.43
C GLY A 505 4.54 -40.60 7.24
N ILE A 506 3.51 -40.10 7.94
CA ILE A 506 2.19 -40.73 8.03
C ILE A 506 1.54 -40.93 6.65
N LEU A 507 1.57 -39.92 5.76
CA LEU A 507 1.01 -40.02 4.41
C LEU A 507 1.80 -40.97 3.50
N ASP A 508 3.13 -40.99 3.60
CA ASP A 508 3.98 -41.85 2.77
C ASP A 508 3.82 -43.33 3.18
N LEU A 509 3.73 -43.61 4.49
CA LEU A 509 3.42 -44.95 5.02
C LEU A 509 2.00 -45.41 4.65
N LEU A 510 1.02 -44.50 4.63
CA LEU A 510 -0.34 -44.79 4.16
C LEU A 510 -0.35 -45.12 2.66
N ASP A 511 0.35 -44.33 1.85
CA ASP A 511 0.51 -44.55 0.42
C ASP A 511 1.30 -45.84 0.11
N GLU A 512 2.24 -46.27 0.96
CA GLU A 512 2.90 -47.57 0.83
C GLU A 512 1.94 -48.72 1.13
N GLU A 513 1.21 -48.69 2.26
CA GLU A 513 0.27 -49.78 2.61
C GLU A 513 -0.91 -49.86 1.63
N CYS A 514 -1.36 -48.73 1.07
CA CYS A 514 -2.35 -48.69 -0.01
C CYS A 514 -1.93 -49.52 -1.24
N LYS A 515 -0.62 -49.62 -1.53
CA LYS A 515 -0.05 -50.40 -2.65
C LYS A 515 0.11 -51.89 -2.31
N VAL A 516 0.07 -52.28 -1.04
CA VAL A 516 0.16 -53.68 -0.61
C VAL A 516 -1.19 -54.38 -0.86
N PRO A 517 -1.24 -55.50 -1.62
CA PRO A 517 -2.51 -56.15 -1.98
C PRO A 517 -3.35 -56.67 -0.81
N LYS A 518 -2.70 -56.93 0.33
CA LYS A 518 -3.32 -57.35 1.60
C LYS A 518 -3.03 -56.35 2.74
N GLY A 519 -2.76 -55.08 2.40
CA GLY A 519 -2.56 -54.03 3.40
C GLY A 519 -3.88 -53.64 4.06
N THR A 520 -3.87 -53.53 5.39
CA THR A 520 -5.03 -53.19 6.25
C THR A 520 -4.71 -51.99 7.16
N ASP A 521 -5.75 -51.34 7.68
CA ASP A 521 -5.59 -50.22 8.61
C ASP A 521 -4.86 -50.61 9.91
N GLN A 522 -5.02 -51.85 10.40
CA GLN A 522 -4.26 -52.33 11.57
C GLN A 522 -2.76 -52.48 11.26
N ASN A 523 -2.40 -52.97 10.07
CA ASN A 523 -0.99 -53.07 9.65
C ASN A 523 -0.36 -51.68 9.53
N TRP A 524 -1.11 -50.72 8.97
CA TRP A 524 -0.67 -49.33 8.87
C TRP A 524 -0.51 -48.68 10.24
N ALA A 525 -1.49 -48.81 11.14
CA ALA A 525 -1.40 -48.31 12.51
C ALA A 525 -0.19 -48.88 13.26
N GLN A 526 0.09 -50.18 13.11
CA GLN A 526 1.28 -50.79 13.70
C GLN A 526 2.58 -50.22 13.12
N LYS A 527 2.67 -50.01 11.80
CA LYS A 527 3.81 -49.31 11.17
C LYS A 527 4.00 -47.89 11.70
N LEU A 528 2.91 -47.15 11.95
CA LEU A 528 2.99 -45.82 12.57
C LEU A 528 3.57 -45.91 13.98
N TYR A 529 3.10 -46.83 14.81
CA TYR A 529 3.63 -47.03 16.16
C TYR A 529 5.12 -47.40 16.14
N ASP A 530 5.51 -48.38 15.30
CA ASP A 530 6.90 -48.85 15.19
C ASP A 530 7.85 -47.74 14.72
N ARG A 531 7.37 -46.82 13.88
CA ARG A 531 8.18 -45.74 13.29
C ARG A 531 8.20 -44.45 14.12
N HIS A 532 7.10 -44.07 14.76
CA HIS A 532 6.89 -42.73 15.29
C HIS A 532 6.66 -42.64 16.80
N SER A 533 6.60 -43.74 17.56
CA SER A 533 6.38 -43.70 19.04
C SER A 533 7.43 -42.91 19.84
N SER A 534 8.57 -42.55 19.24
CA SER A 534 9.59 -41.69 19.84
C SER A 534 9.47 -40.20 19.47
N SER A 535 8.52 -39.83 18.60
CA SER A 535 8.30 -38.44 18.18
C SER A 535 7.46 -37.68 19.21
N GLN A 536 7.85 -36.46 19.57
CA GLN A 536 7.09 -35.63 20.51
C GLN A 536 5.67 -35.32 20.02
N HIS A 537 5.48 -35.26 18.69
CA HIS A 537 4.20 -34.96 18.05
C HIS A 537 3.31 -36.18 17.82
N PHE A 538 3.75 -37.40 18.18
CA PHE A 538 2.99 -38.62 17.93
C PHE A 538 2.80 -39.41 19.23
N GLN A 539 1.55 -39.73 19.58
CA GLN A 539 1.20 -40.46 20.80
C GLN A 539 0.28 -41.64 20.46
N LYS A 540 0.48 -42.78 21.13
CA LYS A 540 -0.42 -43.93 21.03
C LYS A 540 -1.52 -43.81 22.10
N PRO A 541 -2.82 -43.88 21.75
CA PRO A 541 -3.90 -43.95 22.73
C PRO A 541 -3.77 -45.21 23.59
N ARG A 542 -3.93 -45.07 24.91
CA ARG A 542 -3.59 -46.13 25.89
C ARG A 542 -4.39 -47.43 25.71
N MET A 543 -5.63 -47.34 25.19
CA MET A 543 -6.57 -48.46 25.10
C MET A 543 -6.87 -48.92 23.67
N SER A 544 -6.39 -48.20 22.64
CA SER A 544 -6.67 -48.50 21.24
C SER A 544 -5.41 -48.90 20.46
N ASN A 545 -5.57 -49.89 19.58
CA ASN A 545 -4.57 -50.30 18.58
C ASN A 545 -4.98 -49.88 17.16
N THR A 546 -6.10 -49.17 17.01
CA THR A 546 -6.72 -48.74 15.76
C THR A 546 -6.90 -47.23 15.70
N ALA A 547 -6.11 -46.49 16.48
CA ALA A 547 -6.13 -45.04 16.53
C ALA A 547 -4.74 -44.46 16.86
N PHE A 548 -4.48 -43.23 16.47
CA PHE A 548 -3.24 -42.51 16.78
C PHE A 548 -3.53 -41.06 17.11
N ILE A 549 -2.71 -40.47 17.99
CA ILE A 549 -2.85 -39.08 18.44
C ILE A 549 -1.73 -38.26 17.84
N ILE A 550 -2.08 -37.13 17.20
CA ILE A 550 -1.11 -36.11 16.79
C ILE A 550 -1.22 -34.91 17.70
N VAL A 551 -0.08 -34.41 18.16
CA VAL A 551 0.04 -33.14 18.89
C VAL A 551 0.25 -32.03 17.86
N HIS A 552 -0.87 -31.48 17.40
CA HIS A 552 -0.91 -30.34 16.51
C HIS A 552 -0.60 -29.02 17.25
N PHE A 553 -0.44 -27.91 16.53
CA PHE A 553 -0.26 -26.58 17.15
C PHE A 553 -1.46 -26.15 18.02
N ALA A 554 -2.65 -26.63 17.68
CA ALA A 554 -3.92 -26.23 18.29
C ALA A 554 -4.27 -27.07 19.54
N ASP A 555 -4.33 -28.39 19.37
CA ASP A 555 -4.67 -29.37 20.42
C ASP A 555 -4.18 -30.77 20.01
N LYS A 556 -4.36 -31.75 20.89
CA LYS A 556 -4.17 -33.17 20.59
C LYS A 556 -5.40 -33.74 19.90
N VAL A 557 -5.24 -34.29 18.71
CA VAL A 557 -6.35 -34.92 17.96
C VAL A 557 -6.11 -36.42 17.88
N GLU A 558 -7.08 -37.21 18.36
CA GLU A 558 -7.12 -38.66 18.19
C GLU A 558 -7.85 -39.00 16.88
N TYR A 559 -7.14 -39.65 15.96
CA TYR A 559 -7.66 -40.13 14.68
C TYR A 559 -7.87 -41.64 14.72
N LEU A 560 -9.06 -42.10 14.34
CA LEU A 560 -9.33 -43.53 14.15
C LEU A 560 -8.73 -43.99 12.82
N SER A 561 -7.84 -44.97 12.85
CA SER A 561 -7.19 -45.51 11.65
C SER A 561 -8.15 -46.27 10.73
N ASP A 562 -9.31 -46.69 11.22
CA ASP A 562 -10.26 -47.51 10.46
C ASP A 562 -10.79 -46.76 9.23
N GLY A 563 -10.72 -47.42 8.06
CA GLY A 563 -11.12 -46.85 6.77
C GLY A 563 -10.11 -45.90 6.12
N PHE A 564 -8.96 -45.59 6.72
CA PHE A 564 -7.96 -44.69 6.11
C PHE A 564 -7.44 -45.23 4.78
N LEU A 565 -7.14 -46.53 4.68
CA LEU A 565 -6.67 -47.15 3.44
C LEU A 565 -7.75 -47.12 2.35
N GLU A 566 -9.02 -47.38 2.69
CA GLU A 566 -10.11 -47.37 1.70
C GLU A 566 -10.39 -45.96 1.20
N LYS A 567 -10.45 -44.97 2.11
CA LYS A 567 -10.59 -43.55 1.76
C LYS A 567 -9.44 -43.05 0.89
N ASN A 568 -8.20 -43.46 1.15
CA ASN A 568 -7.03 -43.04 0.37
C ASN A 568 -6.87 -43.77 -0.99
N ARG A 569 -7.43 -44.98 -1.15
CA ARG A 569 -7.43 -45.79 -2.39
C ARG A 569 -8.43 -45.25 -3.43
N ASP A 570 -8.14 -44.09 -4.02
CA ASP A 570 -8.91 -43.47 -5.14
C ASP A 570 -8.68 -44.18 -6.50
N THR A 571 -8.61 -45.52 -6.51
CA THR A 571 -8.20 -46.30 -7.70
C THR A 571 -9.40 -46.62 -8.60
N VAL A 572 -9.76 -45.66 -9.46
CA VAL A 572 -10.69 -45.89 -10.57
C VAL A 572 -10.06 -46.87 -11.58
N TYR A 573 -10.86 -47.76 -12.17
CA TYR A 573 -10.37 -48.69 -13.19
C TYR A 573 -10.39 -48.05 -14.58
N GLU A 574 -9.32 -48.27 -15.35
CA GLU A 574 -9.09 -47.62 -16.65
C GLU A 574 -10.21 -47.97 -17.64
N GLU A 575 -10.74 -49.19 -17.54
CA GLU A 575 -11.83 -49.69 -18.38
C GLU A 575 -13.13 -48.91 -18.17
N GLN A 576 -13.44 -48.56 -16.92
CA GLN A 576 -14.62 -47.76 -16.56
C GLN A 576 -14.49 -46.32 -17.12
N ILE A 577 -13.28 -45.74 -17.06
CA ILE A 577 -12.99 -44.42 -17.66
C ILE A 577 -13.08 -44.49 -19.19
N ASN A 578 -12.58 -45.56 -19.82
CA ASN A 578 -12.62 -45.71 -21.28
C ASN A 578 -14.07 -45.76 -21.82
N ILE A 579 -15.00 -46.36 -21.08
CA ILE A 579 -16.43 -46.34 -21.42
C ILE A 579 -17.01 -44.91 -21.34
N LEU A 580 -16.60 -44.13 -20.32
CA LEU A 580 -17.01 -42.73 -20.19
C LEU A 580 -16.39 -41.83 -21.27
N LYS A 581 -15.12 -42.02 -21.63
CA LYS A 581 -14.47 -41.34 -22.78
C LYS A 581 -15.18 -41.65 -24.11
N ALA A 582 -15.79 -42.83 -24.25
CA ALA A 582 -16.58 -43.26 -25.41
C ALA A 582 -18.09 -42.95 -25.29
N SER A 583 -18.49 -42.11 -24.34
CA SER A 583 -19.88 -41.69 -24.15
C SER A 583 -20.46 -41.01 -25.39
N LYS A 584 -21.75 -41.27 -25.67
CA LYS A 584 -22.55 -40.55 -26.66
C LYS A 584 -23.01 -39.16 -26.20
N PHE A 585 -22.73 -38.80 -24.95
CA PHE A 585 -23.12 -37.55 -24.33
C PHE A 585 -21.92 -36.58 -24.30
N PRO A 586 -21.90 -35.49 -25.11
CA PRO A 586 -20.69 -34.71 -25.35
C PRO A 586 -19.99 -34.20 -24.08
N LEU A 587 -20.74 -33.66 -23.12
CA LEU A 587 -20.17 -33.17 -21.86
C LEU A 587 -19.43 -34.27 -21.09
N VAL A 588 -19.91 -35.52 -21.10
CA VAL A 588 -19.24 -36.63 -20.41
C VAL A 588 -17.98 -37.05 -21.16
N ALA A 589 -18.00 -37.04 -22.50
CA ALA A 589 -16.78 -37.26 -23.28
C ALA A 589 -15.73 -36.17 -22.99
N ASP A 590 -16.13 -34.90 -23.01
CA ASP A 590 -15.27 -33.74 -22.73
C ASP A 590 -14.64 -33.82 -21.32
N LEU A 591 -15.41 -34.18 -20.28
CA LEU A 591 -14.93 -34.33 -18.90
C LEU A 591 -13.78 -35.36 -18.72
N PHE A 592 -13.60 -36.26 -19.67
CA PHE A 592 -12.54 -37.26 -19.66
C PHE A 592 -11.60 -37.18 -20.87
N HIS A 593 -11.72 -36.18 -21.74
CA HIS A 593 -10.71 -35.91 -22.76
C HIS A 593 -9.50 -35.21 -22.14
N ASP A 594 -8.31 -35.72 -22.41
CA ASP A 594 -7.06 -35.13 -21.94
C ASP A 594 -6.69 -33.96 -22.85
N ASP A 595 -7.19 -32.75 -22.54
CA ASP A 595 -6.85 -31.47 -23.19
C ASP A 595 -5.39 -31.04 -22.89
N LYS A 596 -4.45 -31.92 -23.26
CA LYS A 596 -3.01 -31.65 -23.37
C LYS A 596 -2.56 -31.60 -24.83
N ASP A 597 -3.48 -31.25 -25.75
CA ASP A 597 -3.08 -30.61 -27.00
C ASP A 597 -2.73 -29.14 -26.73
N PRO A 598 -1.57 -28.65 -27.19
CA PRO A 598 -1.09 -27.32 -26.85
C PRO A 598 -1.87 -26.24 -27.61
N VAL A 599 -2.63 -25.41 -26.90
CA VAL A 599 -3.32 -24.24 -27.46
C VAL A 599 -2.33 -23.39 -28.29
N PRO A 600 -2.59 -23.15 -29.60
CA PRO A 600 -1.65 -22.48 -30.48
C PRO A 600 -1.63 -20.97 -30.24
N ALA A 601 -0.83 -20.55 -29.26
CA ALA A 601 -0.59 -19.14 -28.96
C ALA A 601 0.28 -18.45 -30.03
N THR A 602 -0.37 -17.95 -31.09
CA THR A 602 0.15 -16.79 -31.83
C THR A 602 -0.02 -15.55 -30.92
N THR A 603 0.98 -14.69 -30.70
CA THR A 603 1.95 -14.15 -31.66
C THR A 603 3.43 -14.41 -31.32
N PRO A 604 4.30 -14.59 -32.34
CA PRO A 604 5.68 -15.02 -32.16
C PRO A 604 6.63 -13.87 -31.77
N GLY A 605 7.66 -14.19 -30.96
CA GLY A 605 8.73 -13.24 -30.68
C GLY A 605 9.72 -13.67 -29.58
N LYS A 606 10.72 -14.50 -29.96
CA LYS A 606 11.94 -14.85 -29.19
C LYS A 606 11.70 -15.50 -27.81
N GLY A 607 12.09 -16.75 -27.53
CA GLY A 607 12.84 -17.79 -28.25
C GLY A 607 13.46 -18.67 -27.15
N SER A 608 13.04 -19.92 -26.92
CA SER A 608 13.30 -21.09 -27.77
C SER A 608 14.73 -21.04 -28.32
N SER A 609 15.68 -21.83 -27.80
CA SER A 609 15.72 -23.30 -27.78
C SER A 609 16.91 -23.73 -26.87
N SER A 610 17.28 -24.99 -26.60
CA SER A 610 16.96 -26.26 -27.24
C SER A 610 17.12 -27.45 -26.26
N LYS A 611 16.18 -28.41 -26.28
CA LYS A 611 16.48 -29.80 -25.87
C LYS A 611 16.32 -30.69 -27.11
N ILE A 612 17.48 -31.04 -27.65
CA ILE A 612 17.68 -31.82 -28.88
C ILE A 612 16.87 -33.14 -28.86
N SER A 613 16.59 -33.70 -30.05
CA SER A 613 16.13 -35.09 -30.23
C SER A 613 17.27 -35.97 -30.79
N VAL A 614 17.52 -37.11 -30.14
CA VAL A 614 18.42 -38.20 -30.58
C VAL A 614 17.86 -39.46 -29.94
N ARG A 615 17.86 -40.52 -30.74
CA ARG A 615 17.12 -41.77 -30.54
C ARG A 615 17.88 -42.73 -29.63
N SER A 616 17.16 -43.56 -28.87
CA SER A 616 17.71 -44.81 -28.35
C SER A 616 16.83 -45.95 -28.86
N ALA A 617 17.46 -46.94 -29.49
CA ALA A 617 16.77 -48.04 -30.16
C ALA A 617 16.27 -49.08 -29.15
N ARG A 618 15.05 -48.85 -28.63
CA ARG A 618 14.13 -49.87 -28.07
C ARG A 618 12.72 -49.26 -28.06
N PRO A 619 11.67 -49.99 -28.43
CA PRO A 619 10.33 -49.43 -28.51
C PRO A 619 9.87 -48.96 -27.12
N PRO A 620 9.35 -47.73 -26.98
CA PRO A 620 8.88 -47.22 -25.70
C PRO A 620 7.57 -47.91 -25.32
N MET A 621 7.60 -48.74 -24.28
CA MET A 621 6.36 -49.20 -23.66
C MET A 621 5.61 -47.98 -23.11
N LYS A 622 4.34 -47.82 -23.50
CA LYS A 622 3.49 -46.67 -23.12
C LYS A 622 3.54 -46.42 -21.61
N VAL A 623 3.92 -45.20 -21.20
CA VAL A 623 4.05 -44.81 -19.78
C VAL A 623 2.73 -44.22 -19.23
N SER A 624 1.60 -44.49 -19.90
CA SER A 624 0.26 -44.05 -19.50
C SER A 624 -0.17 -44.54 -18.11
N ASN A 625 0.36 -45.68 -17.65
CA ASN A 625 -0.05 -46.35 -16.40
C ASN A 625 0.40 -45.65 -15.10
N LYS A 626 0.84 -44.38 -15.14
CA LYS A 626 1.27 -43.61 -13.96
C LYS A 626 0.26 -42.59 -13.43
N GLU A 627 -0.66 -42.08 -14.24
CA GLU A 627 -1.61 -41.07 -13.73
C GLU A 627 -2.77 -41.70 -12.94
N HIS A 628 -3.22 -42.92 -13.32
CA HIS A 628 -4.31 -43.66 -12.67
C HIS A 628 -3.93 -44.38 -11.35
N LYS A 629 -2.88 -43.95 -10.65
CA LYS A 629 -2.44 -44.51 -9.35
C LYS A 629 -2.14 -43.45 -8.28
N LYS A 630 -2.61 -42.21 -8.46
CA LYS A 630 -2.46 -41.12 -7.48
C LYS A 630 -3.49 -41.30 -6.35
N THR A 631 -3.05 -41.58 -5.13
CA THR A 631 -3.89 -41.66 -3.92
C THR A 631 -4.49 -40.30 -3.54
N VAL A 632 -5.54 -40.28 -2.70
CA VAL A 632 -6.16 -39.01 -2.26
C VAL A 632 -5.14 -38.13 -1.52
N GLY A 633 -4.37 -38.72 -0.61
CA GLY A 633 -3.34 -38.02 0.17
C GLY A 633 -2.25 -37.41 -0.71
N HIS A 634 -1.84 -38.09 -1.78
CA HIS A 634 -0.90 -37.54 -2.76
C HIS A 634 -1.50 -36.35 -3.54
N GLN A 635 -2.75 -36.48 -4.02
CA GLN A 635 -3.46 -35.40 -4.71
C GLN A 635 -3.65 -34.18 -3.78
N PHE A 636 -4.04 -34.42 -2.53
CA PHE A 636 -4.21 -33.40 -1.48
C PHE A 636 -2.90 -32.66 -1.22
N ARG A 637 -1.79 -33.39 -1.04
CA ARG A 637 -0.45 -32.81 -0.86
C ARG A 637 -0.04 -31.93 -2.03
N THR A 638 -0.26 -32.37 -3.28
CA THR A 638 0.07 -31.56 -4.47
C THR A 638 -0.80 -30.30 -4.56
N SER A 639 -2.10 -30.42 -4.28
CA SER A 639 -3.05 -29.30 -4.21
C SER A 639 -2.63 -28.28 -3.15
N LEU A 640 -2.26 -28.74 -1.95
CA LEU A 640 -1.79 -27.89 -0.86
C LEU A 640 -0.46 -27.21 -1.18
N HIS A 641 0.50 -27.92 -1.81
CA HIS A 641 1.77 -27.33 -2.24
C HIS A 641 1.56 -26.15 -3.20
N LEU A 642 0.70 -26.33 -4.22
CA LEU A 642 0.36 -25.29 -5.18
C LEU A 642 -0.36 -24.08 -4.53
N LEU A 643 -1.19 -24.32 -3.52
CA LEU A 643 -1.79 -23.26 -2.71
C LEU A 643 -0.70 -22.49 -1.93
N MET A 644 0.19 -23.18 -1.23
CA MET A 644 1.26 -22.54 -0.45
C MET A 644 2.26 -21.77 -1.32
N GLU A 645 2.62 -22.28 -2.51
CA GLU A 645 3.39 -21.53 -3.52
C GLU A 645 2.68 -20.23 -3.91
N THR A 646 1.38 -20.31 -4.21
CA THR A 646 0.57 -19.16 -4.60
C THR A 646 0.48 -18.12 -3.49
N LEU A 647 0.32 -18.54 -2.23
CA LEU A 647 0.26 -17.64 -1.08
C LEU A 647 1.64 -17.03 -0.76
N ASN A 648 2.73 -17.81 -0.82
CA ASN A 648 4.09 -17.33 -0.56
C ASN A 648 4.57 -16.29 -1.58
N ALA A 649 4.05 -16.31 -2.81
CA ALA A 649 4.28 -15.27 -3.80
C ALA A 649 3.57 -13.94 -3.50
N THR A 650 2.58 -13.94 -2.59
CA THR A 650 1.82 -12.75 -2.16
C THR A 650 2.32 -12.19 -0.83
N THR A 651 1.76 -11.07 -0.37
CA THR A 651 1.80 -10.66 1.04
C THR A 651 0.47 -11.06 1.71
N PRO A 652 0.46 -11.93 2.74
CA PRO A 652 -0.76 -12.44 3.33
C PRO A 652 -1.26 -11.62 4.53
N HIS A 653 -2.54 -11.26 4.48
CA HIS A 653 -3.33 -10.59 5.52
C HIS A 653 -4.27 -11.60 6.19
N TYR A 654 -4.41 -11.59 7.51
CA TYR A 654 -5.06 -12.68 8.24
C TYR A 654 -6.36 -12.26 8.94
N VAL A 655 -7.43 -13.02 8.69
CA VAL A 655 -8.72 -12.92 9.38
C VAL A 655 -9.03 -14.26 10.05
N ARG A 656 -9.36 -14.23 11.34
CA ARG A 656 -9.75 -15.40 12.14
C ARG A 656 -11.19 -15.24 12.61
N CYS A 657 -12.07 -16.03 12.02
CA CYS A 657 -13.49 -16.06 12.30
C CYS A 657 -13.81 -17.00 13.48
N ILE A 658 -14.57 -16.51 14.46
CA ILE A 658 -14.95 -17.21 15.69
C ILE A 658 -16.48 -17.33 15.78
N LYS A 659 -16.97 -18.56 16.02
CA LYS A 659 -18.35 -18.89 16.38
C LYS A 659 -18.51 -18.66 17.89
N PRO A 660 -19.33 -17.71 18.37
CA PRO A 660 -19.40 -17.41 19.80
C PRO A 660 -20.27 -18.38 20.59
N ASN A 661 -21.21 -19.08 19.96
CA ASN A 661 -22.08 -20.08 20.58
C ASN A 661 -22.57 -21.10 19.53
N ASP A 662 -23.00 -22.28 19.96
CA ASP A 662 -23.51 -23.30 19.03
C ASP A 662 -25.00 -23.15 18.69
N GLU A 663 -25.77 -22.51 19.57
CA GLU A 663 -27.23 -22.32 19.49
C GLU A 663 -27.66 -21.26 18.44
N LYS A 664 -26.71 -20.63 17.75
CA LYS A 664 -26.90 -19.54 16.76
C LYS A 664 -27.60 -18.30 17.34
N LEU A 665 -27.51 -18.08 18.66
CA LEU A 665 -28.15 -16.95 19.33
C LEU A 665 -27.41 -15.63 19.05
N PRO A 666 -28.12 -14.52 18.73
CA PRO A 666 -27.52 -13.22 18.50
C PRO A 666 -26.86 -12.68 19.77
N PHE A 667 -25.65 -12.15 19.64
CA PHE A 667 -24.84 -11.59 20.73
C PHE A 667 -24.76 -12.46 22.02
N HIS A 668 -24.80 -13.79 21.87
CA HIS A 668 -24.52 -14.73 22.97
C HIS A 668 -23.11 -15.31 22.86
N PHE A 669 -22.38 -15.41 23.97
CA PHE A 669 -20.95 -15.81 23.99
C PHE A 669 -20.71 -16.92 25.03
N ASP A 670 -20.48 -18.14 24.55
CA ASP A 670 -20.01 -19.27 25.36
C ASP A 670 -18.48 -19.21 25.51
N PRO A 671 -17.96 -19.04 26.75
CA PRO A 671 -16.52 -19.06 27.01
C PRO A 671 -15.84 -20.37 26.60
N LYS A 672 -16.52 -21.52 26.69
CA LYS A 672 -15.94 -22.84 26.37
C LYS A 672 -15.66 -22.98 24.88
N ARG A 673 -16.68 -22.78 24.04
CA ARG A 673 -16.56 -22.77 22.57
C ARG A 673 -15.55 -21.71 22.12
N ALA A 674 -15.61 -20.50 22.66
CA ALA A 674 -14.69 -19.42 22.30
C ALA A 674 -13.22 -19.75 22.62
N VAL A 675 -12.91 -20.28 23.80
CA VAL A 675 -11.54 -20.73 24.15
C VAL A 675 -11.06 -21.85 23.22
N GLN A 676 -11.90 -22.86 22.96
CA GLN A 676 -11.54 -23.96 22.06
C GLN A 676 -11.16 -23.42 20.67
N GLN A 677 -11.93 -22.46 20.13
CA GLN A 677 -11.63 -21.87 18.83
C GLN A 677 -10.43 -20.92 18.85
N LEU A 678 -10.18 -20.16 19.92
CA LEU A 678 -9.01 -19.29 20.02
C LEU A 678 -7.69 -20.10 20.04
N ARG A 679 -7.72 -21.33 20.58
CA ARG A 679 -6.63 -22.32 20.43
C ARG A 679 -6.57 -22.85 18.99
N ALA A 680 -7.69 -23.34 18.46
CA ALA A 680 -7.80 -23.93 17.12
C ALA A 680 -7.40 -22.98 15.97
N CYS A 681 -7.66 -21.67 16.10
CA CYS A 681 -7.33 -20.64 15.12
C CYS A 681 -5.89 -20.11 15.20
N GLY A 682 -5.09 -20.57 16.18
CA GLY A 682 -3.71 -20.11 16.38
C GLY A 682 -3.58 -18.71 16.99
N VAL A 683 -4.69 -18.10 17.43
CA VAL A 683 -4.70 -16.74 17.99
C VAL A 683 -3.89 -16.68 19.30
N LEU A 684 -4.06 -17.68 20.16
CA LEU A 684 -3.29 -17.78 21.41
C LEU A 684 -1.79 -18.05 21.18
N GLU A 685 -1.43 -18.73 20.08
CA GLU A 685 -0.02 -18.94 19.71
C GLU A 685 0.62 -17.68 19.11
N THR A 686 -0.12 -16.94 18.28
CA THR A 686 0.24 -15.57 17.86
C THR A 686 0.58 -14.70 19.07
N ILE A 687 -0.31 -14.74 20.05
CA ILE A 687 -0.22 -14.03 21.32
C ILE A 687 0.99 -14.47 22.12
N ARG A 688 1.31 -15.77 22.16
CA ARG A 688 2.51 -16.31 22.82
C ARG A 688 3.78 -15.77 22.16
N ILE A 689 3.84 -15.70 20.83
CA ILE A 689 4.95 -15.13 20.07
C ILE A 689 5.09 -13.62 20.37
N SER A 690 4.00 -12.85 20.28
CA SER A 690 4.01 -11.41 20.59
C SER A 690 4.38 -11.12 22.06
N ALA A 691 3.94 -11.95 23.01
CA ALA A 691 4.28 -11.84 24.43
C ALA A 691 5.75 -12.17 24.72
N ALA A 692 6.36 -13.08 23.95
CA ALA A 692 7.78 -13.40 24.01
C ALA A 692 8.69 -12.32 23.39
N GLY A 693 8.14 -11.47 22.51
CA GLY A 693 8.76 -10.25 22.01
C GLY A 693 8.58 -9.07 22.97
N TYR A 694 8.16 -7.93 22.41
CA TYR A 694 7.76 -6.73 23.16
C TYR A 694 6.31 -6.33 22.77
N PRO A 695 5.28 -6.86 23.45
CA PRO A 695 3.89 -6.68 23.05
C PRO A 695 3.42 -5.24 23.22
N SER A 696 3.61 -4.64 24.39
CA SER A 696 3.10 -3.29 24.66
C SER A 696 4.04 -2.22 24.10
N ARG A 697 3.56 -1.44 23.12
CA ARG A 697 4.33 -0.41 22.39
C ARG A 697 3.72 0.96 22.62
N TRP A 698 4.48 1.90 23.17
CA TRP A 698 4.00 3.24 23.52
C TRP A 698 4.83 4.31 22.81
N ALA A 699 4.21 5.27 22.14
CA ALA A 699 4.95 6.42 21.63
C ALA A 699 5.52 7.26 22.78
N TYR A 700 6.67 7.91 22.57
CA TYR A 700 7.29 8.77 23.60
C TYR A 700 6.35 9.88 24.08
N HIS A 701 5.41 10.36 23.25
CA HIS A 701 4.45 11.38 23.64
C HIS A 701 3.43 10.87 24.68
N ASP A 702 2.82 9.72 24.41
CA ASP A 702 1.73 9.18 25.23
C ASP A 702 2.27 8.62 26.53
N PHE A 703 3.43 7.96 26.48
CA PHE A 703 4.18 7.55 27.67
C PHE A 703 4.50 8.76 28.56
N PHE A 704 5.03 9.84 27.99
CA PHE A 704 5.29 11.06 28.74
C PHE A 704 4.02 11.64 29.36
N ASN A 705 2.94 11.78 28.59
CA ASN A 705 1.67 12.35 29.06
C ASN A 705 1.09 11.53 30.23
N ARG A 706 1.07 10.19 30.10
CA ARG A 706 0.53 9.24 31.10
C ARG A 706 1.38 9.22 32.37
N TYR A 707 2.70 9.10 32.24
CA TYR A 707 3.61 8.87 33.37
C TYR A 707 4.31 10.14 33.89
N ARG A 708 3.96 11.35 33.40
CA ARG A 708 4.46 12.66 33.87
C ARG A 708 4.47 12.81 35.40
N VAL A 709 3.51 12.19 36.09
CA VAL A 709 3.37 12.23 37.57
C VAL A 709 4.45 11.44 38.33
N LEU A 710 5.13 10.50 37.67
CA LEU A 710 6.25 9.74 38.23
C LEU A 710 7.58 10.49 38.15
N VAL A 711 7.73 11.38 37.16
CA VAL A 711 8.94 12.16 36.84
C VAL A 711 9.33 13.10 37.98
N LYS A 712 10.62 13.22 38.31
CA LYS A 712 11.08 14.18 39.31
C LYS A 712 11.14 15.57 38.69
N LYS A 713 10.77 16.62 39.45
CA LYS A 713 10.72 18.02 38.96
C LYS A 713 12.04 18.51 38.32
N ARG A 714 13.20 17.94 38.68
CA ARG A 714 14.51 18.25 38.06
C ARG A 714 14.64 17.72 36.63
N GLU A 715 14.05 16.57 36.32
CA GLU A 715 14.12 15.90 35.01
C GLU A 715 13.21 16.60 33.97
N LEU A 716 12.13 17.25 34.43
CA LEU A 716 11.23 18.09 33.58
C LEU A 716 11.87 19.37 33.01
N ALA A 717 13.12 19.68 33.33
CA ALA A 717 13.82 20.85 32.79
C ALA A 717 14.34 20.63 31.35
N ASN A 718 14.50 19.36 30.92
CA ASN A 718 14.88 19.05 29.55
C ASN A 718 13.69 19.23 28.60
N THR A 719 13.92 19.81 27.41
CA THR A 719 12.87 20.00 26.40
C THR A 719 12.55 18.72 25.63
N ASP A 720 13.51 17.80 25.51
CA ASP A 720 13.32 16.54 24.79
C ASP A 720 12.52 15.51 25.61
N LYS A 721 11.28 15.28 25.18
CA LYS A 721 10.38 14.24 25.73
C LYS A 721 11.04 12.85 25.70
N LYS A 722 11.84 12.53 24.67
CA LYS A 722 12.49 11.21 24.53
C LYS A 722 13.55 11.00 25.60
N ALA A 723 14.43 11.96 25.82
CA ALA A 723 15.41 11.94 26.91
C ALA A 723 14.76 11.85 28.31
N ILE A 724 13.65 12.57 28.55
CA ILE A 724 12.92 12.43 29.82
C ILE A 724 12.39 11.00 29.98
N CYS A 725 11.69 10.46 28.97
CA CYS A 725 11.13 9.10 29.05
C CYS A 725 12.21 8.06 29.34
N ARG A 726 13.38 8.19 28.70
CA ARG A 726 14.54 7.31 28.93
C ARG A 726 14.98 7.35 30.40
N SER A 727 15.34 8.53 30.89
CA SER A 727 15.82 8.72 32.26
C SER A 727 14.79 8.29 33.31
N VAL A 728 13.51 8.55 33.06
CA VAL A 728 12.41 8.15 33.95
C VAL A 728 12.26 6.64 34.00
N LEU A 729 12.31 5.96 32.85
CA LEU A 729 12.06 4.53 32.78
C LEU A 729 13.22 3.71 33.37
N GLU A 730 14.46 4.10 33.09
CA GLU A 730 15.68 3.53 33.71
C GLU A 730 15.69 3.65 35.24
N ASN A 731 15.03 4.69 35.79
CA ASN A 731 14.85 4.88 37.24
C ASN A 731 13.70 4.04 37.83
N LEU A 732 12.68 3.67 37.05
CA LEU A 732 11.49 2.96 37.52
C LEU A 732 11.60 1.43 37.34
N ILE A 733 12.21 0.98 36.24
CA ILE A 733 12.46 -0.42 35.93
C ILE A 733 13.98 -0.62 35.87
N LYS A 734 14.53 -1.32 36.88
CA LYS A 734 15.98 -1.54 37.02
C LYS A 734 16.57 -2.58 36.07
N ASP A 735 15.71 -3.40 35.44
CA ASP A 735 16.10 -4.50 34.55
C ASP A 735 15.99 -4.04 33.09
N PRO A 736 17.11 -3.86 32.36
CA PRO A 736 17.10 -3.32 31.00
C PRO A 736 16.59 -4.30 29.93
N ASP A 737 16.41 -5.60 30.21
CA ASP A 737 15.74 -6.51 29.26
C ASP A 737 14.22 -6.24 29.18
N LYS A 738 13.66 -5.56 30.20
CA LYS A 738 12.21 -5.36 30.31
C LYS A 738 11.65 -4.25 29.42
N PHE A 739 12.51 -3.43 28.82
CA PHE A 739 12.12 -2.39 27.87
C PHE A 739 13.21 -2.09 26.85
N GLN A 740 12.84 -1.66 25.65
CA GLN A 740 13.76 -1.17 24.62
C GLN A 740 13.31 0.19 24.08
N PHE A 741 14.29 1.05 23.77
CA PHE A 741 14.05 2.39 23.24
C PHE A 741 14.18 2.41 21.72
N GLY A 742 13.05 2.33 21.03
CA GLY A 742 12.99 2.49 19.59
C GLY A 742 13.24 3.93 19.11
N ARG A 743 13.23 4.12 17.79
CA ARG A 743 13.32 5.43 17.13
C ARG A 743 12.16 6.35 17.54
N THR A 744 10.92 5.87 17.47
CA THR A 744 9.68 6.63 17.74
C THR A 744 8.86 6.10 18.92
N LYS A 745 9.07 4.83 19.30
CA LYS A 745 8.30 4.14 20.34
C LYS A 745 9.20 3.55 21.44
N ILE A 746 8.59 3.24 22.58
CA ILE A 746 9.15 2.47 23.68
C ILE A 746 8.46 1.10 23.65
N PHE A 747 9.26 0.05 23.68
CA PHE A 747 8.82 -1.34 23.57
C PHE A 747 8.96 -2.00 24.94
N PHE A 748 7.89 -2.60 25.46
CA PHE A 748 7.85 -3.20 26.79
C PHE A 748 7.61 -4.71 26.70
N ARG A 749 8.27 -5.48 27.57
CA ARG A 749 7.90 -6.88 27.81
C ARG A 749 6.51 -6.97 28.45
N ALA A 750 5.91 -8.16 28.42
CA ALA A 750 4.66 -8.42 29.14
C ALA A 750 4.75 -8.00 30.63
N GLY A 751 3.63 -7.52 31.17
CA GLY A 751 3.44 -7.10 32.56
C GLY A 751 4.06 -5.76 32.97
N GLN A 752 4.93 -5.13 32.17
CA GLN A 752 5.64 -3.92 32.61
C GLN A 752 4.73 -2.68 32.68
N VAL A 753 3.78 -2.54 31.76
CA VAL A 753 2.82 -1.42 31.75
C VAL A 753 1.89 -1.49 32.97
N ALA A 754 1.42 -2.69 33.32
CA ALA A 754 0.67 -2.92 34.57
C ALA A 754 1.50 -2.58 35.82
N TYR A 755 2.79 -2.89 35.84
CA TYR A 755 3.71 -2.49 36.90
C TYR A 755 3.89 -0.95 37.00
N LEU A 756 3.98 -0.24 35.87
CA LEU A 756 4.05 1.23 35.85
C LEU A 756 2.76 1.90 36.35
N GLU A 757 1.58 1.38 36.00
CA GLU A 757 0.31 1.86 36.55
C GLU A 757 0.17 1.51 38.05
N LYS A 758 0.71 0.37 38.53
CA LYS A 758 0.84 0.11 39.98
C LYS A 758 1.72 1.16 40.68
N LEU A 759 2.91 1.45 40.16
CA LEU A 759 3.78 2.49 40.71
C LEU A 759 3.12 3.87 40.72
N ARG A 760 2.29 4.17 39.72
CA ARG A 760 1.47 5.38 39.65
C ARG A 760 0.39 5.41 40.75
N ALA A 761 -0.32 4.31 40.98
CA ALA A 761 -1.28 4.19 42.06
C ALA A 761 -0.61 4.39 43.44
N ASP A 762 0.54 3.76 43.68
CA ASP A 762 1.30 3.90 44.93
C ASP A 762 1.88 5.32 45.11
N LYS A 763 2.23 6.01 44.02
CA LYS A 763 2.59 7.44 44.04
C LYS A 763 1.43 8.31 44.52
N PHE A 764 0.22 8.09 44.01
CA PHE A 764 -0.98 8.82 44.45
C PHE A 764 -1.37 8.48 45.89
N ARG A 765 -1.26 7.21 46.29
CA ARG A 765 -1.46 6.76 47.69
C ARG A 765 -0.51 7.50 48.63
N THR A 766 0.78 7.57 48.29
CA THR A 766 1.80 8.30 49.06
C THR A 766 1.54 9.80 49.10
N ALA A 767 1.19 10.43 47.97
CA ALA A 767 0.85 11.85 47.91
C ALA A 767 -0.38 12.19 48.77
N THR A 768 -1.39 11.32 48.77
CA THR A 768 -2.59 11.45 49.61
C THR A 768 -2.22 11.42 51.09
N ILE A 769 -1.36 10.49 51.52
CA ILE A 769 -0.84 10.44 52.90
C ILE A 769 -0.05 11.71 53.26
N MET A 770 0.72 12.27 52.33
CA MET A 770 1.45 13.53 52.53
C MET A 770 0.51 14.74 52.70
N ILE A 771 -0.58 14.81 51.94
CA ILE A 771 -1.61 15.84 52.09
C ILE A 771 -2.32 15.65 53.43
N GLN A 772 -2.80 14.43 53.73
CA GLN A 772 -3.50 14.11 54.98
C GLN A 772 -2.67 14.44 56.22
N LYS A 773 -1.38 14.07 56.28
CA LYS A 773 -0.53 14.39 57.45
C LYS A 773 -0.30 15.90 57.60
N THR A 774 -0.18 16.61 56.48
CA THR A 774 0.00 18.07 56.47
C THR A 774 -1.26 18.79 56.91
N VAL A 775 -2.45 18.38 56.43
CA VAL A 775 -3.75 18.91 56.84
C VAL A 775 -4.03 18.60 58.31
N ARG A 776 -3.79 17.36 58.78
CA ARG A 776 -3.90 16.99 60.20
C ARG A 776 -2.99 17.86 61.08
N GLY A 777 -1.74 18.07 60.66
CA GLY A 777 -0.79 18.95 61.35
C GLY A 777 -1.18 20.43 61.34
N TRP A 778 -1.69 20.95 60.22
CA TRP A 778 -2.18 22.32 60.09
C TRP A 778 -3.43 22.57 60.94
N LEU A 779 -4.42 21.67 60.90
CA LEU A 779 -5.61 21.73 61.75
C LEU A 779 -5.23 21.80 63.23
N GLN A 780 -4.28 20.96 63.67
CA GLN A 780 -3.80 20.97 65.05
C GLN A 780 -3.01 22.25 65.39
N LYS A 781 -2.19 22.78 64.48
CA LYS A 781 -1.52 24.09 64.66
C LYS A 781 -2.52 25.25 64.72
N VAL A 782 -3.53 25.29 63.87
CA VAL A 782 -4.58 26.33 63.89
C VAL A 782 -5.40 26.25 65.19
N LYS A 783 -5.78 25.05 65.63
CA LYS A 783 -6.44 24.82 66.91
C LYS A 783 -5.58 25.32 68.09
N TYR A 784 -4.29 25.00 68.09
CA TYR A 784 -3.33 25.49 69.09
C TYR A 784 -3.14 27.02 69.05
N HIS A 785 -3.02 27.62 67.87
CA HIS A 785 -2.87 29.07 67.73
C HIS A 785 -4.13 29.84 68.14
N ARG A 786 -5.34 29.34 67.84
CA ARG A 786 -6.60 29.90 68.37
C ARG A 786 -6.64 29.84 69.89
N LEU A 787 -6.29 28.70 70.48
CA LEU A 787 -6.24 28.51 71.94
C LEU A 787 -5.21 29.43 72.61
N LYS A 788 -3.99 29.51 72.08
CA LYS A 788 -2.94 30.42 72.54
C LYS A 788 -3.34 31.89 72.36
N GLY A 789 -3.97 32.24 71.24
CA GLY A 789 -4.47 33.59 70.94
C GLY A 789 -5.57 34.04 71.91
N ALA A 790 -6.55 33.17 72.18
CA ALA A 790 -7.58 33.40 73.19
C ALA A 790 -6.96 33.58 74.59
N THR A 791 -6.02 32.71 74.98
CA THR A 791 -5.33 32.76 76.27
C THR A 791 -4.54 34.06 76.44
N LEU A 792 -3.72 34.46 75.45
CA LEU A 792 -2.96 35.71 75.46
C LEU A 792 -3.86 36.95 75.44
N THR A 793 -5.00 36.88 74.76
CA THR A 793 -6.00 37.96 74.70
C THR A 793 -6.69 38.13 76.05
N LEU A 794 -7.12 37.04 76.69
CA LEU A 794 -7.70 37.05 78.03
C LEU A 794 -6.69 37.57 79.07
N GLN A 795 -5.44 37.10 79.03
CA GLN A 795 -4.35 37.66 79.86
C GLN A 795 -4.12 39.16 79.64
N ARG A 796 -4.22 39.65 78.39
CA ARG A 796 -4.09 41.08 78.05
C ARG A 796 -5.26 41.89 78.57
N TYR A 797 -6.49 41.40 78.44
CA TYR A 797 -7.68 42.04 79.01
C TYR A 797 -7.62 42.08 80.54
N CYS A 798 -7.18 41.01 81.21
CA CYS A 798 -6.98 41.00 82.66
C CYS A 798 -5.92 42.03 83.10
N ARG A 799 -4.73 42.05 82.49
CA ARG A 799 -3.69 43.06 82.78
C ARG A 799 -4.19 44.49 82.54
N GLY A 800 -4.89 44.71 81.42
CA GLY A 800 -5.49 46.02 81.09
C GLY A 800 -6.65 46.42 82.01
N HIS A 801 -7.44 45.47 82.50
CA HIS A 801 -8.51 45.72 83.48
C HIS A 801 -7.92 46.11 84.84
N LEU A 802 -6.88 45.41 85.32
CA LEU A 802 -6.14 45.76 86.54
C LEU A 802 -5.54 47.17 86.44
N ALA A 803 -4.88 47.49 85.32
CA ALA A 803 -4.30 48.81 85.08
C ALA A 803 -5.39 49.92 84.98
N ARG A 804 -6.53 49.66 84.32
CA ARG A 804 -7.66 50.61 84.28
C ARG A 804 -8.29 50.82 85.64
N ARG A 805 -8.47 49.75 86.45
CA ARG A 805 -9.00 49.83 87.82
C ARG A 805 -8.09 50.68 88.71
N LEU A 806 -6.77 50.52 88.59
CA LEU A 806 -5.79 51.37 89.27
C LEU A 806 -5.83 52.83 88.77
N ALA A 807 -5.84 53.04 87.44
CA ALA A 807 -5.89 54.37 86.85
C ALA A 807 -7.19 55.11 87.19
N GLU A 808 -8.33 54.41 87.26
CA GLU A 808 -9.61 54.98 87.66
C GLU A 808 -9.59 55.37 89.15
N HIS A 809 -9.02 54.52 90.02
CA HIS A 809 -8.80 54.85 91.42
C HIS A 809 -7.92 56.12 91.58
N LEU A 810 -6.79 56.19 90.87
CA LEU A 810 -5.92 57.37 90.84
C LEU A 810 -6.63 58.61 90.25
N ARG A 811 -7.50 58.44 89.24
CA ARG A 811 -8.32 59.52 88.68
C ARG A 811 -9.38 60.00 89.66
N ARG A 812 -10.02 59.11 90.43
CA ARG A 812 -10.98 59.47 91.49
C ARG A 812 -10.28 60.26 92.61
N ILE A 813 -9.10 59.83 93.05
CA ILE A 813 -8.26 60.58 94.02
C ILE A 813 -7.85 61.94 93.43
N ARG A 814 -7.31 61.97 92.21
CA ARG A 814 -6.92 63.23 91.55
C ARG A 814 -8.10 64.16 91.35
N ALA A 815 -9.28 63.64 90.99
CA ALA A 815 -10.50 64.43 90.87
C ALA A 815 -10.90 65.02 92.23
N ALA A 816 -10.93 64.23 93.31
CA ALA A 816 -11.20 64.72 94.66
C ALA A 816 -10.20 65.81 95.08
N VAL A 817 -8.89 65.60 94.90
CA VAL A 817 -7.84 66.58 95.22
C VAL A 817 -7.94 67.83 94.34
N VAL A 818 -8.26 67.69 93.05
CA VAL A 818 -8.44 68.82 92.13
C VAL A 818 -9.69 69.62 92.48
N LEU A 819 -10.79 68.97 92.88
CA LEU A 819 -12.04 69.61 93.27
C LEU A 819 -11.85 70.34 94.62
N GLN A 820 -11.19 69.70 95.60
CA GLN A 820 -10.76 70.33 96.85
C GLN A 820 -9.82 71.53 96.59
N LYS A 821 -8.84 71.40 95.69
CA LYS A 821 -7.92 72.48 95.30
C LYS A 821 -8.68 73.65 94.65
N HIS A 822 -9.57 73.37 93.70
CA HIS A 822 -10.37 74.40 93.04
C HIS A 822 -11.34 75.06 94.00
N TYR A 823 -11.98 74.32 94.91
CA TYR A 823 -12.85 74.90 95.93
C TYR A 823 -12.07 75.82 96.89
N ARG A 824 -10.93 75.36 97.43
CA ARG A 824 -10.05 76.17 98.29
C ARG A 824 -9.54 77.42 97.56
N MET A 825 -9.08 77.26 96.32
CA MET A 825 -8.62 78.35 95.45
C MET A 825 -9.76 79.32 95.13
N GLN A 826 -10.95 78.84 94.78
CA GLN A 826 -12.11 79.66 94.44
C GLN A 826 -12.63 80.41 95.65
N ARG A 827 -12.65 79.82 96.84
CA ARG A 827 -13.00 80.50 98.10
C ARG A 827 -12.06 81.69 98.35
N ALA A 828 -10.75 81.46 98.26
CA ALA A 828 -9.74 82.52 98.42
C ALA A 828 -9.81 83.55 97.29
N ARG A 829 -9.97 83.12 96.03
CA ARG A 829 -10.05 83.99 94.85
C ARG A 829 -11.34 84.81 94.82
N GLN A 830 -12.47 84.30 95.31
CA GLN A 830 -13.72 85.06 95.46
C GLN A 830 -13.62 86.11 96.57
N ALA A 831 -12.90 85.83 97.66
CA ALA A 831 -12.59 86.83 98.68
C ALA A 831 -11.70 87.94 98.08
N TYR A 832 -10.57 87.59 97.48
CA TYR A 832 -9.67 88.55 96.84
C TYR A 832 -10.32 89.30 95.67
N GLN A 833 -11.13 88.64 94.85
CA GLN A 833 -11.86 89.29 93.75
C GLN A 833 -12.95 90.24 94.25
N ARG A 834 -13.58 90.02 95.40
CA ARG A 834 -14.51 91.02 95.95
C ARG A 834 -13.78 92.32 96.28
N VAL A 835 -12.66 92.23 97.01
CA VAL A 835 -11.79 93.38 97.32
C VAL A 835 -11.26 94.02 96.03
N ARG A 836 -10.71 93.22 95.10
CA ARG A 836 -10.19 93.73 93.82
C ARG A 836 -11.28 94.33 92.93
N ARG A 837 -12.51 93.80 92.92
CA ARG A 837 -13.62 94.38 92.15
C ARG A 837 -14.04 95.72 92.72
N ALA A 838 -14.13 95.87 94.05
CA ALA A 838 -14.40 97.18 94.66
C ALA A 838 -13.35 98.22 94.22
N ALA A 839 -12.05 97.91 94.38
CA ALA A 839 -10.96 98.78 93.95
C ALA A 839 -10.95 99.02 92.42
N VAL A 840 -11.25 98.00 91.61
CA VAL A 840 -11.31 98.11 90.14
C VAL A 840 -12.50 98.92 89.66
N VAL A 841 -13.69 98.78 90.24
CA VAL A 841 -14.86 99.59 89.88
C VAL A 841 -14.57 101.06 90.15
N ILE A 842 -14.00 101.37 91.33
CA ILE A 842 -13.59 102.74 91.69
C ILE A 842 -12.59 103.29 90.66
N GLN A 843 -11.46 102.62 90.39
CA GLN A 843 -10.46 103.14 89.44
C GLN A 843 -10.94 103.13 87.97
N ALA A 844 -11.78 102.17 87.58
CA ALA A 844 -12.23 102.00 86.20
C ALA A 844 -13.32 102.99 85.84
N PHE A 845 -14.20 103.38 86.76
CA PHE A 845 -15.17 104.44 86.50
C PHE A 845 -14.43 105.75 86.19
N THR A 846 -13.41 106.09 86.99
CA THR A 846 -12.53 107.25 86.76
C THR A 846 -11.78 107.15 85.43
N ARG A 847 -11.09 106.04 85.12
CA ARG A 847 -10.32 105.90 83.86
C ARG A 847 -11.20 105.80 82.61
N ALA A 848 -12.33 105.09 82.68
CA ALA A 848 -13.22 104.93 81.53
C ALA A 848 -13.98 106.23 81.18
N MET A 849 -14.06 107.19 82.11
CA MET A 849 -14.52 108.55 81.81
C MET A 849 -13.55 109.25 80.85
N PHE A 850 -12.23 109.16 81.10
CA PHE A 850 -11.20 109.71 80.22
C PHE A 850 -11.11 108.97 78.86
N VAL A 851 -10.96 107.65 78.86
CA VAL A 851 -10.65 106.87 77.64
C VAL A 851 -11.81 106.80 76.63
N ARG A 852 -13.08 106.82 77.08
CA ARG A 852 -14.24 106.84 76.15
C ARG A 852 -14.27 108.08 75.26
N ARG A 853 -13.63 109.17 75.69
CA ARG A 853 -13.44 110.40 74.91
C ARG A 853 -12.47 110.21 73.74
N THR A 854 -11.48 109.32 73.89
CA THR A 854 -10.43 109.03 72.89
C THR A 854 -10.83 107.91 71.91
N TYR A 855 -11.41 106.82 72.39
CA TYR A 855 -11.68 105.62 71.55
C TYR A 855 -12.65 105.86 70.38
N ARG A 856 -13.64 106.76 70.55
CA ARG A 856 -14.63 107.06 69.49
C ARG A 856 -13.99 107.51 68.18
N GLN A 857 -12.81 108.12 68.23
CA GLN A 857 -12.08 108.63 67.08
C GLN A 857 -11.41 107.50 66.27
N VAL A 858 -10.80 106.53 66.96
CA VAL A 858 -10.04 105.41 66.32
C VAL A 858 -10.95 104.39 65.63
N LEU A 859 -12.18 104.21 66.12
CA LEU A 859 -13.07 103.14 65.62
C LEU A 859 -13.53 103.34 64.16
N MET A 860 -13.62 104.60 63.70
CA MET A 860 -14.07 104.89 62.33
C MET A 860 -13.08 104.40 61.27
N GLU A 861 -11.78 104.56 61.49
CA GLU A 861 -10.74 104.22 60.51
C GLU A 861 -10.66 102.70 60.26
N HIS A 862 -10.68 101.89 61.33
CA HIS A 862 -10.49 100.44 61.22
C HIS A 862 -11.63 99.70 60.48
N LYS A 863 -12.85 100.26 60.46
CA LYS A 863 -13.99 99.65 59.77
C LYS A 863 -13.86 99.74 58.25
N ALA A 864 -13.24 100.79 57.71
CA ALA A 864 -13.00 100.94 56.28
C ALA A 864 -12.12 99.81 55.70
N THR A 865 -11.03 99.46 56.40
CA THR A 865 -10.06 98.44 55.96
C THR A 865 -10.68 97.03 55.86
N THR A 866 -11.67 96.73 56.69
CA THR A 866 -12.31 95.40 56.75
C THR A 866 -13.17 95.09 55.52
N ILE A 867 -13.82 96.12 54.95
CA ILE A 867 -14.67 96.00 53.75
C ILE A 867 -13.79 95.70 52.52
N GLN A 868 -12.68 96.42 52.38
CA GLN A 868 -11.71 96.26 51.28
C GLN A 868 -11.15 94.83 51.18
N LYS A 869 -11.02 94.12 52.31
CA LYS A 869 -10.56 92.71 52.37
C LYS A 869 -11.55 91.74 51.70
N HIS A 870 -12.86 91.93 51.88
CA HIS A 870 -13.87 90.98 51.39
C HIS A 870 -14.05 91.03 49.86
N VAL A 871 -14.01 92.22 49.26
CA VAL A 871 -14.17 92.39 47.79
C VAL A 871 -13.11 91.63 47.00
N ARG A 872 -11.85 91.62 47.47
CA ARG A 872 -10.75 90.87 46.84
C ARG A 872 -11.02 89.36 46.81
N GLY A 873 -11.68 88.81 47.83
CA GLY A 873 -12.05 87.40 47.91
C GLY A 873 -13.26 87.00 47.05
N TRP A 874 -14.03 87.95 46.51
CA TRP A 874 -15.12 87.68 45.57
C TRP A 874 -14.63 87.58 44.12
N MET A 875 -13.70 88.47 43.72
CA MET A 875 -13.15 88.49 42.35
C MET A 875 -12.49 87.15 41.96
N ALA A 876 -11.73 86.53 42.87
CA ALA A 876 -11.08 85.23 42.63
C ALA A 876 -12.09 84.10 42.31
N ARG A 877 -13.23 84.06 43.01
CA ARG A 877 -14.28 83.05 42.77
C ARG A 877 -14.95 83.22 41.41
N ARG A 878 -15.22 84.46 41.00
CA ARG A 878 -15.85 84.77 39.71
C ARG A 878 -14.95 84.43 38.51
N HIS A 879 -13.63 84.50 38.68
CA HIS A 879 -12.67 84.08 37.64
C HIS A 879 -12.68 82.56 37.44
N PHE A 880 -12.65 81.77 38.53
CA PHE A 880 -12.69 80.30 38.46
C PHE A 880 -13.95 79.76 37.77
N GLN A 881 -15.13 80.31 38.08
CA GLN A 881 -16.39 79.88 37.45
C GLN A 881 -16.38 80.06 35.94
N ARG A 882 -15.90 81.22 35.42
CA ARG A 882 -15.77 81.45 33.98
C ARG A 882 -14.86 80.43 33.28
N LEU A 883 -13.73 80.08 33.88
CA LEU A 883 -12.81 79.08 33.31
C LEU A 883 -13.45 77.69 33.22
N ARG A 884 -14.18 77.28 34.27
CA ARG A 884 -14.88 75.99 34.28
C ARG A 884 -15.95 75.91 33.19
N ASP A 885 -16.78 76.94 33.06
CA ASP A 885 -17.89 76.93 32.12
C ASP A 885 -17.40 77.01 30.66
N ALA A 886 -16.29 77.70 30.39
CA ALA A 886 -15.61 77.70 29.09
C ALA A 886 -15.05 76.31 28.71
N ALA A 887 -14.49 75.56 29.68
CA ALA A 887 -13.97 74.22 29.42
C ALA A 887 -15.06 73.23 28.96
N ILE A 888 -16.28 73.33 29.50
CA ILE A 888 -17.41 72.47 29.14
C ILE A 888 -17.82 72.71 27.67
N VAL A 889 -17.88 73.96 27.22
CA VAL A 889 -18.24 74.31 25.83
C VAL A 889 -17.23 73.73 24.83
N ILE A 890 -15.93 73.81 25.14
CA ILE A 890 -14.87 73.24 24.31
C ILE A 890 -14.99 71.71 24.23
N GLN A 891 -15.28 71.04 25.35
CA GLN A 891 -15.48 69.58 25.39
C GLN A 891 -16.68 69.14 24.54
N CYS A 892 -17.79 69.89 24.54
CA CYS A 892 -18.95 69.62 23.67
C CYS A 892 -18.61 69.79 22.18
N ALA A 893 -17.91 70.87 21.81
CA ALA A 893 -17.52 71.11 20.42
C ALA A 893 -16.57 70.02 19.88
N PHE A 894 -15.64 69.53 20.71
CA PHE A 894 -14.70 68.47 20.32
C PHE A 894 -15.41 67.12 20.07
N ARG A 895 -16.43 66.77 20.87
CA ARG A 895 -17.26 65.58 20.65
C ARG A 895 -18.02 65.65 19.32
N MET A 896 -18.60 66.81 18.99
CA MET A 896 -19.25 67.04 17.69
C MET A 896 -18.27 66.93 16.51
N LEU A 897 -17.02 67.38 16.67
CA LEU A 897 -15.99 67.25 15.65
C LEU A 897 -15.56 65.79 15.40
N LYS A 898 -15.56 64.94 16.44
CA LYS A 898 -15.24 63.50 16.32
C LYS A 898 -16.26 62.77 15.43
N ALA A 899 -17.56 62.91 15.73
CA ALA A 899 -18.65 62.34 14.94
C ALA A 899 -18.63 62.78 13.45
N ARG A 900 -18.18 64.02 13.17
CA ARG A 900 -18.01 64.52 11.80
C ARG A 900 -16.82 63.89 11.03
N ARG A 901 -15.87 63.23 11.72
CA ARG A 901 -14.76 62.51 11.08
C ARG A 901 -15.15 61.07 10.75
N GLU A 902 -15.84 60.37 11.65
CA GLU A 902 -16.36 59.00 11.45
C GLU A 902 -17.23 58.92 10.19
N LEU A 903 -18.23 59.82 10.04
CA LEU A 903 -19.06 59.94 8.83
C LEU A 903 -18.26 60.12 7.52
N LYS A 904 -17.04 60.66 7.61
CA LYS A 904 -16.17 60.90 6.44
C LYS A 904 -15.29 59.70 6.10
N ALA A 905 -14.99 58.83 7.07
CA ALA A 905 -14.24 57.59 6.85
C ALA A 905 -15.10 56.54 6.14
N LEU A 906 -16.29 56.23 6.69
CA LEU A 906 -17.26 55.29 6.12
C LEU A 906 -17.62 55.61 4.66
N ARG A 907 -17.66 56.90 4.29
CA ARG A 907 -17.93 57.34 2.90
C ARG A 907 -16.78 57.12 1.92
N ILE A 908 -15.54 57.03 2.40
CA ILE A 908 -14.39 56.70 1.54
C ILE A 908 -14.37 55.20 1.32
N GLU A 909 -14.58 54.43 2.38
CA GLU A 909 -14.56 52.96 2.46
C GLU A 909 -15.61 52.23 1.60
N ALA A 910 -16.63 52.92 1.11
CA ALA A 910 -17.64 52.36 0.21
C ALA A 910 -17.18 52.25 -1.26
N ARG A 911 -15.89 52.44 -1.61
CA ARG A 911 -15.45 52.68 -3.01
C ARG A 911 -14.32 51.81 -3.60
N SER A 912 -13.65 50.89 -2.88
CA SER A 912 -12.62 50.02 -3.49
C SER A 912 -13.13 48.68 -3.99
N ALA A 913 -12.41 48.12 -4.96
CA ALA A 913 -12.59 46.77 -5.48
C ALA A 913 -12.51 45.68 -4.39
N GLU A 914 -11.83 45.93 -3.27
CA GLU A 914 -11.77 44.98 -2.15
C GLU A 914 -13.01 45.06 -1.25
N HIS A 915 -13.59 46.26 -1.08
CA HIS A 915 -14.95 46.36 -0.56
C HIS A 915 -15.95 45.73 -1.53
N LEU A 916 -15.72 45.74 -2.85
CA LEU A 916 -16.55 45.06 -3.87
C LEU A 916 -16.41 43.53 -3.84
N LYS A 917 -15.22 42.98 -3.58
CA LYS A 917 -15.01 41.54 -3.32
C LYS A 917 -15.62 41.10 -1.98
N ARG A 918 -15.47 41.92 -0.93
CA ARG A 918 -16.22 41.76 0.33
C ARG A 918 -17.71 42.05 0.16
N LEU A 919 -18.12 42.80 -0.86
CA LEU A 919 -19.53 42.99 -1.21
C LEU A 919 -20.05 41.77 -1.94
N ASN A 920 -19.25 41.03 -2.72
CA ASN A 920 -19.72 39.79 -3.35
C ASN A 920 -19.73 38.60 -2.38
N VAL A 921 -18.68 38.40 -1.57
CA VAL A 921 -18.71 37.39 -0.47
C VAL A 921 -19.68 37.80 0.64
N GLY A 922 -19.77 39.10 0.89
CA GLY A 922 -20.76 39.70 1.77
C GLY A 922 -22.17 39.66 1.17
N MET A 923 -22.36 39.72 -0.15
CA MET A 923 -23.64 39.53 -0.84
C MET A 923 -23.96 38.05 -0.98
N GLU A 924 -23.04 37.11 -1.04
CA GLU A 924 -23.39 35.69 -0.93
C GLU A 924 -23.81 35.37 0.50
N ASN A 925 -23.03 35.79 1.50
CA ASN A 925 -23.44 35.65 2.90
C ASN A 925 -24.71 36.44 3.21
N LYS A 926 -24.92 37.61 2.59
CA LYS A 926 -26.11 38.45 2.77
C LYS A 926 -27.22 38.12 1.79
N VAL A 927 -27.02 37.29 0.78
CA VAL A 927 -28.06 36.62 -0.02
C VAL A 927 -28.49 35.37 0.72
N VAL A 928 -27.60 34.61 1.36
CA VAL A 928 -28.00 33.53 2.27
C VAL A 928 -28.64 34.08 3.55
N GLN A 929 -28.14 35.21 4.07
CA GLN A 929 -28.77 35.90 5.20
C GLN A 929 -30.00 36.69 4.75
N LEU A 930 -30.12 37.17 3.51
CA LEU A 930 -31.38 37.68 2.95
C LEU A 930 -32.32 36.54 2.58
N GLN A 931 -31.88 35.34 2.23
CA GLN A 931 -32.74 34.19 1.98
C GLN A 931 -33.29 33.71 3.32
N ARG A 932 -32.43 33.50 4.31
CA ARG A 932 -32.86 33.25 5.71
C ARG A 932 -33.67 34.39 6.29
N LYS A 933 -33.39 35.65 5.95
CA LYS A 933 -34.19 36.80 6.38
C LYS A 933 -35.42 37.01 5.53
N ILE A 934 -35.52 36.48 4.31
CA ILE A 934 -36.74 36.36 3.51
C ILE A 934 -37.57 35.18 4.01
N ASP A 935 -36.95 34.10 4.51
CA ASP A 935 -37.62 32.96 5.13
C ASP A 935 -38.08 33.30 6.55
N GLU A 936 -37.27 34.02 7.33
CA GLU A 936 -37.67 34.64 8.60
C GLU A 936 -38.65 35.77 8.35
N GLN A 937 -38.49 36.64 7.33
CA GLN A 937 -39.53 37.61 6.97
C GLN A 937 -40.76 36.94 6.37
N ASN A 938 -40.70 35.74 5.77
CA ASN A 938 -41.87 35.00 5.32
C ASN A 938 -42.54 34.26 6.48
N LYS A 939 -41.78 33.84 7.51
CA LYS A 939 -42.31 33.33 8.79
C LYS A 939 -42.89 34.45 9.64
N GLU A 940 -42.22 35.60 9.72
CA GLU A 940 -42.72 36.83 10.32
C GLU A 940 -43.87 37.40 9.51
N PHE A 941 -43.91 37.28 8.19
CA PHE A 941 -45.06 37.69 7.37
C PHE A 941 -46.20 36.69 7.46
N LYS A 942 -45.95 35.38 7.62
CA LYS A 942 -47.00 34.41 7.98
C LYS A 942 -47.56 34.70 9.37
N THR A 943 -46.71 34.89 10.38
CA THR A 943 -47.15 35.15 11.76
C THR A 943 -47.69 36.56 11.96
N LEU A 944 -47.19 37.58 11.25
CA LEU A 944 -47.85 38.89 11.15
C LEU A 944 -49.14 38.77 10.37
N SER A 945 -49.23 38.02 9.27
CA SER A 945 -50.50 37.86 8.54
C SER A 945 -51.54 37.14 9.38
N GLU A 946 -51.16 36.11 10.15
CA GLU A 946 -52.00 35.47 11.15
C GLU A 946 -52.38 36.44 12.29
N GLN A 947 -51.42 37.15 12.89
CA GLN A 947 -51.68 38.17 13.92
C GLN A 947 -52.51 39.33 13.38
N LEU A 948 -52.36 39.73 12.11
CA LEU A 948 -53.12 40.78 11.44
C LEU A 948 -54.49 40.25 11.06
N SER A 949 -54.67 38.96 10.77
CA SER A 949 -56.00 38.35 10.62
C SER A 949 -56.75 38.35 11.96
N VAL A 950 -56.06 38.05 13.07
CA VAL A 950 -56.61 38.13 14.43
C VAL A 950 -56.87 39.57 14.84
N THR A 951 -55.98 40.51 14.53
CA THR A 951 -56.11 41.94 14.86
C THR A 951 -57.17 42.62 13.98
N THR A 952 -57.28 42.24 12.71
CA THR A 952 -58.36 42.68 11.82
C THR A 952 -59.69 42.08 12.27
N SER A 953 -59.72 40.80 12.68
CA SER A 953 -60.90 40.18 13.27
C SER A 953 -61.36 40.92 14.54
N THR A 954 -60.47 41.19 15.49
CA THR A 954 -60.81 41.93 16.71
C THR A 954 -61.21 43.37 16.43
N TYR A 955 -60.52 44.11 15.54
CA TYR A 955 -60.99 45.44 15.13
C TYR A 955 -62.31 45.41 14.36
N THR A 956 -62.60 44.35 13.60
CA THR A 956 -63.89 44.19 12.92
C THR A 956 -64.99 43.92 13.93
N MET A 957 -64.72 43.10 14.96
CA MET A 957 -65.61 42.90 16.10
C MET A 957 -65.81 44.20 16.91
N GLU A 958 -64.77 45.01 17.08
CA GLU A 958 -64.85 46.28 17.81
C GLU A 958 -65.63 47.35 17.01
N VAL A 959 -65.45 47.40 15.68
CA VAL A 959 -66.26 48.24 14.77
C VAL A 959 -67.71 47.75 14.71
N GLU A 960 -67.95 46.44 14.78
CA GLU A 960 -69.30 45.88 14.97
C GLU A 960 -69.89 46.26 16.33
N ARG A 961 -69.10 46.20 17.42
CA ARG A 961 -69.52 46.59 18.78
C ARG A 961 -69.91 48.06 18.82
N LEU A 962 -69.05 48.94 18.32
CA LEU A 962 -69.31 50.38 18.20
C LEU A 962 -70.47 50.68 17.25
N LYS A 963 -70.65 49.93 16.15
CA LYS A 963 -71.87 50.04 15.32
C LYS A 963 -73.13 49.60 16.08
N LYS A 964 -73.08 48.51 16.85
CA LYS A 964 -74.21 48.02 17.66
C LYS A 964 -74.54 49.00 18.78
N GLU A 965 -73.55 49.59 19.45
CA GLU A 965 -73.74 50.64 20.45
C GLU A 965 -74.28 51.93 19.82
N LEU A 966 -73.77 52.35 18.65
CA LEU A 966 -74.30 53.50 17.92
C LEU A 966 -75.76 53.28 17.48
N VAL A 967 -76.10 52.07 17.00
CA VAL A 967 -77.48 51.70 16.66
C VAL A 967 -78.37 51.64 17.91
N HIS A 968 -77.87 51.13 19.03
CA HIS A 968 -78.61 51.09 20.30
C HIS A 968 -78.94 52.51 20.80
N TYR A 969 -77.98 53.43 20.76
CA TYR A 969 -78.20 54.85 21.08
C TYR A 969 -79.07 55.58 20.05
N GLN A 970 -79.06 55.18 18.77
CA GLN A 970 -79.93 55.76 17.74
C GLN A 970 -81.38 55.23 17.76
N GLN A 971 -81.62 54.07 18.37
CA GLN A 971 -82.94 53.42 18.38
C GLN A 971 -83.71 53.57 19.71
N SER A 972 -83.14 54.22 20.73
CA SER A 972 -83.83 54.48 22.00
C SER A 972 -84.63 55.80 21.94
N PRO A 973 -85.98 55.78 21.96
CA PRO A 973 -86.80 56.98 21.96
C PRO A 973 -87.12 57.38 23.41
N GLY A 974 -86.41 58.37 23.94
CA GLY A 974 -86.62 58.88 25.30
C GLY A 974 -86.27 60.36 25.39
N GLU A 975 -87.22 61.16 25.86
CA GLU A 975 -87.10 62.61 26.02
C GLU A 975 -86.18 62.97 27.22
N ASP A 976 -85.78 64.25 27.34
CA ASP A 976 -85.11 64.88 28.50
C ASP A 976 -83.59 64.75 28.80
N THR A 977 -82.73 64.25 27.89
CA THR A 977 -81.24 64.41 28.05
C THR A 977 -80.47 64.89 26.81
N SER A 978 -81.14 65.66 25.94
CA SER A 978 -80.71 65.97 24.56
C SER A 978 -79.30 66.56 24.38
N LEU A 979 -78.68 67.21 25.37
CA LEU A 979 -77.34 67.81 25.23
C LEU A 979 -76.20 66.80 25.47
N ARG A 980 -76.27 66.00 26.53
CA ARG A 980 -75.24 64.96 26.80
C ARG A 980 -75.27 63.84 25.77
N LEU A 981 -76.47 63.42 25.36
CA LEU A 981 -76.65 62.47 24.27
C LEU A 981 -76.13 63.03 22.94
N GLN A 982 -76.22 64.34 22.70
CA GLN A 982 -75.57 64.96 21.52
C GLN A 982 -74.05 64.96 21.63
N GLU A 983 -73.46 65.36 22.78
CA GLU A 983 -72.01 65.34 22.97
C GLU A 983 -71.41 63.92 22.89
N GLU A 984 -72.05 62.91 23.48
CA GLU A 984 -71.59 61.51 23.37
C GLU A 984 -71.79 60.95 21.95
N VAL A 985 -72.90 61.27 21.26
CA VAL A 985 -73.09 60.85 19.86
C VAL A 985 -72.11 61.58 18.92
N GLU A 986 -71.79 62.85 19.16
CA GLU A 986 -70.73 63.55 18.40
C GLU A 986 -69.34 63.02 18.74
N SER A 987 -69.04 62.69 20.00
CA SER A 987 -67.79 62.04 20.40
C SER A 987 -67.62 60.70 19.70
N LEU A 988 -68.62 59.81 19.80
CA LEU A 988 -68.63 58.49 19.15
C LEU A 988 -68.60 58.61 17.61
N ARG A 989 -69.28 59.59 17.01
CA ARG A 989 -69.14 59.90 15.59
C ARG A 989 -67.72 60.32 15.23
N THR A 990 -67.10 61.18 16.04
CA THR A 990 -65.75 61.71 15.78
C THR A 990 -64.67 60.65 15.94
N GLU A 991 -64.81 59.75 16.92
CA GLU A 991 -63.93 58.57 17.07
C GLU A 991 -64.16 57.55 15.96
N LEU A 992 -65.40 57.24 15.60
CA LEU A 992 -65.70 56.32 14.51
C LEU A 992 -65.24 56.87 13.14
N GLN A 993 -65.28 58.19 12.95
CA GLN A 993 -64.76 58.88 11.77
C GLN A 993 -63.22 58.92 11.77
N ARG A 994 -62.56 59.12 12.92
CA ARG A 994 -61.10 58.99 13.06
C ARG A 994 -60.64 57.57 12.76
N ALA A 995 -61.23 56.56 13.39
CA ALA A 995 -60.94 55.15 13.16
C ALA A 995 -61.19 54.74 11.69
N HIS A 996 -62.24 55.24 11.04
CA HIS A 996 -62.42 55.05 9.59
C HIS A 996 -61.34 55.74 8.76
N SER A 997 -60.93 56.95 9.12
CA SER A 997 -59.89 57.67 8.37
C SER A 997 -58.50 57.03 8.51
N GLU A 998 -58.13 56.56 9.71
CA GLU A 998 -56.88 55.85 9.95
C GLU A 998 -56.87 54.49 9.27
N ARG A 999 -57.97 53.71 9.39
CA ARG A 999 -58.15 52.47 8.63
C ARG A 999 -58.02 52.71 7.13
N LYS A 1000 -58.69 53.74 6.58
CA LYS A 1000 -58.63 54.03 5.15
C LYS A 1000 -57.23 54.45 4.70
N ILE A 1001 -56.49 55.24 5.48
CA ILE A 1001 -55.11 55.62 5.14
C ILE A 1001 -54.19 54.39 5.14
N LEU A 1002 -54.36 53.46 6.08
CA LEU A 1002 -53.66 52.17 6.08
C LEU A 1002 -54.05 51.29 4.88
N GLU A 1003 -55.35 51.18 4.55
CA GLU A 1003 -55.83 50.43 3.39
C GLU A 1003 -55.32 51.04 2.06
N ASP A 1004 -55.39 52.37 1.88
CA ASP A 1004 -54.95 53.07 0.68
C ASP A 1004 -53.41 53.09 0.52
N ALA A 1005 -52.65 53.00 1.61
CA ALA A 1005 -51.19 52.83 1.57
C ALA A 1005 -50.83 51.39 1.20
N HIS A 1006 -51.43 50.41 1.87
CA HIS A 1006 -51.15 48.99 1.64
C HIS A 1006 -51.62 48.52 0.26
N SER A 1007 -52.72 49.06 -0.28
CA SER A 1007 -53.14 48.78 -1.66
C SER A 1007 -52.14 49.28 -2.68
N ARG A 1008 -51.58 50.48 -2.51
CA ARG A 1008 -50.58 51.04 -3.45
C ARG A 1008 -49.29 50.23 -3.46
N GLU A 1009 -48.78 49.87 -2.29
CA GLU A 1009 -47.57 49.04 -2.16
C GLU A 1009 -47.80 47.63 -2.75
N LYS A 1010 -48.98 47.05 -2.52
CA LYS A 1010 -49.41 45.77 -3.11
C LYS A 1010 -49.55 45.83 -4.64
N ASP A 1011 -50.07 46.91 -5.19
CA ASP A 1011 -50.25 47.07 -6.64
C ASP A 1011 -48.92 47.34 -7.36
N GLU A 1012 -47.98 48.08 -6.76
CA GLU A 1012 -46.61 48.21 -7.30
C GLU A 1012 -45.84 46.88 -7.26
N LEU A 1013 -45.96 46.12 -6.17
CA LEU A 1013 -45.40 44.77 -6.07
C LEU A 1013 -45.99 43.81 -7.11
N ARG A 1014 -47.32 43.80 -7.26
CA ARG A 1014 -48.01 42.99 -8.27
C ARG A 1014 -47.55 43.32 -9.68
N LYS A 1015 -47.37 44.60 -10.00
CA LYS A 1015 -46.92 45.01 -11.33
C LYS A 1015 -45.49 44.53 -11.61
N ARG A 1016 -44.58 44.67 -10.64
CA ARG A 1016 -43.20 44.16 -10.78
C ARG A 1016 -43.11 42.64 -10.85
N VAL A 1017 -43.99 41.91 -10.17
CA VAL A 1017 -44.09 40.45 -10.30
C VAL A 1017 -44.60 40.08 -11.70
N ALA A 1018 -45.66 40.73 -12.19
CA ALA A 1018 -46.21 40.46 -13.53
C ALA A 1018 -45.21 40.77 -14.67
N ASP A 1019 -44.47 41.87 -14.58
CA ASP A 1019 -43.43 42.22 -15.56
C ASP A 1019 -42.32 41.14 -15.59
N LEU A 1020 -41.88 40.65 -14.43
CA LEU A 1020 -40.87 39.57 -14.30
C LEU A 1020 -41.42 38.19 -14.71
N GLU A 1021 -42.69 37.89 -14.46
CA GLU A 1021 -43.35 36.67 -14.93
C GLU A 1021 -43.46 36.65 -16.46
N GLN A 1022 -43.76 37.79 -17.08
CA GLN A 1022 -43.84 37.92 -18.54
C GLN A 1022 -42.48 37.76 -19.22
N GLU A 1023 -41.42 38.35 -18.66
CA GLU A 1023 -40.05 38.22 -19.19
C GLU A 1023 -39.52 36.78 -19.04
N ASN A 1024 -39.79 36.12 -17.91
CA ASN A 1024 -39.47 34.70 -17.72
C ASN A 1024 -40.29 33.77 -18.64
N ALA A 1025 -41.56 34.08 -18.91
CA ALA A 1025 -42.39 33.28 -19.81
C ALA A 1025 -41.87 33.31 -21.26
N LEU A 1026 -41.48 34.50 -21.76
CA LEU A 1026 -40.86 34.64 -23.09
C LEU A 1026 -39.53 33.86 -23.18
N LEU A 1027 -38.67 33.97 -22.17
CA LEU A 1027 -37.41 33.23 -22.12
C LEU A 1027 -37.60 31.71 -21.94
N LYS A 1028 -38.72 31.25 -21.36
CA LYS A 1028 -39.09 29.81 -21.33
C LYS A 1028 -39.52 29.32 -22.72
N ASP A 1029 -40.38 30.07 -23.42
CA ASP A 1029 -40.92 29.67 -24.73
C ASP A 1029 -39.83 29.65 -25.82
N GLU A 1030 -38.96 30.67 -25.87
CA GLU A 1030 -37.79 30.67 -26.78
C GLU A 1030 -36.88 29.46 -26.54
N LYS A 1031 -36.69 29.10 -25.27
CA LYS A 1031 -35.86 27.96 -24.86
C LYS A 1031 -36.50 26.62 -25.20
N GLU A 1032 -37.81 26.46 -25.03
CA GLU A 1032 -38.53 25.25 -25.44
C GLU A 1032 -38.59 25.09 -26.95
N GLN A 1033 -38.76 26.16 -27.73
CA GLN A 1033 -38.74 26.09 -29.19
C GLN A 1033 -37.37 25.63 -29.71
N LEU A 1034 -36.26 26.17 -29.17
CA LEU A 1034 -34.90 25.71 -29.52
C LEU A 1034 -34.66 24.26 -29.13
N ASN A 1035 -35.06 23.85 -27.91
CA ASN A 1035 -34.92 22.46 -27.47
C ASN A 1035 -35.73 21.49 -28.36
N ASN A 1036 -36.96 21.86 -28.74
CA ASN A 1036 -37.80 21.02 -29.59
C ASN A 1036 -37.24 20.87 -31.02
N GLN A 1037 -36.65 21.92 -31.61
CA GLN A 1037 -35.97 21.79 -32.91
C GLN A 1037 -34.77 20.84 -32.85
N ILE A 1038 -33.93 20.97 -31.82
CA ILE A 1038 -32.76 20.10 -31.60
C ILE A 1038 -33.21 18.64 -31.36
N LEU A 1039 -34.28 18.43 -30.58
CA LEU A 1039 -34.80 17.10 -30.25
C LEU A 1039 -35.49 16.40 -31.43
N CYS A 1040 -36.10 17.15 -32.34
CA CYS A 1040 -36.66 16.58 -33.59
C CYS A 1040 -35.56 16.16 -34.56
N GLN A 1041 -34.51 16.97 -34.74
CA GLN A 1041 -33.39 16.61 -35.63
C GLN A 1041 -32.61 15.40 -35.11
N SER A 1042 -32.33 15.31 -33.79
CA SER A 1042 -31.55 14.19 -33.25
C SER A 1042 -32.29 12.85 -33.23
N LYS A 1043 -33.64 12.84 -33.18
CA LYS A 1043 -34.43 11.60 -33.12
C LYS A 1043 -34.50 10.84 -34.44
N ASP A 1044 -34.64 11.54 -35.57
CA ASP A 1044 -34.75 10.89 -36.88
C ASP A 1044 -33.40 10.31 -37.37
N GLU A 1045 -32.28 11.02 -37.12
CA GLU A 1045 -30.94 10.50 -37.44
C GLU A 1045 -30.54 9.30 -36.55
N PHE A 1046 -30.88 9.34 -35.24
CA PHE A 1046 -30.56 8.25 -34.32
C PHE A 1046 -31.36 6.97 -34.64
N ALA A 1047 -32.63 7.12 -35.04
CA ALA A 1047 -33.48 5.99 -35.44
C ALA A 1047 -32.98 5.28 -36.71
N GLN A 1048 -32.56 6.02 -37.74
CA GLN A 1048 -32.03 5.40 -38.97
C GLN A 1048 -30.66 4.73 -38.77
N ASN A 1049 -29.75 5.36 -38.03
CA ASN A 1049 -28.43 4.79 -37.79
C ASN A 1049 -28.50 3.53 -36.89
N SER A 1050 -29.35 3.53 -35.85
CA SER A 1050 -29.53 2.37 -34.97
C SER A 1050 -30.00 1.11 -35.71
N VAL A 1051 -30.90 1.24 -36.70
CA VAL A 1051 -31.36 0.09 -37.49
C VAL A 1051 -30.26 -0.44 -38.41
N LYS A 1052 -29.50 0.45 -39.07
CA LYS A 1052 -28.38 0.06 -39.95
C LYS A 1052 -27.27 -0.65 -39.18
N GLU A 1053 -26.90 -0.13 -38.01
CA GLU A 1053 -25.81 -0.68 -37.21
C GLU A 1053 -26.17 -2.06 -36.61
N ASN A 1054 -27.41 -2.25 -36.17
CA ASN A 1054 -27.90 -3.55 -35.70
C ASN A 1054 -27.99 -4.60 -36.83
N LEU A 1055 -28.32 -4.20 -38.07
CA LEU A 1055 -28.31 -5.11 -39.22
C LEU A 1055 -26.88 -5.58 -39.54
N MET A 1056 -25.93 -4.64 -39.65
CA MET A 1056 -24.51 -4.97 -39.90
C MET A 1056 -23.88 -5.80 -38.77
N LYS A 1057 -24.20 -5.53 -37.50
CA LYS A 1057 -23.73 -6.35 -36.37
C LYS A 1057 -24.23 -7.79 -36.48
N LYS A 1058 -25.49 -7.99 -36.85
CA LYS A 1058 -26.08 -9.32 -37.03
C LYS A 1058 -25.46 -10.09 -38.20
N GLU A 1059 -25.27 -9.44 -39.36
CA GLU A 1059 -24.58 -10.06 -40.50
C GLU A 1059 -23.13 -10.44 -40.16
N LEU A 1060 -22.40 -9.56 -39.46
CA LEU A 1060 -21.02 -9.83 -39.03
C LEU A 1060 -20.93 -10.98 -38.02
N GLU A 1061 -21.92 -11.14 -37.12
CA GLU A 1061 -21.97 -12.27 -36.19
C GLU A 1061 -22.39 -13.58 -36.88
N GLU A 1062 -23.34 -13.56 -37.82
CA GLU A 1062 -23.67 -14.73 -38.64
C GLU A 1062 -22.45 -15.18 -39.46
N GLU A 1063 -21.73 -14.26 -40.11
CA GLU A 1063 -20.55 -14.58 -40.91
C GLU A 1063 -19.37 -15.06 -40.04
N ARG A 1064 -19.15 -14.46 -38.87
CA ARG A 1064 -18.20 -15.00 -37.87
C ARG A 1064 -18.59 -16.40 -37.39
N SER A 1065 -19.88 -16.68 -37.23
CA SER A 1065 -20.33 -18.03 -36.85
C SER A 1065 -20.08 -19.05 -37.97
N ARG A 1066 -20.31 -18.68 -39.24
CA ARG A 1066 -19.99 -19.51 -40.41
C ARG A 1066 -18.50 -19.77 -40.52
N TYR A 1067 -17.66 -18.74 -40.33
CA TYR A 1067 -16.21 -18.89 -40.38
C TYR A 1067 -15.67 -19.74 -39.21
N GLN A 1068 -16.18 -19.57 -37.98
CA GLN A 1068 -15.82 -20.43 -36.85
C GLN A 1068 -16.26 -21.89 -37.04
N ASN A 1069 -17.45 -22.14 -37.61
CA ASN A 1069 -17.89 -23.48 -37.95
C ASN A 1069 -17.01 -24.10 -39.05
N LEU A 1070 -16.65 -23.34 -40.10
CA LEU A 1070 -15.77 -23.81 -41.16
C LEU A 1070 -14.35 -24.15 -40.65
N VAL A 1071 -13.80 -23.34 -39.73
CA VAL A 1071 -12.52 -23.63 -39.07
C VAL A 1071 -12.62 -24.85 -38.14
N LYS A 1072 -13.74 -25.05 -37.44
CA LYS A 1072 -13.98 -26.27 -36.66
C LYS A 1072 -14.10 -27.52 -37.54
N GLU A 1073 -14.84 -27.46 -38.64
CA GLU A 1073 -14.94 -28.57 -39.58
C GLU A 1073 -13.60 -28.89 -40.25
N TYR A 1074 -12.83 -27.86 -40.64
CA TYR A 1074 -11.48 -28.05 -41.19
C TYR A 1074 -10.54 -28.73 -40.18
N SER A 1075 -10.53 -28.27 -38.92
CA SER A 1075 -9.73 -28.88 -37.85
C SER A 1075 -10.15 -30.32 -37.54
N GLN A 1076 -11.46 -30.62 -37.54
CA GLN A 1076 -11.96 -31.99 -37.39
C GLN A 1076 -11.60 -32.88 -38.60
N LEU A 1077 -11.57 -32.32 -39.81
CA LEU A 1077 -11.17 -33.04 -41.01
C LEU A 1077 -9.65 -33.33 -41.03
N GLU A 1078 -8.85 -32.38 -40.55
CA GLU A 1078 -7.39 -32.52 -40.39
C GLU A 1078 -7.05 -33.58 -39.32
N GLN A 1079 -7.70 -33.54 -38.14
CA GLN A 1079 -7.59 -34.61 -37.13
C GLN A 1079 -8.06 -35.98 -37.65
N ARG A 1080 -9.14 -36.04 -38.45
CA ARG A 1080 -9.56 -37.29 -39.10
C ARG A 1080 -8.52 -37.78 -40.12
N TYR A 1081 -7.89 -36.87 -40.88
CA TYR A 1081 -6.85 -37.22 -41.84
C TYR A 1081 -5.58 -37.76 -41.14
N ASP A 1082 -5.13 -37.14 -40.05
CA ASP A 1082 -3.97 -37.64 -39.30
C ASP A 1082 -4.30 -38.95 -38.54
N ASN A 1083 -5.50 -39.12 -37.99
CA ASN A 1083 -5.93 -40.41 -37.45
C ASN A 1083 -5.97 -41.51 -38.53
N LEU A 1084 -6.50 -41.21 -39.72
CA LEU A 1084 -6.52 -42.15 -40.84
C LEU A 1084 -5.09 -42.44 -41.37
N ARG A 1085 -4.17 -41.46 -41.28
CA ARG A 1085 -2.75 -41.62 -41.62
C ARG A 1085 -2.01 -42.50 -40.61
N ASP A 1086 -2.34 -42.40 -39.32
CA ASP A 1086 -1.80 -43.26 -38.28
C ASP A 1086 -2.35 -44.71 -38.39
N GLU A 1087 -3.65 -44.89 -38.66
CA GLU A 1087 -4.19 -46.21 -39.03
C GLU A 1087 -3.51 -46.77 -40.31
N MET A 1088 -3.36 -45.95 -41.34
CA MET A 1088 -2.74 -46.36 -42.61
C MET A 1088 -1.22 -46.57 -42.51
N THR A 1089 -0.55 -46.13 -41.44
CA THR A 1089 0.85 -46.48 -41.15
C THR A 1089 0.97 -47.74 -40.29
N ILE A 1090 -0.02 -48.03 -39.43
CA ILE A 1090 -0.14 -49.31 -38.71
C ILE A 1090 -0.46 -50.46 -39.68
N ILE A 1091 -1.32 -50.23 -40.68
CA ILE A 1091 -1.69 -51.23 -41.71
C ILE A 1091 -0.57 -51.47 -42.74
N LYS A 1092 0.44 -50.58 -42.85
CA LYS A 1092 1.54 -50.70 -43.83
C LYS A 1092 2.68 -51.64 -43.45
N GLN A 1093 2.57 -52.41 -42.35
CA GLN A 1093 3.52 -53.47 -41.99
C GLN A 1093 3.05 -54.86 -42.44
N THR A 1094 2.80 -55.05 -43.74
CA THR A 1094 2.64 -56.38 -44.35
C THR A 1094 3.13 -56.34 -45.80
N PRO A 1095 3.90 -57.33 -46.30
CA PRO A 1095 4.57 -57.18 -47.60
C PRO A 1095 3.68 -57.62 -48.77
N GLY A 1096 3.27 -56.67 -49.63
CA GLY A 1096 2.42 -56.91 -50.81
C GLY A 1096 2.64 -55.92 -51.94
N HIS A 1097 2.75 -56.40 -53.18
CA HIS A 1097 3.30 -55.75 -54.38
C HIS A 1097 2.81 -54.36 -54.82
N ARG A 1098 3.71 -53.67 -55.55
CA ARG A 1098 3.53 -52.38 -56.27
C ARG A 1098 2.51 -52.46 -57.42
N ARG A 1099 1.85 -51.32 -57.71
CA ARG A 1099 1.69 -50.73 -59.07
C ARG A 1099 1.06 -49.31 -59.00
N ASN A 1100 1.76 -48.29 -59.50
CA ASN A 1100 1.14 -47.02 -59.94
C ASN A 1100 0.58 -47.21 -61.36
N PRO A 1101 -0.47 -46.46 -61.76
CA PRO A 1101 -0.19 -45.40 -62.75
C PRO A 1101 -1.07 -44.12 -62.65
N SER A 1102 -0.40 -43.00 -62.96
CA SER A 1102 -0.81 -41.76 -63.66
C SER A 1102 -2.24 -41.48 -64.18
N ASN A 1103 -2.57 -40.17 -64.13
CA ASN A 1103 -3.31 -39.34 -65.12
C ASN A 1103 -4.85 -39.30 -65.13
N GLN A 1104 -5.34 -38.13 -65.62
CA GLN A 1104 -6.70 -37.67 -65.98
C GLN A 1104 -7.46 -36.94 -64.84
N SER A 1105 -7.80 -35.65 -64.89
CA SER A 1105 -8.18 -34.66 -65.94
C SER A 1105 -9.68 -34.58 -66.26
N SER A 1106 -10.12 -33.38 -66.67
CA SER A 1106 -11.38 -33.01 -67.37
C SER A 1106 -12.69 -32.85 -66.57
N LEU A 1107 -13.57 -31.88 -66.86
CA LEU A 1107 -13.50 -30.65 -67.69
C LEU A 1107 -14.72 -29.70 -67.43
N GLU A 1108 -14.70 -28.51 -68.05
CA GLU A 1108 -15.84 -27.66 -68.48
C GLU A 1108 -16.65 -26.86 -67.42
N SER A 1109 -17.07 -25.60 -67.66
CA SER A 1109 -17.04 -24.78 -68.90
C SER A 1109 -17.21 -23.25 -68.68
N ASP A 1110 -16.59 -22.47 -69.59
CA ASP A 1110 -17.08 -21.23 -70.27
C ASP A 1110 -17.50 -19.94 -69.49
N SER A 1111 -17.08 -18.70 -69.82
CA SER A 1111 -16.40 -18.19 -71.02
C SER A 1111 -16.08 -16.66 -71.00
N ASN A 1112 -15.11 -16.26 -71.85
CA ASN A 1112 -15.05 -15.05 -72.70
C ASN A 1112 -14.39 -13.68 -72.33
N TYR A 1113 -13.19 -13.51 -72.91
CA TYR A 1113 -12.72 -12.40 -73.79
C TYR A 1113 -11.97 -11.14 -73.20
N PRO A 1114 -11.03 -10.50 -73.96
CA PRO A 1114 -9.59 -10.63 -73.62
C PRO A 1114 -8.63 -9.45 -73.98
N SER A 1115 -7.32 -9.72 -73.82
CA SER A 1115 -6.19 -9.33 -74.69
C SER A 1115 -5.63 -7.88 -74.74
N ILE A 1116 -4.29 -7.79 -74.54
CA ILE A 1116 -3.22 -7.22 -75.41
C ILE A 1116 -1.99 -7.06 -74.49
N SER A 1117 -0.93 -7.87 -74.54
CA SER A 1117 0.07 -8.16 -75.60
C SER A 1117 1.05 -7.02 -75.90
N THR A 1118 2.29 -7.14 -75.39
CA THR A 1118 3.60 -7.13 -76.12
C THR A 1118 4.70 -7.35 -75.06
N SER A 1119 5.53 -8.39 -75.02
CA SER A 1119 6.37 -9.05 -76.05
C SER A 1119 7.70 -8.33 -76.37
N GLU A 1120 8.74 -9.16 -76.54
CA GLU A 1120 10.15 -8.86 -76.87
C GLU A 1120 10.95 -8.03 -75.81
N ILE A 1121 12.25 -8.21 -75.54
CA ILE A 1121 13.36 -9.17 -75.83
C ILE A 1121 14.32 -9.03 -74.62
N GLY A 1122 15.17 -9.96 -74.14
CA GLY A 1122 15.76 -11.24 -74.56
C GLY A 1122 17.06 -11.46 -73.75
N ASP A 1123 17.65 -12.65 -73.80
CA ASP A 1123 19.02 -13.04 -73.35
C ASP A 1123 19.58 -12.47 -72.02
N THR A 1124 19.55 -13.28 -70.94
CA THR A 1124 20.71 -13.54 -70.03
C THR A 1124 20.34 -14.56 -68.93
N GLU A 1125 20.44 -15.85 -69.23
CA GLU A 1125 20.23 -16.92 -68.22
C GLU A 1125 21.30 -16.95 -67.11
N ASP A 1126 22.44 -16.26 -67.27
CA ASP A 1126 23.52 -16.18 -66.27
C ASP A 1126 23.32 -15.08 -65.19
N ALA A 1127 22.27 -14.24 -65.28
CA ALA A 1127 22.08 -13.11 -64.36
C ALA A 1127 21.19 -13.43 -63.14
N LEU A 1128 20.30 -14.41 -63.22
CA LEU A 1128 19.31 -14.67 -62.17
C LEU A 1128 19.86 -15.49 -60.99
N GLN A 1129 20.86 -16.35 -61.23
CA GLN A 1129 21.47 -17.16 -60.17
C GLN A 1129 22.50 -16.41 -59.31
N GLN A 1130 22.90 -15.18 -59.70
CA GLN A 1130 23.66 -14.25 -58.84
C GLN A 1130 22.78 -13.18 -58.17
N VAL A 1131 21.52 -13.03 -58.58
CA VAL A 1131 20.59 -12.05 -57.97
C VAL A 1131 19.77 -12.68 -56.84
N GLU A 1132 19.56 -13.99 -56.80
CA GLU A 1132 19.01 -14.64 -55.59
C GLU A 1132 20.00 -14.63 -54.41
N GLU A 1133 21.32 -14.75 -54.64
CA GLU A 1133 22.33 -14.59 -53.58
C GLU A 1133 22.57 -13.13 -53.14
N ILE A 1134 22.32 -12.13 -54.01
CA ILE A 1134 22.55 -10.71 -53.68
C ILE A 1134 21.25 -9.96 -53.30
N GLY A 1135 20.08 -10.50 -53.65
CA GLY A 1135 18.76 -9.95 -53.32
C GLY A 1135 18.30 -10.30 -51.89
N LEU A 1136 18.59 -11.51 -51.42
CA LEU A 1136 18.27 -11.94 -50.05
C LEU A 1136 19.05 -11.16 -48.99
N GLU A 1137 20.28 -10.70 -49.28
CA GLU A 1137 21.05 -9.85 -48.36
C GLU A 1137 20.59 -8.38 -48.30
N LYS A 1138 19.79 -7.90 -49.27
CA LYS A 1138 19.23 -6.53 -49.25
C LYS A 1138 17.76 -6.45 -48.86
N ALA A 1139 16.99 -7.51 -49.02
CA ALA A 1139 15.63 -7.60 -48.45
C ALA A 1139 15.63 -7.83 -46.92
N ALA A 1140 16.76 -8.27 -46.33
CA ALA A 1140 16.92 -8.43 -44.89
C ALA A 1140 16.97 -7.10 -44.11
N MET A 1141 17.38 -6.01 -44.78
CA MET A 1141 17.07 -4.64 -44.37
C MET A 1141 15.69 -4.29 -44.98
N ASP A 1142 14.58 -4.71 -44.41
CA ASP A 1142 14.25 -4.26 -43.07
C ASP A 1142 13.31 -5.23 -42.31
N MET A 1143 13.60 -6.52 -42.23
CA MET A 1143 12.77 -7.46 -41.43
C MET A 1143 12.65 -7.01 -39.95
N THR A 1144 13.62 -6.26 -39.44
CA THR A 1144 13.55 -5.66 -38.10
C THR A 1144 12.60 -4.45 -38.04
N VAL A 1145 12.50 -3.64 -39.10
CA VAL A 1145 11.49 -2.56 -39.19
C VAL A 1145 10.14 -3.08 -39.65
N PHE A 1146 10.04 -4.16 -40.43
CA PHE A 1146 8.79 -4.88 -40.71
C PHE A 1146 8.26 -5.56 -39.44
N LEU A 1147 9.11 -6.17 -38.61
CA LEU A 1147 8.70 -6.65 -37.28
C LEU A 1147 8.43 -5.52 -36.30
N LYS A 1148 9.12 -4.37 -36.37
CA LYS A 1148 8.78 -3.17 -35.57
C LYS A 1148 7.53 -2.46 -36.09
N LEU A 1149 7.22 -2.48 -37.38
CA LEU A 1149 6.01 -1.95 -38.00
C LEU A 1149 4.85 -2.91 -37.76
N GLN A 1150 5.03 -4.23 -37.86
CA GLN A 1150 4.03 -5.21 -37.46
C GLN A 1150 3.79 -5.16 -35.94
N LYS A 1151 4.82 -4.87 -35.13
CA LYS A 1151 4.66 -4.57 -33.70
C LYS A 1151 4.00 -3.21 -33.47
N ARG A 1152 4.33 -2.17 -34.23
CA ARG A 1152 3.74 -0.82 -34.10
C ARG A 1152 2.32 -0.76 -34.63
N VAL A 1153 1.99 -1.51 -35.67
CA VAL A 1153 0.63 -1.76 -36.17
C VAL A 1153 -0.14 -2.59 -35.15
N ARG A 1154 0.42 -3.65 -34.56
CA ARG A 1154 -0.24 -4.33 -33.42
C ARG A 1154 -0.41 -3.43 -32.20
N GLU A 1155 0.54 -2.53 -31.91
CA GLU A 1155 0.42 -1.54 -30.83
C GLU A 1155 -0.64 -0.48 -31.16
N LEU A 1156 -0.70 0.02 -32.39
CA LEU A 1156 -1.71 0.96 -32.88
C LEU A 1156 -3.08 0.29 -33.06
N GLU A 1157 -3.16 -1.00 -33.36
CA GLU A 1157 -4.39 -1.81 -33.33
C GLU A 1157 -4.83 -2.08 -31.89
N GLN A 1158 -3.91 -2.22 -30.95
CA GLN A 1158 -4.21 -2.29 -29.52
C GLN A 1158 -4.60 -0.93 -28.93
N GLU A 1159 -4.00 0.17 -29.39
CA GLU A 1159 -4.41 1.54 -29.04
C GLU A 1159 -5.76 1.87 -29.70
N ARG A 1160 -5.98 1.51 -30.97
CA ARG A 1160 -7.27 1.64 -31.65
C ARG A 1160 -8.33 0.77 -30.98
N LYS A 1161 -8.04 -0.49 -30.62
CA LYS A 1161 -8.97 -1.31 -29.83
C LYS A 1161 -9.20 -0.75 -28.42
N LYS A 1162 -8.21 -0.14 -27.77
CA LYS A 1162 -8.40 0.56 -26.48
C LYS A 1162 -9.25 1.81 -26.61
N LEU A 1163 -9.04 2.61 -27.66
CA LEU A 1163 -9.82 3.82 -27.95
C LEU A 1163 -11.23 3.46 -28.41
N GLN A 1164 -11.38 2.41 -29.22
CA GLN A 1164 -12.66 1.86 -29.65
C GLN A 1164 -13.43 1.24 -28.48
N VAL A 1165 -12.78 0.53 -27.55
CA VAL A 1165 -13.40 0.08 -26.29
C VAL A 1165 -13.66 1.25 -25.31
N GLN A 1166 -12.90 2.35 -25.37
CA GLN A 1166 -13.19 3.56 -24.58
C GLN A 1166 -14.35 4.37 -25.17
N LEU A 1167 -14.49 4.41 -26.51
CA LEU A 1167 -15.63 4.95 -27.23
C LEU A 1167 -16.87 4.10 -26.99
N GLU A 1168 -16.82 2.78 -27.23
CA GLU A 1168 -17.93 1.86 -26.95
C GLU A 1168 -18.35 1.93 -25.47
N LYS A 1169 -17.43 2.13 -24.52
CA LYS A 1169 -17.78 2.37 -23.11
C LYS A 1169 -18.33 3.77 -22.82
N ARG A 1170 -17.90 4.82 -23.52
CA ARG A 1170 -18.52 6.16 -23.42
C ARG A 1170 -19.93 6.13 -24.01
N GLU A 1171 -20.09 5.58 -25.20
CA GLU A 1171 -21.37 5.41 -25.90
C GLU A 1171 -22.32 4.50 -25.11
N GLN A 1172 -21.85 3.42 -24.48
CA GLN A 1172 -22.69 2.59 -23.61
C GLN A 1172 -23.02 3.28 -22.26
N GLN A 1173 -22.13 4.11 -21.70
CA GLN A 1173 -22.44 4.91 -20.50
C GLN A 1173 -23.44 6.04 -20.77
N ASP A 1174 -23.36 6.69 -21.93
CA ASP A 1174 -24.33 7.72 -22.33
C ASP A 1174 -25.65 7.09 -22.79
N SER A 1175 -25.62 5.94 -23.49
CA SER A 1175 -26.84 5.19 -23.85
C SER A 1175 -27.61 4.66 -22.63
N LYS A 1176 -26.91 4.26 -21.55
CA LYS A 1176 -27.54 3.74 -20.32
C LYS A 1176 -28.21 4.82 -19.46
N LYS A 1177 -27.96 6.11 -19.71
CA LYS A 1177 -28.66 7.22 -19.02
C LYS A 1177 -29.99 7.62 -19.66
N VAL A 1178 -30.31 7.10 -20.85
CA VAL A 1178 -31.42 7.60 -21.69
C VAL A 1178 -32.60 6.61 -21.78
N GLN A 1179 -32.50 5.40 -21.22
CA GLN A 1179 -33.50 4.33 -21.41
C GLN A 1179 -33.93 3.61 -20.11
N ALA A 1180 -34.47 4.35 -19.13
CA ALA A 1180 -35.14 3.74 -17.97
C ALA A 1180 -36.13 4.66 -17.20
N GLU A 1181 -37.06 5.36 -17.86
CA GLU A 1181 -38.43 5.65 -17.31
C GLU A 1181 -39.32 6.38 -18.36
N PRO A 1182 -40.62 6.01 -18.54
CA PRO A 1182 -41.55 6.71 -19.45
C PRO A 1182 -42.18 7.97 -18.81
N PRO A 1183 -42.72 8.91 -19.60
CA PRO A 1183 -42.73 10.33 -19.23
C PRO A 1183 -43.98 10.83 -18.50
N GLN A 1184 -43.78 11.76 -17.56
CA GLN A 1184 -44.75 12.80 -17.20
C GLN A 1184 -44.07 14.18 -17.21
N THR A 1185 -44.77 15.16 -17.77
CA THR A 1185 -44.31 16.52 -18.06
C THR A 1185 -44.44 17.42 -16.83
N ASP A 1186 -43.36 18.13 -16.44
CA ASP A 1186 -43.40 19.60 -16.35
C ASP A 1186 -42.01 20.22 -16.14
N ILE A 1187 -41.83 21.35 -16.82
CA ILE A 1187 -40.59 22.04 -17.16
C ILE A 1187 -39.87 22.62 -15.92
N ASP A 1188 -38.76 22.00 -15.48
CA ASP A 1188 -37.73 22.70 -14.71
C ASP A 1188 -36.30 22.26 -15.10
N LEU A 1189 -35.38 23.22 -15.07
CA LEU A 1189 -34.04 23.08 -15.66
C LEU A 1189 -33.07 22.34 -14.73
N ASP A 1190 -32.69 21.12 -15.09
CA ASP A 1190 -31.85 20.26 -14.25
C ASP A 1190 -30.43 20.84 -14.01
N PRO A 1191 -30.10 21.30 -12.79
CA PRO A 1191 -28.78 21.83 -12.48
C PRO A 1191 -27.70 20.74 -12.34
N ASN A 1192 -28.03 19.45 -12.52
CA ASN A 1192 -27.03 18.37 -12.55
C ASN A 1192 -26.16 18.42 -13.80
N ALA A 1193 -26.68 18.85 -14.95
CA ALA A 1193 -25.96 18.73 -16.23
C ALA A 1193 -24.66 19.53 -16.23
N ASP A 1194 -24.71 20.80 -15.78
CA ASP A 1194 -23.53 21.64 -15.61
C ASP A 1194 -22.57 21.08 -14.54
N LEU A 1195 -23.08 20.47 -13.47
CA LEU A 1195 -22.27 19.90 -12.40
C LEU A 1195 -21.51 18.65 -12.88
N ALA A 1196 -22.16 17.81 -13.69
CA ALA A 1196 -21.55 16.66 -14.36
C ALA A 1196 -20.53 17.09 -15.42
N TYR A 1197 -20.86 18.09 -16.26
CA TYR A 1197 -19.96 18.64 -17.27
C TYR A 1197 -18.71 19.27 -16.64
N ASN A 1198 -18.87 20.11 -15.62
CA ASN A 1198 -17.75 20.71 -14.91
C ASN A 1198 -16.90 19.66 -14.17
N SER A 1199 -17.50 18.62 -13.59
CA SER A 1199 -16.74 17.52 -12.99
C SER A 1199 -16.01 16.65 -14.02
N LEU A 1200 -16.56 16.48 -15.22
CA LEU A 1200 -15.89 15.79 -16.34
C LEU A 1200 -14.71 16.62 -16.85
N LYS A 1201 -14.92 17.92 -17.10
CA LYS A 1201 -13.87 18.89 -17.48
C LYS A 1201 -12.74 18.92 -16.45
N ARG A 1202 -13.06 18.88 -15.15
CA ARG A 1202 -12.07 18.75 -14.07
C ARG A 1202 -11.26 17.45 -14.18
N GLN A 1203 -11.90 16.32 -14.47
CA GLN A 1203 -11.21 15.03 -14.61
C GLN A 1203 -10.28 14.99 -15.84
N GLU A 1204 -10.72 15.55 -16.98
CA GLU A 1204 -9.91 15.67 -18.19
C GLU A 1204 -8.69 16.56 -17.91
N LEU A 1205 -8.87 17.75 -17.34
CA LEU A 1205 -7.78 18.66 -16.96
C LEU A 1205 -6.86 18.10 -15.86
N GLU A 1206 -7.38 17.35 -14.87
CA GLU A 1206 -6.55 16.64 -13.87
C GLU A 1206 -5.71 15.51 -14.53
N SER A 1207 -6.23 14.86 -15.58
CA SER A 1207 -5.51 13.84 -16.34
C SER A 1207 -4.43 14.42 -17.26
N GLU A 1208 -4.71 15.53 -17.93
CA GLU A 1208 -3.74 16.25 -18.75
C GLU A 1208 -2.64 16.89 -17.90
N ASN A 1209 -2.98 17.50 -16.75
CA ASN A 1209 -1.99 17.97 -15.78
C ASN A 1209 -1.02 16.84 -15.36
N LYS A 1210 -1.52 15.61 -15.18
CA LYS A 1210 -0.68 14.45 -14.85
C LYS A 1210 0.22 14.04 -16.01
N LYS A 1211 -0.26 14.18 -17.25
CA LYS A 1211 0.53 13.93 -18.48
C LYS A 1211 1.60 15.02 -18.67
N LEU A 1212 1.23 16.30 -18.73
CA LEU A 1212 2.14 17.45 -18.79
C LEU A 1212 3.20 17.41 -17.68
N LYS A 1213 2.85 17.01 -16.45
CA LYS A 1213 3.81 16.89 -15.34
C LYS A 1213 4.79 15.73 -15.51
N ASN A 1214 4.38 14.63 -16.17
CA ASN A 1214 5.29 13.54 -16.54
C ASN A 1214 6.19 13.97 -17.70
N ASP A 1215 5.62 14.54 -18.75
CA ASP A 1215 6.34 15.04 -19.93
C ASP A 1215 7.36 16.13 -19.54
N LEU A 1216 7.00 17.00 -18.58
CA LEU A 1216 7.89 18.01 -18.01
C LEU A 1216 8.97 17.41 -17.09
N ASN A 1217 8.70 16.28 -16.42
CA ASN A 1217 9.74 15.51 -15.72
C ASN A 1217 10.68 14.80 -16.71
N GLU A 1218 10.18 14.29 -17.84
CA GLU A 1218 11.01 13.74 -18.92
C GLU A 1218 11.84 14.84 -19.60
N LEU A 1219 11.27 16.02 -19.85
CA LEU A 1219 12.02 17.20 -20.33
C LEU A 1219 13.05 17.67 -19.32
N ARG A 1220 12.73 17.73 -18.01
CA ARG A 1220 13.72 18.02 -16.96
C ARG A 1220 14.84 16.98 -16.94
N LYS A 1221 14.50 15.71 -17.13
CA LYS A 1221 15.48 14.62 -17.19
C LYS A 1221 16.33 14.73 -18.45
N ALA A 1222 15.76 14.99 -19.63
CA ALA A 1222 16.48 15.22 -20.87
C ALA A 1222 17.37 16.48 -20.83
N VAL A 1223 16.92 17.56 -20.18
CA VAL A 1223 17.71 18.77 -19.93
C VAL A 1223 18.81 18.50 -18.89
N ALA A 1224 18.57 17.68 -17.87
CA ALA A 1224 19.61 17.28 -16.91
C ALA A 1224 20.64 16.33 -17.53
N ASP A 1225 20.19 15.36 -18.33
CA ASP A 1225 21.02 14.41 -19.07
C ASP A 1225 21.83 15.14 -20.16
N GLN A 1226 21.27 16.15 -20.83
CA GLN A 1226 22.05 17.03 -21.72
C GLN A 1226 22.93 18.03 -20.96
N ALA A 1227 22.53 18.59 -19.83
CA ALA A 1227 23.37 19.50 -19.05
C ALA A 1227 24.57 18.78 -18.41
N THR A 1228 24.40 17.49 -18.06
CA THR A 1228 25.50 16.63 -17.61
C THR A 1228 26.38 16.15 -18.76
N GLN A 1229 25.87 16.06 -20.00
CA GLN A 1229 26.66 15.75 -21.21
C GLN A 1229 27.30 16.99 -21.88
N ASN A 1230 26.78 18.20 -21.69
CA ASN A 1230 27.22 19.40 -22.43
C ASN A 1230 28.48 20.08 -21.88
N ASN A 1231 29.09 19.58 -20.79
CA ASN A 1231 30.39 20.07 -20.31
C ASN A 1231 31.61 19.37 -20.96
N SER A 1232 31.40 18.60 -22.05
CA SER A 1232 32.48 18.11 -22.92
C SER A 1232 32.13 18.19 -24.42
N SER A 1233 31.93 19.42 -24.91
CA SER A 1233 32.22 19.89 -26.28
C SER A 1233 32.00 18.94 -27.48
N HIS A 1234 30.77 18.93 -28.06
CA HIS A 1234 30.50 18.90 -29.53
C HIS A 1234 28.99 18.92 -29.91
N GLY A 1235 28.07 19.19 -28.97
CA GLY A 1235 26.63 19.39 -29.26
C GLY A 1235 26.30 20.81 -29.76
N SER A 1236 25.39 20.95 -30.72
CA SER A 1236 24.98 22.25 -31.25
C SER A 1236 24.20 23.09 -30.23
N PRO A 1237 24.44 24.42 -30.10
CA PRO A 1237 23.72 25.29 -29.16
C PRO A 1237 22.20 25.22 -29.29
N ASP A 1238 21.71 24.99 -30.51
CA ASP A 1238 20.29 24.91 -30.84
C ASP A 1238 19.57 23.74 -30.14
N SER A 1239 20.24 22.63 -29.85
CA SER A 1239 19.62 21.46 -29.19
C SER A 1239 19.23 21.76 -27.73
N TYR A 1240 20.17 22.34 -26.98
CA TYR A 1240 19.96 22.72 -25.60
C TYR A 1240 19.02 23.93 -25.48
N SER A 1241 19.11 24.87 -26.43
CA SER A 1241 18.16 26.00 -26.58
C SER A 1241 16.73 25.51 -26.85
N LEU A 1242 16.55 24.56 -27.77
CA LEU A 1242 15.25 23.98 -28.10
C LEU A 1242 14.63 23.25 -26.91
N LEU A 1243 15.41 22.46 -26.19
CA LEU A 1243 14.95 21.75 -24.99
C LEU A 1243 14.65 22.71 -23.82
N LEU A 1244 15.39 23.80 -23.65
CA LEU A 1244 15.07 24.85 -22.69
C LEU A 1244 13.78 25.61 -23.04
N ASN A 1245 13.53 25.89 -24.33
CA ASN A 1245 12.29 26.49 -24.78
C ASN A 1245 11.11 25.53 -24.62
N GLN A 1246 11.24 24.25 -24.97
CA GLN A 1246 10.21 23.24 -24.72
C GLN A 1246 9.93 23.08 -23.22
N LEU A 1247 10.96 23.07 -22.37
CA LEU A 1247 10.82 23.06 -20.92
C LEU A 1247 10.07 24.29 -20.39
N LYS A 1248 10.34 25.49 -20.93
CA LYS A 1248 9.63 26.72 -20.58
C LYS A 1248 8.17 26.69 -20.99
N LEU A 1249 7.88 26.40 -22.26
CA LEU A 1249 6.52 26.37 -22.80
C LEU A 1249 5.65 25.34 -22.06
N ALA A 1250 6.17 24.13 -21.83
CA ALA A 1250 5.48 23.11 -21.04
C ALA A 1250 5.28 23.52 -19.57
N HIS A 1251 6.15 24.37 -19.01
CA HIS A 1251 5.99 24.88 -17.64
C HIS A 1251 4.93 25.97 -17.57
N GLU A 1252 4.88 26.88 -18.55
CA GLU A 1252 3.87 27.92 -18.67
C GLU A 1252 2.48 27.29 -18.90
N GLU A 1253 2.34 26.32 -19.80
CA GLU A 1253 1.09 25.56 -20.00
C GLU A 1253 0.66 24.81 -18.72
N LEU A 1254 1.60 24.23 -17.97
CA LEU A 1254 1.29 23.58 -16.69
C LEU A 1254 0.81 24.55 -15.61
N GLU A 1255 1.29 25.80 -15.55
CA GLU A 1255 0.76 26.79 -14.61
C GLU A 1255 -0.64 27.29 -15.03
N VAL A 1256 -0.88 27.54 -16.32
CA VAL A 1256 -2.21 27.91 -16.83
C VAL A 1256 -3.24 26.80 -16.55
N ARG A 1257 -2.92 25.54 -16.88
CA ARG A 1257 -3.78 24.37 -16.61
C ARG A 1257 -4.01 24.11 -15.12
N LYS A 1258 -3.15 24.61 -14.22
CA LYS A 1258 -3.41 24.57 -12.77
C LYS A 1258 -4.39 25.64 -12.34
N GLU A 1259 -4.28 26.86 -12.86
CA GLU A 1259 -5.23 27.94 -12.56
C GLU A 1259 -6.65 27.56 -13.01
N GLU A 1260 -6.81 26.98 -14.21
CA GLU A 1260 -8.08 26.44 -14.70
C GLU A 1260 -8.68 25.38 -13.74
N VAL A 1261 -7.89 24.41 -13.28
CA VAL A 1261 -8.33 23.40 -12.29
C VAL A 1261 -8.68 24.05 -10.95
N LEU A 1262 -7.99 25.11 -10.54
CA LEU A 1262 -8.29 25.83 -9.29
C LEU A 1262 -9.60 26.61 -9.39
N ILE A 1263 -9.88 27.22 -10.54
CA ILE A 1263 -11.14 27.90 -10.85
C ILE A 1263 -12.29 26.88 -10.86
N LEU A 1264 -12.15 25.76 -11.59
CA LEU A 1264 -13.16 24.70 -11.62
C LEU A 1264 -13.39 24.06 -10.26
N ARG A 1265 -12.35 23.81 -9.44
CA ARG A 1265 -12.52 23.38 -8.04
C ARG A 1265 -13.32 24.39 -7.23
N THR A 1266 -13.06 25.68 -7.39
CA THR A 1266 -13.77 26.73 -6.67
C THR A 1266 -15.24 26.80 -7.10
N GLN A 1267 -15.53 26.63 -8.39
CA GLN A 1267 -16.89 26.56 -8.92
C GLN A 1267 -17.64 25.30 -8.47
N ILE A 1268 -17.01 24.12 -8.51
CA ILE A 1268 -17.63 22.86 -8.05
C ILE A 1268 -17.88 22.88 -6.54
N VAL A 1269 -16.92 23.32 -5.72
CA VAL A 1269 -17.10 23.39 -4.26
C VAL A 1269 -18.17 24.40 -3.86
N SER A 1270 -18.27 25.55 -4.55
CA SER A 1270 -19.34 26.51 -4.30
C SER A 1270 -20.71 26.00 -4.79
N ALA A 1271 -20.77 25.23 -5.88
CA ALA A 1271 -21.99 24.55 -6.32
C ALA A 1271 -22.44 23.46 -5.32
N ASP A 1272 -21.54 22.60 -4.84
CA ASP A 1272 -21.86 21.53 -3.88
C ASP A 1272 -22.23 22.09 -2.50
N GLN A 1273 -21.60 23.17 -2.04
CA GLN A 1273 -21.99 23.83 -0.79
C GLN A 1273 -23.40 24.44 -0.86
N ARG A 1274 -23.80 24.99 -2.03
CA ARG A 1274 -25.20 25.40 -2.27
C ARG A 1274 -26.15 24.20 -2.31
N ARG A 1275 -25.68 23.03 -2.74
CA ARG A 1275 -26.48 21.80 -2.90
C ARG A 1275 -26.74 21.07 -1.58
N LEU A 1276 -25.70 20.92 -0.75
CA LEU A 1276 -25.78 20.30 0.58
C LEU A 1276 -26.63 21.11 1.57
N ALA A 1277 -26.84 22.40 1.32
CA ALA A 1277 -27.76 23.24 2.10
C ALA A 1277 -29.25 23.07 1.72
N GLY A 1278 -29.57 22.43 0.59
CA GLY A 1278 -30.91 22.44 -0.02
C GLY A 1278 -31.77 21.19 0.16
N ARG A 1279 -31.26 20.12 0.76
CA ARG A 1279 -32.01 18.85 0.96
C ARG A 1279 -31.75 18.24 2.35
N ASN A 1280 -32.45 18.77 3.37
CA ASN A 1280 -32.83 18.13 4.65
C ASN A 1280 -33.17 19.21 5.70
N ALA A 1281 -34.42 19.72 5.74
CA ALA A 1281 -34.82 20.69 6.75
C ALA A 1281 -36.35 20.78 6.98
N GLU A 1282 -36.93 19.79 7.66
CA GLU A 1282 -38.05 19.98 8.61
C GLU A 1282 -38.32 18.67 9.40
N PRO A 1283 -38.88 18.70 10.62
CA PRO A 1283 -39.08 19.84 11.53
C PRO A 1283 -38.51 19.58 12.95
N ASN A 1284 -38.70 20.57 13.85
CA ASN A 1284 -38.93 20.38 15.30
C ASN A 1284 -37.76 19.87 16.20
N ILE A 1285 -37.63 20.31 17.47
CA ILE A 1285 -38.17 21.47 18.19
C ILE A 1285 -37.36 21.63 19.50
N ASN A 1286 -37.07 22.87 19.93
CA ASN A 1286 -36.76 23.29 21.31
C ASN A 1286 -35.62 22.58 22.12
N ALA A 1287 -35.08 23.15 23.20
CA ALA A 1287 -34.82 24.53 23.62
C ALA A 1287 -34.07 24.46 24.98
N ARG A 1288 -33.51 25.59 25.44
CA ARG A 1288 -33.25 25.92 26.87
C ARG A 1288 -32.11 25.13 27.57
N SER A 1289 -31.34 25.71 28.50
CA SER A 1289 -31.37 27.09 29.03
C SER A 1289 -30.19 27.45 29.96
N SER A 1290 -29.78 28.73 29.91
CA SER A 1290 -29.27 29.57 31.04
C SER A 1290 -27.93 29.16 31.69
N TRP A 1291 -27.10 30.04 32.28
CA TRP A 1291 -27.31 31.17 33.21
C TRP A 1291 -26.19 32.25 33.05
N PRO A 1292 -26.28 33.50 33.56
CA PRO A 1292 -27.12 34.57 32.97
C PRO A 1292 -26.48 36.01 33.01
N ASN A 1293 -27.28 37.02 32.64
CA ASN A 1293 -27.17 38.46 33.00
C ASN A 1293 -26.02 39.31 32.39
N SER A 1294 -26.32 40.05 31.33
CA SER A 1294 -26.39 41.53 31.37
C SER A 1294 -26.84 42.11 30.03
N GLU A 1295 -28.11 42.50 29.92
CA GLU A 1295 -28.64 43.22 28.75
C GLU A 1295 -28.06 44.64 28.65
N LYS A 1296 -27.59 45.01 27.45
CA LYS A 1296 -27.84 46.33 26.83
C LYS A 1296 -27.35 46.35 25.38
N HIS A 1297 -28.17 46.93 24.50
CA HIS A 1297 -27.89 47.14 23.08
C HIS A 1297 -26.50 47.75 22.83
N VAL A 1298 -25.80 47.18 21.85
CA VAL A 1298 -24.69 47.83 21.13
C VAL A 1298 -24.96 47.60 19.64
N ASP A 1299 -24.92 48.66 18.86
CA ASP A 1299 -25.33 48.67 17.46
C ASP A 1299 -24.34 47.97 16.53
N GLN A 1300 -24.87 47.53 15.39
CA GLN A 1300 -24.17 46.70 14.40
C GLN A 1300 -23.06 47.44 13.62
N GLU A 1301 -22.83 48.73 13.90
CA GLU A 1301 -21.84 49.59 13.24
C GLU A 1301 -20.43 49.48 13.88
N ASP A 1302 -20.33 49.32 15.21
CA ASP A 1302 -19.04 49.20 15.93
C ASP A 1302 -18.24 47.95 15.51
N ALA A 1303 -18.92 46.91 15.00
CA ALA A 1303 -18.27 45.70 14.47
C ALA A 1303 -17.74 45.85 13.04
N ILE A 1304 -18.20 46.86 12.29
CA ILE A 1304 -17.82 47.09 10.89
C ILE A 1304 -16.63 48.06 10.82
N GLU A 1305 -16.59 49.11 11.65
CA GLU A 1305 -15.42 50.02 11.71
C GLU A 1305 -14.11 49.30 12.10
N ALA A 1306 -14.19 48.17 12.83
CA ALA A 1306 -13.02 47.39 13.24
C ALA A 1306 -12.37 46.54 12.12
N TYR A 1307 -13.09 46.21 11.04
CA TYR A 1307 -12.60 45.28 10.01
C TYR A 1307 -12.23 45.96 8.69
N HIS A 1308 -12.55 47.24 8.55
CA HIS A 1308 -12.71 47.84 7.23
C HIS A 1308 -11.70 48.98 6.94
N GLY A 1309 -11.19 49.65 7.98
CA GLY A 1309 -10.21 50.74 7.92
C GLY A 1309 -8.77 50.37 7.55
N VAL A 1310 -8.55 49.35 6.70
CA VAL A 1310 -7.20 48.88 6.30
C VAL A 1310 -6.90 49.12 4.80
N CYS A 1311 -7.91 49.25 3.92
CA CYS A 1311 -7.68 49.14 2.47
C CYS A 1311 -8.13 50.32 1.59
N GLN A 1312 -8.46 51.49 2.15
CA GLN A 1312 -9.06 52.61 1.38
C GLN A 1312 -8.53 54.03 1.63
N THR A 1313 -7.22 54.23 1.56
CA THR A 1313 -6.63 55.53 1.18
C THR A 1313 -5.44 55.32 0.26
N ASN A 1314 -5.66 55.30 -1.07
CA ASN A 1314 -4.54 55.25 -2.01
C ASN A 1314 -4.82 55.76 -3.44
N SER A 1315 -5.27 57.01 -3.54
CA SER A 1315 -5.33 57.76 -4.80
C SER A 1315 -5.13 59.27 -4.59
N LYS A 1316 -4.07 59.63 -3.86
CA LYS A 1316 -3.39 60.94 -3.79
C LYS A 1316 -2.29 60.81 -2.73
N THR A 1317 -1.08 60.46 -3.18
CA THR A 1317 0.07 60.24 -2.31
C THR A 1317 1.32 60.90 -2.87
N GLU A 1318 1.35 62.22 -2.75
CA GLU A 1318 2.46 62.84 -2.02
C GLU A 1318 2.15 62.64 -0.51
N ASP A 1319 3.15 62.61 0.36
CA ASP A 1319 3.07 62.24 1.80
C ASP A 1319 2.85 60.74 2.14
N TRP A 1320 3.83 59.91 1.75
CA TRP A 1320 4.02 58.55 2.30
C TRP A 1320 4.92 58.49 3.56
N GLY A 1321 5.46 59.62 4.02
CA GLY A 1321 6.68 59.67 4.85
C GLY A 1321 6.59 59.37 6.35
N TYR A 1322 5.51 58.75 6.87
CA TYR A 1322 5.32 58.60 8.33
C TYR A 1322 4.64 57.30 8.81
N LEU A 1323 4.68 56.21 8.03
CA LEU A 1323 4.04 54.93 8.39
C LEU A 1323 5.06 53.76 8.40
N ASN A 1324 5.62 53.52 9.59
CA ASN A 1324 6.78 52.67 9.91
C ASN A 1324 8.15 53.27 9.52
N GLU A 1325 9.22 52.86 10.22
CA GLU A 1325 10.56 53.44 10.08
C GLU A 1325 11.35 52.88 8.88
N ASP A 1326 10.85 51.82 8.23
CA ASP A 1326 11.60 51.01 7.24
C ASP A 1326 11.02 51.02 5.81
N GLY A 1327 9.82 51.57 5.58
CA GLY A 1327 9.24 51.81 4.25
C GLY A 1327 8.75 50.56 3.47
N GLU A 1328 8.97 49.35 3.97
CA GLU A 1328 8.70 48.08 3.27
C GLU A 1328 7.24 47.92 2.79
N LEU A 1329 6.25 48.38 3.56
CA LEU A 1329 4.83 48.28 3.19
C LEU A 1329 4.48 49.07 1.92
N GLY A 1330 5.19 50.18 1.66
CA GLY A 1330 4.98 50.98 0.44
C GLY A 1330 5.44 50.25 -0.82
N LEU A 1331 6.59 49.58 -0.74
CA LEU A 1331 7.16 48.79 -1.84
C LEU A 1331 6.27 47.58 -2.18
N ALA A 1332 5.75 46.88 -1.17
CA ALA A 1332 4.84 45.75 -1.36
C ALA A 1332 3.55 46.12 -2.13
N TYR A 1333 2.94 47.26 -1.79
CA TYR A 1333 1.72 47.73 -2.48
C TYR A 1333 2.00 48.15 -3.93
N GLN A 1334 3.18 48.71 -4.21
CA GLN A 1334 3.56 49.13 -5.56
C GLN A 1334 3.82 47.94 -6.49
N GLY A 1335 4.44 46.86 -5.98
CA GLY A 1335 4.64 45.61 -6.72
C GLY A 1335 3.32 44.92 -7.10
N LEU A 1336 2.39 44.78 -6.15
CA LEU A 1336 1.06 44.20 -6.41
C LEU A 1336 0.29 44.94 -7.53
N LYS A 1337 0.45 46.27 -7.61
CA LYS A 1337 -0.24 47.09 -8.62
C LYS A 1337 0.36 46.95 -10.03
N GLN A 1338 1.64 46.56 -10.16
CA GLN A 1338 2.24 46.21 -11.45
C GLN A 1338 1.82 44.81 -11.91
N VAL A 1339 1.78 43.83 -11.01
CA VAL A 1339 1.31 42.46 -11.31
C VAL A 1339 -0.14 42.47 -11.83
N ALA A 1340 -1.03 43.25 -11.20
CA ALA A 1340 -2.43 43.35 -11.64
C ALA A 1340 -2.59 43.87 -13.08
N ARG A 1341 -1.75 44.83 -13.53
CA ARG A 1341 -1.76 45.32 -14.92
C ARG A 1341 -1.18 44.33 -15.92
N LEU A 1342 -0.20 43.53 -15.50
CA LEU A 1342 0.38 42.51 -16.37
C LEU A 1342 -0.65 41.41 -16.67
N LEU A 1343 -1.38 40.96 -15.63
CA LEU A 1343 -2.50 40.03 -15.75
C LEU A 1343 -3.62 40.57 -16.65
N GLU A 1344 -4.01 41.84 -16.50
CA GLU A 1344 -5.05 42.47 -17.31
C GLU A 1344 -4.67 42.51 -18.81
N ALA A 1345 -3.39 42.70 -19.13
CA ALA A 1345 -2.87 42.64 -20.50
C ALA A 1345 -2.77 41.21 -21.06
N GLN A 1346 -2.38 40.22 -20.25
CA GLN A 1346 -2.35 38.81 -20.67
C GLN A 1346 -3.76 38.26 -20.94
N LEU A 1347 -4.75 38.65 -20.14
CA LEU A 1347 -6.15 38.25 -20.33
C LEU A 1347 -6.75 38.78 -21.65
N GLN A 1348 -6.38 40.00 -22.06
CA GLN A 1348 -6.76 40.53 -23.37
C GLN A 1348 -6.07 39.80 -24.53
N ALA A 1349 -4.78 39.43 -24.39
CA ALA A 1349 -4.07 38.67 -25.42
C ALA A 1349 -4.68 37.28 -25.63
N GLN A 1350 -4.99 36.55 -24.55
CA GLN A 1350 -5.67 35.24 -24.64
C GLN A 1350 -7.06 35.32 -25.26
N SER A 1351 -7.83 36.39 -25.02
CA SER A 1351 -9.13 36.54 -25.69
C SER A 1351 -9.01 36.69 -27.21
N LEU A 1352 -7.90 37.24 -27.69
CA LEU A 1352 -7.62 37.47 -29.11
C LEU A 1352 -7.16 36.18 -29.82
N GLU A 1353 -6.25 35.41 -29.20
CA GLU A 1353 -5.88 34.06 -29.69
C GLU A 1353 -7.11 33.14 -29.76
N HIS A 1354 -8.03 33.24 -28.80
CA HIS A 1354 -9.23 32.40 -28.79
C HIS A 1354 -10.26 32.80 -29.87
N GLU A 1355 -10.36 34.08 -30.24
CA GLU A 1355 -11.14 34.49 -31.42
C GLU A 1355 -10.53 33.94 -32.73
N GLU A 1356 -9.20 33.94 -32.87
CA GLU A 1356 -8.51 33.37 -34.05
C GLU A 1356 -8.68 31.84 -34.15
N GLU A 1357 -8.59 31.10 -33.04
CA GLU A 1357 -8.88 29.65 -33.03
C GLU A 1357 -10.33 29.34 -33.44
N VAL A 1358 -11.29 30.15 -32.97
CA VAL A 1358 -12.72 29.98 -33.31
C VAL A 1358 -13.00 30.27 -34.79
N GLU A 1359 -12.32 31.24 -35.42
CA GLU A 1359 -12.38 31.39 -36.88
C GLU A 1359 -11.75 30.20 -37.61
N HIS A 1360 -10.60 29.70 -37.16
CA HIS A 1360 -9.94 28.56 -37.81
C HIS A 1360 -10.80 27.29 -37.76
N LEU A 1361 -11.45 27.03 -36.62
CA LEU A 1361 -12.38 25.89 -36.45
C LEU A 1361 -13.65 26.04 -37.30
N LYS A 1362 -14.19 27.26 -37.46
CA LYS A 1362 -15.30 27.52 -38.39
C LYS A 1362 -14.91 27.20 -39.84
N ALA A 1363 -13.72 27.63 -40.27
CA ALA A 1363 -13.23 27.33 -41.63
C ALA A 1363 -13.04 25.83 -41.88
N GLN A 1364 -12.58 25.06 -40.88
CA GLN A 1364 -12.51 23.59 -40.99
C GLN A 1364 -13.89 22.92 -41.05
N LEU A 1365 -14.87 23.41 -40.27
CA LEU A 1365 -16.26 22.94 -40.32
C LEU A 1365 -16.91 23.19 -41.69
N GLU A 1366 -16.64 24.34 -42.30
CA GLU A 1366 -17.17 24.71 -43.62
C GLU A 1366 -16.58 23.80 -44.73
N ALA A 1367 -15.28 23.52 -44.68
CA ALA A 1367 -14.61 22.59 -45.61
C ALA A 1367 -15.10 21.13 -45.47
N LEU A 1368 -15.35 20.67 -44.24
CA LEU A 1368 -15.96 19.35 -43.99
C LEU A 1368 -17.39 19.26 -44.55
N LYS A 1369 -18.13 20.38 -44.55
CA LYS A 1369 -19.48 20.47 -45.11
C LYS A 1369 -19.48 20.34 -46.63
N GLU A 1370 -18.56 21.01 -47.33
CA GLU A 1370 -18.40 20.84 -48.79
C GLU A 1370 -18.04 19.40 -49.18
N GLU A 1371 -17.20 18.72 -48.38
CA GLU A 1371 -16.81 17.34 -48.66
C GLU A 1371 -17.98 16.35 -48.42
N MET A 1372 -18.81 16.61 -47.40
CA MET A 1372 -20.05 15.87 -47.16
C MET A 1372 -21.06 16.04 -48.31
N ASP A 1373 -21.27 17.27 -48.79
CA ASP A 1373 -22.18 17.54 -49.93
C ASP A 1373 -21.72 16.82 -51.21
N LYS A 1374 -20.40 16.76 -51.48
CA LYS A 1374 -19.85 15.96 -52.60
C LYS A 1374 -20.11 14.47 -52.43
N GLN A 1375 -19.90 13.91 -51.24
CA GLN A 1375 -20.20 12.51 -50.97
C GLN A 1375 -21.70 12.21 -51.13
N GLN A 1376 -22.57 13.11 -50.69
CA GLN A 1376 -24.02 12.97 -50.81
C GLN A 1376 -24.49 13.06 -52.27
N GLN A 1377 -23.92 13.93 -53.10
CA GLN A 1377 -24.15 13.94 -54.55
C GLN A 1377 -23.68 12.64 -55.23
N THR A 1378 -22.50 12.13 -54.84
CA THR A 1378 -21.94 10.89 -55.40
C THR A 1378 -22.85 9.69 -55.06
N PHE A 1379 -23.31 9.59 -53.80
CA PHE A 1379 -24.26 8.58 -53.34
C PHE A 1379 -25.60 8.63 -54.10
N CYS A 1380 -26.11 9.83 -54.39
CA CYS A 1380 -27.32 10.01 -55.20
C CYS A 1380 -27.16 9.52 -56.65
N GLN A 1381 -25.95 9.61 -57.23
CA GLN A 1381 -25.68 9.02 -58.55
C GLN A 1381 -25.58 7.50 -58.50
N THR A 1382 -24.98 6.92 -57.45
CA THR A 1382 -24.90 5.46 -57.28
C THR A 1382 -26.27 4.79 -57.17
N LEU A 1383 -27.23 5.46 -56.51
CA LEU A 1383 -28.63 4.98 -56.37
C LEU A 1383 -29.40 4.81 -57.69
N LEU A 1384 -28.91 5.36 -58.81
CA LEU A 1384 -29.55 5.26 -60.13
C LEU A 1384 -29.05 4.06 -60.97
N LEU A 1385 -28.03 3.34 -60.52
CA LEU A 1385 -27.49 2.14 -61.19
C LEU A 1385 -28.30 0.88 -60.82
N SER A 1386 -28.28 -0.15 -61.67
CA SER A 1386 -28.89 -1.46 -61.36
C SER A 1386 -28.13 -2.19 -60.24
N PRO A 1387 -28.73 -3.14 -59.48
CA PRO A 1387 -28.08 -3.75 -58.32
C PRO A 1387 -26.70 -4.37 -58.60
N GLU A 1388 -26.53 -5.06 -59.72
CA GLU A 1388 -25.23 -5.62 -60.14
C GLU A 1388 -24.23 -4.52 -60.50
N ALA A 1389 -24.68 -3.45 -61.16
CA ALA A 1389 -23.85 -2.29 -61.50
C ALA A 1389 -23.52 -1.41 -60.29
N GLN A 1390 -24.37 -1.39 -59.24
CA GLN A 1390 -24.05 -0.75 -57.95
C GLN A 1390 -22.91 -1.47 -57.24
N VAL A 1391 -22.90 -2.81 -57.29
CA VAL A 1391 -21.81 -3.63 -56.72
C VAL A 1391 -20.53 -3.46 -57.53
N GLU A 1392 -20.57 -3.56 -58.87
CA GLU A 1392 -19.38 -3.31 -59.70
C GLU A 1392 -18.84 -1.87 -59.56
N PHE A 1393 -19.71 -0.86 -59.59
CA PHE A 1393 -19.30 0.54 -59.43
C PHE A 1393 -18.75 0.83 -58.03
N GLY A 1394 -19.36 0.27 -56.98
CA GLY A 1394 -18.87 0.36 -55.61
C GLY A 1394 -17.51 -0.32 -55.44
N VAL A 1395 -17.33 -1.53 -55.98
CA VAL A 1395 -16.05 -2.25 -55.94
C VAL A 1395 -14.99 -1.53 -56.79
N GLN A 1396 -15.32 -0.99 -57.97
CA GLN A 1396 -14.38 -0.19 -58.77
C GLN A 1396 -13.98 1.13 -58.08
N GLN A 1397 -14.94 1.87 -57.51
CA GLN A 1397 -14.62 3.09 -56.75
C GLN A 1397 -13.77 2.78 -55.52
N GLU A 1398 -14.08 1.72 -54.78
CA GLU A 1398 -13.31 1.34 -53.59
C GLU A 1398 -11.91 0.84 -53.95
N ILE A 1399 -11.76 0.08 -55.05
CA ILE A 1399 -10.44 -0.28 -55.60
C ILE A 1399 -9.67 0.97 -56.05
N SER A 1400 -10.28 1.93 -56.74
CA SER A 1400 -9.61 3.18 -57.13
C SER A 1400 -9.24 4.04 -55.93
N ARG A 1401 -10.11 4.15 -54.92
CA ARG A 1401 -9.85 4.87 -53.67
C ARG A 1401 -8.68 4.25 -52.91
N LEU A 1402 -8.74 2.94 -52.66
CA LEU A 1402 -7.67 2.22 -52.00
C LEU A 1402 -6.38 2.21 -52.83
N THR A 1403 -6.46 2.23 -54.16
CA THR A 1403 -5.27 2.32 -55.03
C THR A 1403 -4.60 3.68 -54.91
N ASN A 1404 -5.37 4.78 -54.92
CA ASN A 1404 -4.83 6.14 -54.73
C ASN A 1404 -4.32 6.34 -53.30
N GLU A 1405 -5.06 5.94 -52.26
CA GLU A 1405 -4.59 6.00 -50.87
C GLU A 1405 -3.31 5.17 -50.67
N ASN A 1406 -3.21 3.97 -51.27
CA ASN A 1406 -1.95 3.20 -51.25
C ASN A 1406 -0.85 3.87 -52.09
N LEU A 1407 -1.15 4.57 -53.17
CA LEU A 1407 -0.15 5.31 -53.96
C LEU A 1407 0.41 6.49 -53.16
N ASP A 1408 -0.46 7.29 -52.53
CA ASP A 1408 -0.09 8.42 -51.69
C ASP A 1408 0.64 7.97 -50.42
N LEU A 1409 0.19 6.89 -49.76
CA LEU A 1409 0.91 6.27 -48.66
C LEU A 1409 2.27 5.72 -49.10
N LYS A 1410 2.39 5.16 -50.31
CA LYS A 1410 3.66 4.66 -50.85
C LYS A 1410 4.61 5.79 -51.26
N GLU A 1411 4.09 6.91 -51.77
CA GLU A 1411 4.84 8.15 -51.98
C GLU A 1411 5.29 8.77 -50.65
N LEU A 1412 4.43 8.79 -49.64
CA LEU A 1412 4.75 9.31 -48.31
C LEU A 1412 5.78 8.42 -47.60
N VAL A 1413 5.64 7.09 -47.70
CA VAL A 1413 6.65 6.12 -47.22
C VAL A 1413 7.93 6.24 -48.03
N GLU A 1414 7.92 6.43 -49.35
CA GLU A 1414 9.14 6.71 -50.13
C GLU A 1414 9.79 8.05 -49.75
N LYS A 1415 9.01 9.11 -49.48
CA LYS A 1415 9.52 10.41 -49.01
C LYS A 1415 10.08 10.28 -47.60
N LEU A 1416 9.41 9.56 -46.70
CA LEU A 1416 9.88 9.27 -45.35
C LEU A 1416 11.11 8.36 -45.36
N GLU A 1417 11.18 7.34 -46.21
CA GLU A 1417 12.37 6.52 -46.41
C GLU A 1417 13.50 7.30 -47.08
N LYS A 1418 13.24 8.18 -48.06
CA LYS A 1418 14.27 9.07 -48.64
C LYS A 1418 14.75 10.06 -47.60
N ASN A 1419 13.89 10.59 -46.74
CA ASN A 1419 14.27 11.45 -45.63
C ASN A 1419 14.97 10.68 -44.52
N GLU A 1420 14.57 9.46 -44.18
CA GLU A 1420 15.22 8.61 -43.19
C GLU A 1420 16.56 8.07 -43.73
N ARG A 1421 16.69 7.76 -45.02
CA ARG A 1421 17.96 7.44 -45.69
C ARG A 1421 18.85 8.69 -45.82
N LYS A 1422 18.29 9.89 -46.04
CA LYS A 1422 19.03 11.16 -45.99
C LYS A 1422 19.49 11.47 -44.57
N LEU A 1423 18.63 11.32 -43.56
CA LEU A 1423 18.92 11.53 -42.14
C LEU A 1423 19.84 10.45 -41.59
N LYS A 1424 19.75 9.18 -42.02
CA LYS A 1424 20.71 8.10 -41.71
C LYS A 1424 22.01 8.27 -42.47
N LYS A 1425 22.02 8.82 -43.70
CA LYS A 1425 23.27 9.24 -44.37
C LYS A 1425 23.87 10.47 -43.73
N GLN A 1426 23.07 11.46 -43.32
CA GLN A 1426 23.54 12.63 -42.58
C GLN A 1426 24.02 12.20 -41.21
N LEU A 1427 23.32 11.38 -40.44
CA LEU A 1427 23.82 10.78 -39.19
C LEU A 1427 25.05 9.91 -39.46
N LYS A 1428 25.13 9.11 -40.52
CA LYS A 1428 26.39 8.39 -40.82
C LYS A 1428 27.51 9.32 -41.26
N ILE A 1429 27.23 10.44 -41.92
CA ILE A 1429 28.23 11.43 -42.33
C ILE A 1429 28.57 12.37 -41.17
N TYR A 1430 27.70 12.60 -40.20
CA TYR A 1430 27.92 13.38 -38.98
C TYR A 1430 28.48 12.53 -37.85
N MET A 1431 28.15 11.23 -37.76
CA MET A 1431 28.84 10.25 -36.92
C MET A 1431 30.17 9.87 -37.53
N LYS A 1432 30.29 9.75 -38.86
CA LYS A 1432 31.61 9.54 -39.48
C LYS A 1432 32.41 10.83 -39.56
N LYS A 1433 31.82 12.03 -39.65
CA LYS A 1433 32.55 13.27 -39.40
C LYS A 1433 32.81 13.51 -37.93
N ALA A 1434 31.96 13.07 -36.99
CA ALA A 1434 32.27 13.12 -35.56
C ALA A 1434 33.38 12.14 -35.25
N GLN A 1435 33.32 10.89 -35.73
CA GLN A 1435 34.38 9.89 -35.57
C GLN A 1435 35.62 10.19 -36.40
N ASP A 1436 35.54 10.80 -37.58
CA ASP A 1436 36.71 11.25 -38.36
C ASP A 1436 37.22 12.60 -37.85
N LEU A 1437 36.43 13.44 -37.17
CA LEU A 1437 36.92 14.63 -36.45
C LEU A 1437 37.43 14.27 -35.06
N GLU A 1438 36.88 13.28 -34.38
CA GLU A 1438 37.36 12.73 -33.11
C GLU A 1438 38.60 11.86 -33.35
N ALA A 1439 38.65 11.07 -34.43
CA ALA A 1439 39.83 10.31 -34.81
C ALA A 1439 40.88 11.18 -35.52
N ALA A 1440 40.53 12.20 -36.31
CA ALA A 1440 41.52 13.16 -36.81
C ALA A 1440 41.92 14.19 -35.76
N GLN A 1441 41.08 14.54 -34.77
CA GLN A 1441 41.53 15.31 -33.60
C GLN A 1441 42.35 14.42 -32.68
N ALA A 1442 42.02 13.14 -32.45
CA ALA A 1442 42.85 12.23 -31.67
C ALA A 1442 44.20 11.91 -32.35
N LEU A 1443 44.23 11.62 -33.66
CA LEU A 1443 45.46 11.31 -34.39
C LEU A 1443 46.28 12.56 -34.73
N ALA A 1444 45.67 13.71 -35.03
CA ALA A 1444 46.42 14.96 -35.22
C ALA A 1444 46.87 15.62 -33.89
N GLN A 1445 46.20 15.35 -32.76
CA GLN A 1445 46.72 15.67 -31.43
C GLN A 1445 47.78 14.66 -30.96
N SER A 1446 47.79 13.43 -31.50
CA SER A 1446 48.80 12.41 -31.18
C SER A 1446 50.17 12.62 -31.85
N GLU A 1447 50.25 13.28 -33.01
CA GLU A 1447 51.53 13.45 -33.75
C GLU A 1447 52.08 14.89 -33.83
N ARG A 1448 51.35 15.90 -33.34
CA ARG A 1448 51.84 17.31 -33.30
C ARG A 1448 51.90 17.93 -31.90
N LYS A 1449 52.42 17.19 -30.93
CA LYS A 1449 53.61 17.57 -30.13
C LYS A 1449 53.93 16.55 -29.04
N ARG A 1450 54.69 15.51 -29.42
CA ARG A 1450 55.84 15.12 -28.60
C ARG A 1450 56.83 16.29 -28.60
N HIS A 1451 56.72 17.17 -27.61
CA HIS A 1451 57.76 18.08 -27.13
C HIS A 1451 57.22 18.79 -25.88
N GLU A 1452 57.75 18.37 -24.73
CA GLU A 1452 58.12 19.20 -23.57
C GLU A 1452 57.14 20.27 -23.03
N LEU A 1453 56.90 20.19 -21.72
CA LEU A 1453 56.56 21.28 -20.77
C LEU A 1453 55.09 21.72 -20.57
N ASN A 1454 54.69 21.66 -19.30
CA ASN A 1454 53.94 22.69 -18.54
C ASN A 1454 52.65 23.30 -19.12
N ARG A 1455 51.47 22.86 -18.62
CA ARG A 1455 50.18 23.57 -18.76
C ARG A 1455 49.36 23.48 -17.46
N GLN A 1456 49.46 24.47 -16.57
CA GLN A 1456 48.70 25.73 -16.56
C GLN A 1456 47.24 25.58 -16.08
N VAL A 1457 47.12 25.46 -14.74
CA VAL A 1457 45.88 25.75 -13.99
C VAL A 1457 45.48 27.22 -14.24
N THR A 1458 44.19 27.48 -14.45
CA THR A 1458 43.66 28.83 -14.68
C THR A 1458 43.58 29.61 -13.36
N VAL A 1459 44.71 30.18 -12.92
CA VAL A 1459 44.78 31.00 -11.70
C VAL A 1459 44.00 32.30 -11.89
N GLN A 1460 42.80 32.39 -11.31
CA GLN A 1460 42.16 33.69 -11.09
C GLN A 1460 42.91 34.41 -9.95
N ARG A 1461 43.67 35.44 -10.31
CA ARG A 1461 44.46 36.23 -9.36
C ARG A 1461 43.57 36.99 -8.37
N LYS A 1462 43.74 36.72 -7.08
CA LYS A 1462 43.66 37.72 -6.00
C LYS A 1462 44.84 37.53 -5.06
N GLU A 1463 45.59 38.60 -4.83
CA GLU A 1463 46.88 38.57 -4.14
C GLU A 1463 46.70 38.44 -2.62
N LYS A 1464 47.01 37.26 -2.10
CA LYS A 1464 47.47 37.03 -0.71
C LYS A 1464 48.49 35.90 -0.74
N ASP A 1465 49.65 36.11 -0.12
CA ASP A 1465 50.65 35.05 0.06
C ASP A 1465 50.13 34.02 1.06
N PHE A 1466 49.83 32.82 0.56
CA PHE A 1466 49.33 31.69 1.32
C PHE A 1466 50.49 30.72 1.59
N GLN A 1467 50.77 30.39 2.86
CA GLN A 1467 51.88 29.49 3.18
C GLN A 1467 51.55 28.02 2.91
N GLY A 1468 50.30 27.67 2.60
CA GLY A 1468 49.86 26.30 2.37
C GLY A 1468 49.52 25.57 3.68
N MET A 1469 48.93 26.28 4.64
CA MET A 1469 48.47 25.75 5.94
C MET A 1469 47.00 26.12 6.15
N LEU A 1470 46.21 25.21 6.73
CA LEU A 1470 44.80 25.51 7.05
C LEU A 1470 44.60 25.51 8.56
N GLU A 1471 44.28 26.68 9.12
CA GLU A 1471 43.88 26.80 10.51
C GLU A 1471 42.41 26.38 10.66
N TYR A 1472 42.14 25.61 11.72
CA TYR A 1472 40.80 25.31 12.21
C TYR A 1472 40.75 25.60 13.73
N HIS A 1473 39.61 26.04 14.25
CA HIS A 1473 39.42 26.15 15.70
C HIS A 1473 39.11 24.77 16.29
N LYS A 1474 39.51 24.56 17.55
CA LYS A 1474 39.34 23.26 18.23
C LYS A 1474 37.88 22.81 18.36
N GLU A 1475 36.95 23.76 18.32
CA GLU A 1475 35.51 23.53 18.33
C GLU A 1475 35.00 22.96 16.99
N ASP A 1476 35.67 23.29 15.89
CA ASP A 1476 35.31 22.89 14.52
C ASP A 1476 35.94 21.56 14.07
N GLU A 1477 36.82 20.92 14.87
CA GLU A 1477 37.45 19.64 14.52
C GLU A 1477 36.38 18.56 14.19
N ALA A 1478 35.29 18.54 14.94
CA ALA A 1478 34.17 17.64 14.69
C ALA A 1478 33.42 17.97 13.39
N LEU A 1479 33.38 19.25 12.98
CA LEU A 1479 32.77 19.70 11.73
C LEU A 1479 33.66 19.34 10.53
N LEU A 1480 34.97 19.53 10.66
CA LEU A 1480 35.99 19.13 9.69
C LEU A 1480 35.91 17.64 9.41
N ILE A 1481 35.99 16.79 10.44
CA ILE A 1481 35.90 15.34 10.29
C ILE A 1481 34.53 14.91 9.74
N ARG A 1482 33.46 15.62 10.10
CA ARG A 1482 32.12 15.34 9.55
C ARG A 1482 32.07 15.62 8.04
N ASN A 1483 32.38 16.84 7.61
CA ASN A 1483 32.21 17.27 6.23
C ASN A 1483 33.24 16.63 5.28
N LEU A 1484 34.46 16.37 5.79
CA LEU A 1484 35.60 15.93 4.99
C LEU A 1484 35.86 14.41 5.08
N VAL A 1485 35.28 13.72 6.08
CA VAL A 1485 35.41 12.26 6.24
C VAL A 1485 34.05 11.55 6.27
N THR A 1486 33.13 11.85 7.21
CA THR A 1486 31.97 10.95 7.44
C THR A 1486 30.74 11.17 6.55
N ASP A 1487 30.52 12.40 6.10
CA ASP A 1487 29.36 12.79 5.27
C ASP A 1487 29.74 12.97 3.78
N LEU A 1488 31.04 12.96 3.47
CA LEU A 1488 31.57 13.13 2.12
C LEU A 1488 31.22 11.94 1.21
N LYS A 1489 30.70 12.22 0.01
CA LYS A 1489 30.49 11.21 -1.05
C LYS A 1489 31.51 11.39 -2.17
N PRO A 1490 32.06 10.32 -2.76
CA PRO A 1490 33.05 10.42 -3.84
C PRO A 1490 32.56 11.26 -5.03
N GLN A 1491 31.28 11.10 -5.41
CA GLN A 1491 30.64 11.84 -6.51
C GLN A 1491 30.61 13.37 -6.33
N MET A 1492 30.80 13.90 -5.10
CA MET A 1492 30.84 15.36 -4.85
C MET A 1492 32.18 16.00 -5.22
N LEU A 1493 33.21 15.18 -5.47
CA LEU A 1493 34.58 15.61 -5.81
C LEU A 1493 34.95 15.35 -7.28
N SER A 1494 34.07 14.74 -8.07
CA SER A 1494 34.27 14.52 -9.51
C SER A 1494 34.49 15.86 -10.23
N GLY A 1495 35.70 16.06 -10.77
CA GLY A 1495 36.13 17.32 -11.39
C GLY A 1495 37.05 18.19 -10.53
N THR A 1496 37.37 17.76 -9.30
CA THR A 1496 38.36 18.41 -8.43
C THR A 1496 39.71 17.69 -8.46
N VAL A 1497 40.70 18.16 -7.68
CA VAL A 1497 42.00 17.48 -7.54
C VAL A 1497 41.79 16.07 -6.94
N PRO A 1498 42.28 14.98 -7.58
CA PRO A 1498 42.16 13.65 -7.01
C PRO A 1498 42.88 13.56 -5.66
N CYS A 1499 42.28 12.84 -4.70
CA CYS A 1499 42.71 12.81 -3.29
C CYS A 1499 42.63 14.14 -2.52
N LEU A 1500 41.81 15.11 -2.93
CA LEU A 1500 41.65 16.40 -2.25
C LEU A 1500 41.49 16.31 -0.70
N PRO A 1501 40.68 15.40 -0.13
CA PRO A 1501 40.57 15.24 1.33
C PRO A 1501 41.93 14.99 2.02
N ALA A 1502 42.77 14.12 1.45
CA ALA A 1502 44.10 13.83 1.99
C ALA A 1502 45.00 15.07 2.04
N TYR A 1503 44.91 15.94 1.03
CA TYR A 1503 45.66 17.19 0.99
C TYR A 1503 45.16 18.20 2.03
N ILE A 1504 43.85 18.41 2.17
CA ILE A 1504 43.28 19.32 3.16
C ILE A 1504 43.63 18.85 4.59
N LEU A 1505 43.57 17.55 4.86
CA LEU A 1505 44.01 16.96 6.12
C LEU A 1505 45.49 17.21 6.38
N TYR A 1506 46.36 17.02 5.39
CA TYR A 1506 47.79 17.32 5.51
C TYR A 1506 48.06 18.81 5.80
N MET A 1507 47.34 19.72 5.15
CA MET A 1507 47.45 21.17 5.39
C MET A 1507 47.02 21.57 6.81
N CYS A 1508 46.02 20.89 7.38
CA CYS A 1508 45.61 21.06 8.79
C CYS A 1508 46.63 20.47 9.77
N ILE A 1509 47.22 19.31 9.46
CA ILE A 1509 48.31 18.70 10.24
C ILE A 1509 49.54 19.61 10.23
N ARG A 1510 49.91 20.17 9.07
CA ARG A 1510 51.04 21.08 8.93
C ARG A 1510 50.84 22.39 9.70
N HIS A 1511 49.62 22.94 9.73
CA HIS A 1511 49.32 24.08 10.62
C HIS A 1511 49.56 23.72 12.08
N ALA A 1512 49.04 22.57 12.55
CA ALA A 1512 49.19 22.14 13.93
C ALA A 1512 50.66 21.86 14.31
N ASP A 1513 51.44 21.26 13.40
CA ASP A 1513 52.90 21.13 13.49
C ASP A 1513 53.59 22.49 13.58
N TYR A 1514 53.29 23.42 12.67
CA TYR A 1514 53.85 24.78 12.68
C TYR A 1514 53.57 25.53 13.99
N THR A 1515 52.37 25.39 14.56
CA THR A 1515 52.02 25.94 15.88
C THR A 1515 52.59 25.17 17.07
N ASN A 1516 53.24 24.03 16.83
CA ASN A 1516 53.80 23.13 17.85
C ASN A 1516 52.76 22.64 18.89
N ASP A 1517 51.56 22.29 18.42
CA ASP A 1517 50.43 21.82 19.25
C ASP A 1517 50.24 20.29 19.09
N ASP A 1518 50.90 19.50 19.96
CA ASP A 1518 50.86 18.04 19.87
C ASP A 1518 49.43 17.51 20.00
N LEU A 1519 48.65 18.09 20.92
CA LEU A 1519 47.27 17.66 21.18
C LEU A 1519 46.40 17.84 19.94
N LYS A 1520 46.61 18.92 19.18
CA LYS A 1520 45.87 19.22 17.94
C LYS A 1520 46.31 18.31 16.78
N VAL A 1521 47.58 17.92 16.69
CA VAL A 1521 48.06 16.90 15.75
C VAL A 1521 47.50 15.51 16.10
N HIS A 1522 47.64 15.11 17.37
CA HIS A 1522 47.24 13.80 17.89
C HIS A 1522 45.72 13.60 17.82
N SER A 1523 44.94 14.64 18.14
CA SER A 1523 43.47 14.63 18.01
C SER A 1523 43.06 14.49 16.55
N LEU A 1524 43.54 15.37 15.66
CA LEU A 1524 43.17 15.36 14.24
C LEU A 1524 43.47 14.02 13.54
N LEU A 1525 44.67 13.47 13.75
CA LEU A 1525 45.05 12.17 13.18
C LEU A 1525 44.18 11.03 13.73
N THR A 1526 43.93 11.01 15.04
CA THR A 1526 43.08 10.00 15.70
C THR A 1526 41.64 10.09 15.21
N SER A 1527 41.07 11.30 15.15
CA SER A 1527 39.73 11.59 14.65
C SER A 1527 39.59 11.22 13.17
N THR A 1528 40.61 11.46 12.35
CA THR A 1528 40.67 11.07 10.93
C THR A 1528 40.67 9.56 10.76
N ILE A 1529 41.60 8.85 11.42
CA ILE A 1529 41.72 7.39 11.35
C ILE A 1529 40.42 6.71 11.82
N ASN A 1530 39.80 7.21 12.89
CA ASN A 1530 38.53 6.70 13.39
C ASN A 1530 37.36 7.05 12.45
N GLY A 1531 37.36 8.24 11.84
CA GLY A 1531 36.38 8.64 10.82
C GLY A 1531 36.41 7.72 9.61
N ILE A 1532 37.60 7.45 9.06
CA ILE A 1532 37.80 6.55 7.91
C ILE A 1532 37.32 5.14 8.25
N LYS A 1533 37.76 4.57 9.39
CA LYS A 1533 37.28 3.27 9.89
C LYS A 1533 35.75 3.23 10.06
N LYS A 1534 35.13 4.33 10.48
CA LYS A 1534 33.68 4.46 10.66
C LYS A 1534 32.92 4.51 9.33
N VAL A 1535 33.49 5.14 8.29
CA VAL A 1535 32.92 5.12 6.93
C VAL A 1535 33.02 3.73 6.31
N LEU A 1536 34.20 3.09 6.35
CA LEU A 1536 34.42 1.74 5.82
C LEU A 1536 33.57 0.68 6.51
N LYS A 1537 33.24 0.87 7.80
CA LYS A 1537 32.32 0.00 8.54
C LYS A 1537 30.84 0.27 8.24
N LYS A 1538 30.50 1.47 7.78
CA LYS A 1538 29.13 1.89 7.39
C LYS A 1538 28.82 1.55 5.92
N HIS A 1539 29.84 1.58 5.07
CA HIS A 1539 29.79 1.31 3.64
C HIS A 1539 30.59 0.04 3.31
N ASN A 1540 30.29 -1.05 4.02
CA ASN A 1540 31.15 -2.24 4.05
C ASN A 1540 31.20 -3.02 2.73
N ASP A 1541 30.15 -2.89 1.92
CA ASP A 1541 29.95 -3.59 0.64
C ASP A 1541 30.10 -2.66 -0.58
N ASP A 1542 30.55 -1.42 -0.36
CA ASP A 1542 30.61 -0.34 -1.35
C ASP A 1542 32.02 -0.24 -1.97
N PHE A 1543 32.17 -0.71 -3.21
CA PHE A 1543 33.45 -0.69 -3.92
C PHE A 1543 33.94 0.74 -4.24
N GLU A 1544 33.04 1.69 -4.52
CA GLU A 1544 33.39 3.08 -4.84
C GLU A 1544 33.92 3.80 -3.60
N MET A 1545 33.18 3.72 -2.49
CA MET A 1545 33.58 4.33 -1.22
C MET A 1545 34.88 3.70 -0.66
N THR A 1546 35.05 2.38 -0.81
CA THR A 1546 36.26 1.68 -0.35
C THR A 1546 37.47 2.05 -1.20
N SER A 1547 37.32 2.15 -2.53
CA SER A 1547 38.38 2.60 -3.44
C SER A 1547 38.78 4.06 -3.18
N PHE A 1548 37.80 4.95 -2.99
CA PHE A 1548 38.02 6.35 -2.64
C PHE A 1548 38.82 6.51 -1.34
N TRP A 1549 38.49 5.76 -0.29
CA TRP A 1549 39.25 5.82 0.97
C TRP A 1549 40.60 5.13 0.90
N LEU A 1550 40.79 4.11 0.06
CA LEU A 1550 42.13 3.55 -0.19
C LEU A 1550 43.03 4.62 -0.80
N SER A 1551 42.56 5.26 -1.87
CA SER A 1551 43.26 6.34 -2.58
C SER A 1551 43.65 7.50 -1.64
N ASN A 1552 42.70 8.02 -0.86
CA ASN A 1552 42.95 9.09 0.11
C ASN A 1552 43.87 8.66 1.28
N THR A 1553 43.74 7.44 1.81
CA THR A 1553 44.59 6.96 2.91
C THR A 1553 46.04 6.77 2.44
N CYS A 1554 46.24 6.20 1.25
CA CYS A 1554 47.56 6.09 0.63
C CYS A 1554 48.15 7.47 0.33
N ARG A 1555 47.37 8.42 -0.22
CA ARG A 1555 47.85 9.79 -0.44
C ARG A 1555 48.26 10.48 0.85
N LEU A 1556 47.48 10.38 1.92
CA LEU A 1556 47.81 10.97 3.22
C LEU A 1556 49.10 10.37 3.79
N LEU A 1557 49.26 9.04 3.72
CA LEU A 1557 50.50 8.35 4.07
C LEU A 1557 51.69 8.83 3.22
N HIS A 1558 51.48 9.08 1.93
CA HIS A 1558 52.54 9.57 1.03
C HIS A 1558 52.91 11.02 1.31
N CYS A 1559 51.95 11.91 1.61
CA CYS A 1559 52.25 13.27 2.06
C CYS A 1559 53.06 13.25 3.37
N LEU A 1560 52.67 12.41 4.34
CA LEU A 1560 53.41 12.23 5.60
C LEU A 1560 54.80 11.60 5.42
N LYS A 1561 55.08 10.91 4.31
CA LYS A 1561 56.44 10.48 3.93
C LYS A 1561 57.21 11.60 3.23
N GLN A 1562 56.62 12.16 2.18
CA GLN A 1562 57.21 13.20 1.32
C GLN A 1562 57.66 14.45 2.07
N TYR A 1563 56.93 14.83 3.12
CA TYR A 1563 57.15 16.05 3.89
C TYR A 1563 57.69 15.80 5.31
N SER A 1564 58.27 14.63 5.61
CA SER A 1564 58.74 14.31 6.97
C SER A 1564 60.13 14.82 7.33
N GLY A 1565 60.84 15.50 6.42
CA GLY A 1565 62.26 15.83 6.62
C GLY A 1565 63.24 14.67 6.38
N ASP A 1566 62.76 13.50 5.92
CA ASP A 1566 63.57 12.31 5.68
C ASP A 1566 64.12 12.34 4.24
N GLU A 1567 65.45 12.33 4.09
CA GLU A 1567 66.13 12.49 2.81
C GLU A 1567 65.66 11.47 1.77
N GLY A 1568 65.32 10.24 2.18
CA GLY A 1568 64.88 9.17 1.27
C GLY A 1568 63.61 9.51 0.50
N PHE A 1569 62.65 10.20 1.14
CA PHE A 1569 61.37 10.57 0.55
C PHE A 1569 61.36 11.97 -0.09
N MET A 1570 62.31 12.83 0.29
CA MET A 1570 62.42 14.20 -0.22
C MET A 1570 63.12 14.32 -1.58
N THR A 1571 63.72 13.24 -2.10
CA THR A 1571 64.51 13.24 -3.36
C THR A 1571 63.79 13.79 -4.60
N GLN A 1572 62.45 13.77 -4.63
CA GLN A 1572 61.63 14.29 -5.74
C GLN A 1572 60.95 15.63 -5.44
N ASN A 1573 61.19 16.25 -4.29
CA ASN A 1573 60.57 17.52 -3.92
C ASN A 1573 61.23 18.71 -4.62
N THR A 1574 60.39 19.63 -5.09
CA THR A 1574 60.84 20.98 -5.47
C THR A 1574 61.32 21.78 -4.25
N ALA A 1575 62.18 22.79 -4.47
CA ALA A 1575 62.65 23.67 -3.39
C ALA A 1575 61.49 24.29 -2.59
N LYS A 1576 60.40 24.67 -3.27
CA LYS A 1576 59.18 25.16 -2.62
C LYS A 1576 58.50 24.08 -1.77
N GLN A 1577 58.34 22.86 -2.29
CA GLN A 1577 57.80 21.71 -1.54
C GLN A 1577 58.57 21.42 -0.25
N ASN A 1578 59.88 21.64 -0.21
CA ASN A 1578 60.69 21.49 1.02
C ASN A 1578 60.35 22.53 2.11
N GLU A 1579 59.76 23.68 1.76
CA GLU A 1579 59.20 24.64 2.73
C GLU A 1579 57.92 24.12 3.40
N HIS A 1580 57.31 23.06 2.84
CA HIS A 1580 56.14 22.39 3.40
C HIS A 1580 56.45 21.18 4.28
N CYS A 1581 57.73 20.87 4.52
CA CYS A 1581 58.13 19.83 5.48
C CYS A 1581 57.70 20.17 6.91
N LEU A 1582 57.26 19.14 7.63
CA LEU A 1582 57.01 19.17 9.07
C LEU A 1582 58.33 19.43 9.81
N LYS A 1583 58.25 20.15 10.94
CA LYS A 1583 59.44 20.61 11.69
C LYS A 1583 59.46 20.19 13.15
N ASN A 1584 58.30 19.95 13.76
CA ASN A 1584 58.19 19.81 15.21
C ASN A 1584 57.82 18.38 15.67
N PHE A 1585 57.04 17.64 14.89
CA PHE A 1585 56.57 16.30 15.27
C PHE A 1585 57.05 15.17 14.34
N ASP A 1586 57.63 14.13 14.93
CA ASP A 1586 57.85 12.85 14.25
C ASP A 1586 56.55 12.04 14.22
N LEU A 1587 56.02 11.79 13.02
CA LEU A 1587 54.78 11.05 12.79
C LEU A 1587 55.00 9.59 12.35
N THR A 1588 56.17 9.00 12.65
CA THR A 1588 56.51 7.61 12.29
C THR A 1588 55.48 6.58 12.77
N GLU A 1589 54.97 6.68 14.01
CA GLU A 1589 53.92 5.77 14.49
C GLU A 1589 52.63 5.90 13.65
N TYR A 1590 52.22 7.11 13.33
CA TYR A 1590 51.05 7.37 12.48
C TYR A 1590 51.23 6.89 11.03
N ARG A 1591 52.46 6.95 10.50
CA ARG A 1591 52.79 6.35 9.21
C ARG A 1591 52.60 4.83 9.22
N GLN A 1592 52.96 4.15 10.32
CA GLN A 1592 52.66 2.72 10.47
C GLN A 1592 51.15 2.47 10.56
N VAL A 1593 50.41 3.22 11.39
CA VAL A 1593 48.95 3.05 11.55
C VAL A 1593 48.17 3.31 10.25
N LEU A 1594 48.58 4.30 9.44
CA LEU A 1594 47.99 4.56 8.13
C LEU A 1594 48.37 3.49 7.09
N SER A 1595 49.55 2.89 7.19
CA SER A 1595 49.94 1.72 6.38
C SER A 1595 49.07 0.51 6.73
N ASP A 1596 48.90 0.19 8.00
CA ASP A 1596 48.05 -0.91 8.48
C ASP A 1596 46.57 -0.67 8.10
N LEU A 1597 46.09 0.58 8.16
CA LEU A 1597 44.77 0.96 7.68
C LEU A 1597 44.64 0.78 6.15
N SER A 1598 45.66 1.14 5.37
CA SER A 1598 45.67 0.92 3.91
C SER A 1598 45.60 -0.57 3.58
N ILE A 1599 46.29 -1.43 4.35
CA ILE A 1599 46.18 -2.89 4.25
C ILE A 1599 44.74 -3.35 4.55
N GLN A 1600 44.12 -2.87 5.63
CA GLN A 1600 42.72 -3.22 5.96
C GLN A 1600 41.75 -2.82 4.86
N ILE A 1601 41.90 -1.62 4.29
CA ILE A 1601 41.04 -1.13 3.21
C ILE A 1601 41.24 -1.98 1.95
N TYR A 1602 42.47 -2.31 1.56
CA TYR A 1602 42.74 -3.18 0.42
C TYR A 1602 42.12 -4.57 0.60
N GLN A 1603 42.27 -5.19 1.77
CA GLN A 1603 41.63 -6.49 2.08
C GLN A 1603 40.11 -6.42 1.98
N GLN A 1604 39.51 -5.29 2.37
CA GLN A 1604 38.07 -5.06 2.24
C GLN A 1604 37.66 -4.85 0.78
N LEU A 1605 38.41 -4.07 0.00
CA LEU A 1605 38.20 -3.86 -1.45
C LEU A 1605 38.20 -5.19 -2.21
N ILE A 1606 39.18 -6.06 -1.92
CA ILE A 1606 39.26 -7.41 -2.49
C ILE A 1606 38.03 -8.23 -2.10
N LYS A 1607 37.66 -8.30 -0.80
CA LYS A 1607 36.46 -9.04 -0.36
C LYS A 1607 35.16 -8.60 -1.06
N ILE A 1608 34.98 -7.31 -1.30
CA ILE A 1608 33.82 -6.78 -2.02
C ILE A 1608 33.82 -7.30 -3.47
N ALA A 1609 34.96 -7.21 -4.16
CA ALA A 1609 35.09 -7.70 -5.53
C ALA A 1609 34.98 -9.23 -5.64
N GLU A 1610 35.51 -9.98 -4.68
CA GLU A 1610 35.36 -11.44 -4.56
C GLU A 1610 33.88 -11.82 -4.38
N GLY A 1611 33.16 -11.17 -3.46
CA GLY A 1611 31.74 -11.43 -3.22
C GLY A 1611 30.83 -11.20 -4.43
N VAL A 1612 31.19 -10.23 -5.28
CA VAL A 1612 30.47 -9.95 -6.54
C VAL A 1612 30.83 -10.96 -7.63
N LEU A 1613 32.11 -11.27 -7.83
CA LEU A 1613 32.56 -12.14 -8.94
C LEU A 1613 32.36 -13.63 -8.67
N GLN A 1614 32.50 -14.10 -7.43
CA GLN A 1614 32.43 -15.53 -7.09
C GLN A 1614 31.19 -16.27 -7.63
N PRO A 1615 29.94 -15.75 -7.51
CA PRO A 1615 28.77 -16.41 -8.09
C PRO A 1615 28.75 -16.39 -9.64
N MET A 1616 29.48 -15.48 -10.28
CA MET A 1616 29.53 -15.35 -11.74
C MET A 1616 30.51 -16.35 -12.39
N ILE A 1617 31.63 -16.66 -11.72
CA ILE A 1617 32.77 -17.41 -12.29
C ILE A 1617 32.35 -18.77 -12.86
N VAL A 1618 31.64 -19.61 -12.10
CA VAL A 1618 31.33 -20.98 -12.54
C VAL A 1618 30.41 -20.98 -13.77
N SER A 1619 29.34 -20.20 -13.74
CA SER A 1619 28.39 -20.06 -14.85
C SER A 1619 29.11 -19.55 -16.11
N ALA A 1620 29.87 -18.46 -15.99
CA ALA A 1620 30.49 -17.79 -17.13
C ALA A 1620 31.70 -18.54 -17.71
N MET A 1621 32.51 -19.20 -16.88
CA MET A 1621 33.75 -19.86 -17.34
C MET A 1621 33.56 -21.32 -17.78
N LEU A 1622 32.58 -22.05 -17.21
CA LEU A 1622 32.42 -23.50 -17.44
C LEU A 1622 31.06 -23.92 -18.01
N GLU A 1623 29.96 -23.23 -17.67
CA GLU A 1623 28.61 -23.73 -17.99
C GLU A 1623 27.97 -23.08 -19.21
N ASN A 1624 28.37 -21.85 -19.55
CA ASN A 1624 27.74 -21.05 -20.60
C ASN A 1624 28.52 -21.11 -21.93
N GLU A 1625 27.90 -21.64 -22.99
CA GLU A 1625 28.52 -21.82 -24.33
C GLU A 1625 28.74 -20.48 -25.05
N SER A 1626 29.94 -19.93 -24.90
CA SER A 1626 30.43 -18.75 -25.60
C SER A 1626 30.77 -18.99 -27.09
N ILE A 1627 30.97 -20.25 -27.49
CA ILE A 1627 31.16 -20.65 -28.90
C ILE A 1627 29.92 -21.45 -29.33
N GLN A 1628 29.10 -20.88 -30.21
CA GLN A 1628 27.93 -21.57 -30.76
C GLN A 1628 28.35 -22.78 -31.60
N GLY A 1629 27.86 -23.98 -31.26
CA GLY A 1629 27.99 -25.20 -32.05
C GLY A 1629 28.92 -26.30 -31.52
N LEU A 1630 29.55 -26.14 -30.35
CA LEU A 1630 30.44 -27.16 -29.79
C LEU A 1630 29.72 -28.43 -29.27
N SER A 1631 28.53 -28.30 -28.67
CA SER A 1631 27.75 -29.42 -28.12
C SER A 1631 26.89 -30.19 -29.15
N GLY A 1632 27.43 -30.46 -30.33
CA GLY A 1632 26.69 -30.99 -31.49
C GLY A 1632 26.15 -32.43 -31.41
N VAL A 1633 26.39 -33.19 -30.33
CA VAL A 1633 25.93 -34.58 -30.17
C VAL A 1633 25.33 -34.80 -28.77
N LYS A 1634 24.22 -35.56 -28.66
CA LYS A 1634 23.58 -35.79 -27.36
C LYS A 1634 24.44 -36.65 -26.41
N PRO A 1635 24.65 -36.21 -25.16
CA PRO A 1635 25.30 -37.03 -24.15
C PRO A 1635 24.41 -38.22 -23.72
N THR A 1636 24.74 -39.42 -24.19
CA THR A 1636 24.10 -40.66 -23.73
C THR A 1636 24.65 -41.11 -22.38
N GLY A 1637 23.82 -41.04 -21.33
CA GLY A 1637 23.91 -41.97 -20.21
C GLY A 1637 24.89 -41.65 -19.07
N TYR A 1638 24.68 -40.55 -18.34
CA TYR A 1638 25.08 -40.48 -16.94
C TYR A 1638 23.98 -39.91 -16.03
N ARG A 1639 23.58 -40.71 -15.02
CA ARG A 1639 22.72 -40.29 -13.92
C ARG A 1639 23.43 -39.20 -13.09
N LYS A 1640 22.87 -37.99 -12.99
CA LYS A 1640 23.22 -37.04 -11.91
C LYS A 1640 22.45 -37.43 -10.63
N ARG A 1641 23.15 -37.57 -9.51
CA ARG A 1641 22.60 -37.68 -8.15
C ARG A 1641 22.99 -36.42 -7.38
N SER A 1642 22.04 -35.89 -6.60
CA SER A 1642 22.22 -35.05 -5.40
C SER A 1642 23.20 -33.87 -5.42
N SER A 1643 22.67 -32.67 -5.64
CA SER A 1643 22.95 -31.46 -4.83
C SER A 1643 21.76 -30.50 -4.91
N SER A 1644 21.60 -29.63 -3.91
CA SER A 1644 20.37 -28.88 -3.58
C SER A 1644 20.44 -27.37 -3.92
N MET A 1645 19.26 -26.72 -4.09
CA MET A 1645 19.04 -25.25 -4.24
C MET A 1645 19.54 -24.66 -5.58
N ALA A 1646 18.90 -23.67 -6.23
CA ALA A 1646 17.60 -23.01 -6.08
C ALA A 1646 17.14 -22.42 -7.44
N ASP A 1647 15.87 -22.03 -7.58
CA ASP A 1647 15.35 -21.28 -8.74
C ASP A 1647 15.79 -19.79 -8.72
N GLY A 1648 16.08 -19.21 -9.90
CA GLY A 1648 16.25 -17.76 -10.11
C GLY A 1648 17.46 -17.33 -10.95
N ASP A 1649 17.19 -16.70 -12.11
CA ASP A 1649 17.96 -15.77 -12.99
C ASP A 1649 19.51 -15.81 -13.16
N ASN A 1650 20.27 -16.66 -12.47
CA ASN A 1650 21.73 -16.54 -12.33
C ASN A 1650 22.57 -17.15 -13.49
N SER A 1651 22.11 -17.06 -14.74
CA SER A 1651 22.85 -17.49 -15.93
C SER A 1651 23.86 -16.43 -16.41
N TYR A 1652 24.98 -16.27 -15.69
CA TYR A 1652 26.04 -15.33 -16.06
C TYR A 1652 26.84 -15.80 -17.29
N CYS A 1653 27.18 -14.85 -18.17
CA CYS A 1653 28.08 -15.03 -19.33
C CYS A 1653 29.44 -14.35 -19.09
N LEU A 1654 30.43 -14.64 -19.93
CA LEU A 1654 31.77 -14.04 -19.83
C LEU A 1654 31.73 -12.50 -19.94
N GLU A 1655 30.85 -11.95 -20.78
CA GLU A 1655 30.64 -10.51 -20.90
C GLU A 1655 30.22 -9.86 -19.57
N ALA A 1656 29.53 -10.59 -18.69
CA ALA A 1656 29.13 -10.08 -17.39
C ALA A 1656 30.35 -9.92 -16.46
N ILE A 1657 31.29 -10.89 -16.47
CA ILE A 1657 32.57 -10.77 -15.76
C ILE A 1657 33.39 -9.61 -16.33
N ILE A 1658 33.50 -9.52 -17.65
CA ILE A 1658 34.24 -8.44 -18.33
C ILE A 1658 33.64 -7.06 -18.04
N ARG A 1659 32.30 -6.91 -17.99
CA ARG A 1659 31.63 -5.68 -17.56
C ARG A 1659 31.99 -5.31 -16.12
N GLN A 1660 31.97 -6.28 -15.20
CA GLN A 1660 32.22 -5.98 -13.80
C GLN A 1660 33.69 -5.68 -13.50
N MET A 1661 34.61 -6.35 -14.20
CA MET A 1661 36.03 -5.99 -14.17
C MET A 1661 36.30 -4.62 -14.79
N ASN A 1662 35.60 -4.26 -15.87
CA ASN A 1662 35.61 -2.88 -16.40
C ASN A 1662 35.10 -1.87 -15.35
N ALA A 1663 33.99 -2.16 -14.66
CA ALA A 1663 33.45 -1.29 -13.62
C ALA A 1663 34.47 -1.08 -12.48
N PHE A 1664 35.08 -2.15 -11.97
CA PHE A 1664 36.12 -2.06 -10.95
C PHE A 1664 37.35 -1.25 -11.42
N HIS A 1665 37.81 -1.47 -12.66
CA HIS A 1665 38.91 -0.71 -13.24
C HIS A 1665 38.57 0.79 -13.34
N THR A 1666 37.42 1.12 -13.92
CA THR A 1666 36.96 2.51 -14.08
C THR A 1666 36.86 3.21 -12.73
N VAL A 1667 36.20 2.61 -11.74
CA VAL A 1667 36.08 3.18 -10.39
C VAL A 1667 37.45 3.43 -9.76
N MET A 1668 38.39 2.48 -9.83
CA MET A 1668 39.73 2.71 -9.25
C MET A 1668 40.50 3.83 -9.95
N CYS A 1669 40.38 3.97 -11.28
CA CYS A 1669 40.98 5.08 -12.02
C CYS A 1669 40.32 6.43 -11.68
N ASP A 1670 38.99 6.49 -11.64
CA ASP A 1670 38.23 7.73 -11.38
C ASP A 1670 38.47 8.26 -9.96
N GLN A 1671 38.66 7.38 -8.99
CA GLN A 1671 39.04 7.74 -7.61
C GLN A 1671 40.54 8.04 -7.43
N GLY A 1672 41.33 7.99 -8.52
CA GLY A 1672 42.77 8.34 -8.51
C GLY A 1672 43.67 7.36 -7.78
N LEU A 1673 43.28 6.08 -7.70
CA LEU A 1673 44.08 5.03 -7.06
C LEU A 1673 45.40 4.79 -7.82
N ASP A 1674 46.46 4.45 -7.09
CA ASP A 1674 47.79 4.22 -7.67
C ASP A 1674 47.79 3.06 -8.69
N PRO A 1675 48.36 3.23 -9.91
CA PRO A 1675 48.49 2.17 -10.89
C PRO A 1675 49.13 0.87 -10.36
N GLU A 1676 50.13 0.93 -9.47
CA GLU A 1676 50.73 -0.28 -8.89
C GLU A 1676 49.77 -1.03 -7.96
N ILE A 1677 48.84 -0.33 -7.29
CA ILE A 1677 47.78 -0.96 -6.50
C ILE A 1677 46.74 -1.59 -7.43
N ILE A 1678 46.35 -0.91 -8.52
CA ILE A 1678 45.41 -1.44 -9.52
C ILE A 1678 45.95 -2.74 -10.14
N LEU A 1679 47.24 -2.79 -10.48
CA LEU A 1679 47.89 -4.01 -10.96
C LEU A 1679 47.80 -5.16 -9.94
N GLN A 1680 48.03 -4.89 -8.65
CA GLN A 1680 47.92 -5.89 -7.59
C GLN A 1680 46.49 -6.38 -7.37
N VAL A 1681 45.48 -5.49 -7.45
CA VAL A 1681 44.06 -5.87 -7.39
C VAL A 1681 43.73 -6.86 -8.51
N PHE A 1682 44.09 -6.56 -9.76
CA PHE A 1682 43.77 -7.47 -10.86
C PHE A 1682 44.55 -8.79 -10.79
N LYS A 1683 45.79 -8.80 -10.29
CA LYS A 1683 46.52 -10.04 -9.99
C LYS A 1683 45.76 -10.94 -9.00
N GLN A 1684 45.18 -10.36 -7.94
CA GLN A 1684 44.38 -11.08 -6.94
C GLN A 1684 43.07 -11.61 -7.55
N LEU A 1685 42.34 -10.79 -8.32
CA LEU A 1685 41.07 -11.21 -8.94
C LEU A 1685 41.25 -12.31 -9.99
N PHE A 1686 42.30 -12.27 -10.80
CA PHE A 1686 42.60 -13.32 -11.77
C PHE A 1686 43.00 -14.65 -11.11
N TYR A 1687 43.72 -14.59 -9.98
CA TYR A 1687 44.01 -15.78 -9.18
C TYR A 1687 42.72 -16.43 -8.65
N MET A 1688 41.75 -15.66 -8.14
CA MET A 1688 40.44 -16.18 -7.75
C MET A 1688 39.71 -16.82 -8.94
N ILE A 1689 39.68 -16.16 -10.11
CA ILE A 1689 39.04 -16.69 -11.32
C ILE A 1689 39.66 -18.05 -11.69
N ASN A 1690 40.99 -18.19 -11.68
CA ASN A 1690 41.66 -19.47 -11.87
C ASN A 1690 41.24 -20.48 -10.78
N ALA A 1691 41.43 -20.16 -9.50
CA ALA A 1691 41.19 -21.08 -8.39
C ALA A 1691 39.75 -21.63 -8.37
N VAL A 1692 38.73 -20.76 -8.51
CA VAL A 1692 37.32 -21.17 -8.52
C VAL A 1692 37.00 -22.03 -9.76
N THR A 1693 37.54 -21.68 -10.93
CA THR A 1693 37.29 -22.42 -12.18
C THR A 1693 37.98 -23.78 -12.16
N LEU A 1694 39.27 -23.85 -11.80
CA LEU A 1694 40.03 -25.09 -11.73
C LEU A 1694 39.50 -26.03 -10.64
N ASN A 1695 39.11 -25.50 -9.48
CA ASN A 1695 38.51 -26.32 -8.42
C ASN A 1695 37.19 -26.97 -8.89
N ASN A 1696 36.34 -26.23 -9.61
CA ASN A 1696 35.12 -26.81 -10.19
C ASN A 1696 35.46 -27.90 -11.23
N LEU A 1697 36.45 -27.66 -12.11
CA LEU A 1697 36.94 -28.65 -13.06
C LEU A 1697 37.43 -29.95 -12.37
N LEU A 1698 38.15 -29.83 -11.25
CA LEU A 1698 38.69 -30.96 -10.48
C LEU A 1698 37.65 -31.72 -9.65
N LEU A 1699 36.47 -31.14 -9.44
CA LEU A 1699 35.37 -31.72 -8.66
C LEU A 1699 34.23 -32.27 -9.54
N ARG A 1700 34.08 -31.78 -10.78
CA ARG A 1700 32.93 -32.07 -11.66
C ARG A 1700 33.33 -32.81 -12.94
N LYS A 1701 32.92 -34.08 -13.07
CA LYS A 1701 33.15 -34.86 -14.31
C LYS A 1701 32.39 -34.33 -15.54
N ASP A 1702 31.29 -33.58 -15.33
CA ASP A 1702 30.42 -33.12 -16.40
C ASP A 1702 30.97 -31.92 -17.19
N VAL A 1703 32.10 -31.35 -16.74
CA VAL A 1703 32.84 -30.25 -17.38
C VAL A 1703 34.26 -30.66 -17.80
N CYS A 1704 34.57 -31.96 -17.82
CA CYS A 1704 35.86 -32.49 -18.27
C CYS A 1704 35.72 -33.14 -19.66
N SER A 1705 35.65 -32.33 -20.71
CA SER A 1705 35.57 -32.78 -22.12
C SER A 1705 36.47 -31.94 -23.02
N TRP A 1706 36.68 -32.37 -24.26
CA TRP A 1706 37.35 -31.55 -25.28
C TRP A 1706 36.60 -30.25 -25.54
N SER A 1707 35.25 -30.29 -25.66
CA SER A 1707 34.43 -29.09 -25.88
C SER A 1707 34.59 -28.06 -24.77
N THR A 1708 34.54 -28.50 -23.50
CA THR A 1708 34.75 -27.60 -22.35
C THR A 1708 36.16 -27.03 -22.36
N GLY A 1709 37.17 -27.82 -22.76
CA GLY A 1709 38.54 -27.33 -22.95
C GLY A 1709 38.65 -26.23 -24.00
N MET A 1710 37.98 -26.39 -25.15
CA MET A 1710 37.93 -25.41 -26.25
C MET A 1710 37.31 -24.07 -25.77
N GLN A 1711 36.18 -24.18 -25.07
CA GLN A 1711 35.41 -23.07 -24.51
C GLN A 1711 36.18 -22.33 -23.40
N LEU A 1712 36.83 -23.05 -22.48
CA LEU A 1712 37.75 -22.50 -21.49
C LEU A 1712 38.86 -21.66 -22.14
N ARG A 1713 39.49 -22.18 -23.20
CA ARG A 1713 40.59 -21.49 -23.89
C ARG A 1713 40.12 -20.21 -24.60
N TYR A 1714 38.91 -20.20 -25.16
CA TYR A 1714 38.30 -18.98 -25.69
C TYR A 1714 38.00 -17.96 -24.58
N ASN A 1715 37.40 -18.42 -23.48
CA ASN A 1715 37.10 -17.56 -22.32
C ASN A 1715 38.37 -16.94 -21.71
N ILE A 1716 39.46 -17.72 -21.61
CA ILE A 1716 40.79 -17.23 -21.20
C ILE A 1716 41.32 -16.19 -22.20
N SER A 1717 41.24 -16.45 -23.50
CA SER A 1717 41.71 -15.52 -24.54
C SER A 1717 41.03 -14.15 -24.46
N GLN A 1718 39.72 -14.13 -24.20
CA GLN A 1718 38.95 -12.89 -24.02
C GLN A 1718 39.36 -12.12 -22.75
N LEU A 1719 39.68 -12.82 -21.66
CA LEU A 1719 40.21 -12.19 -20.43
C LEU A 1719 41.64 -11.66 -20.61
N GLU A 1720 42.50 -12.34 -21.37
CA GLU A 1720 43.82 -11.84 -21.74
C GLU A 1720 43.77 -10.64 -22.68
N GLU A 1721 42.85 -10.65 -23.65
CA GLU A 1721 42.61 -9.54 -24.57
C GLU A 1721 42.15 -8.29 -23.80
N TRP A 1722 41.26 -8.47 -22.81
CA TRP A 1722 40.85 -7.42 -21.89
C TRP A 1722 42.02 -6.87 -21.04
N LEU A 1723 42.89 -7.73 -20.48
CA LEU A 1723 44.10 -7.31 -19.76
C LEU A 1723 45.04 -6.46 -20.62
N ARG A 1724 45.20 -6.83 -21.91
CA ARG A 1724 46.01 -6.04 -22.87
C ARG A 1724 45.33 -4.70 -23.17
N GLY A 1725 44.04 -4.70 -23.45
CA GLY A 1725 43.25 -3.49 -23.74
C GLY A 1725 43.18 -2.46 -22.59
N ARG A 1726 43.45 -2.88 -21.36
CA ARG A 1726 43.52 -2.01 -20.17
C ARG A 1726 44.96 -1.73 -19.67
N ASN A 1727 46.00 -2.10 -20.41
CA ASN A 1727 47.41 -2.01 -19.99
C ASN A 1727 47.76 -2.79 -18.69
N LEU A 1728 46.91 -3.71 -18.26
CA LEU A 1728 47.07 -4.51 -17.04
C LEU A 1728 47.95 -5.76 -17.23
N HIS A 1729 48.42 -6.03 -18.46
CA HIS A 1729 49.37 -7.11 -18.78
C HIS A 1729 50.53 -7.24 -17.76
N GLN A 1730 51.06 -6.11 -17.29
CA GLN A 1730 52.23 -6.07 -16.39
C GLN A 1730 51.93 -6.52 -14.95
N SER A 1731 50.67 -6.74 -14.59
CA SER A 1731 50.24 -7.15 -13.23
C SER A 1731 50.69 -8.56 -12.82
N GLY A 1732 51.08 -9.40 -13.77
CA GLY A 1732 51.24 -10.84 -13.57
C GLY A 1732 49.92 -11.61 -13.49
N ALA A 1733 48.77 -10.98 -13.74
CA ALA A 1733 47.47 -11.65 -13.78
C ALA A 1733 47.44 -12.85 -14.76
N VAL A 1734 48.07 -12.74 -15.93
CA VAL A 1734 48.21 -13.84 -16.90
C VAL A 1734 48.94 -15.04 -16.28
N GLN A 1735 50.02 -14.80 -15.53
CA GLN A 1735 50.81 -15.85 -14.88
C GLN A 1735 49.99 -16.58 -13.79
N THR A 1736 49.05 -15.88 -13.14
CA THR A 1736 48.14 -16.53 -12.18
C THR A 1736 47.12 -17.47 -12.84
N MET A 1737 46.92 -17.41 -14.17
CA MET A 1737 46.01 -18.28 -14.92
C MET A 1737 46.69 -19.51 -15.54
N GLU A 1738 48.02 -19.62 -15.46
CA GLU A 1738 48.80 -20.70 -16.09
C GLU A 1738 48.29 -22.12 -15.77
N PRO A 1739 47.88 -22.48 -14.53
CA PRO A 1739 47.27 -23.78 -14.24
C PRO A 1739 45.97 -24.04 -15.03
N LEU A 1740 45.16 -23.00 -15.28
CA LEU A 1740 43.91 -23.09 -16.03
C LEU A 1740 44.17 -23.21 -17.55
N ILE A 1741 45.18 -22.49 -18.06
CA ILE A 1741 45.65 -22.59 -19.44
C ILE A 1741 46.11 -24.02 -19.74
N GLN A 1742 46.93 -24.59 -18.85
CA GLN A 1742 47.40 -25.98 -18.97
C GLN A 1742 46.26 -26.99 -18.81
N ALA A 1743 45.27 -26.73 -17.96
CA ALA A 1743 44.08 -27.59 -17.85
C ALA A 1743 43.24 -27.58 -19.15
N ALA A 1744 43.07 -26.41 -19.77
CA ALA A 1744 42.38 -26.29 -21.07
C ALA A 1744 43.16 -27.00 -22.19
N GLN A 1745 44.50 -26.88 -22.20
CA GLN A 1745 45.37 -27.61 -23.13
C GLN A 1745 45.33 -29.13 -22.90
N LEU A 1746 45.37 -29.60 -21.65
CA LEU A 1746 45.25 -31.01 -21.27
C LEU A 1746 43.92 -31.62 -21.75
N LEU A 1747 42.82 -30.87 -21.66
CA LEU A 1747 41.53 -31.28 -22.21
C LEU A 1747 41.57 -31.38 -23.75
N GLN A 1748 42.26 -30.47 -24.44
CA GLN A 1748 42.36 -30.43 -25.91
C GLN A 1748 43.35 -31.42 -26.54
N LEU A 1749 44.42 -31.81 -25.83
CA LEU A 1749 45.48 -32.71 -26.33
C LEU A 1749 44.95 -34.12 -26.65
N LYS A 1750 45.66 -34.82 -27.54
CA LYS A 1750 45.51 -36.28 -27.73
C LYS A 1750 46.07 -37.02 -26.50
N LYS A 1751 45.54 -38.21 -26.24
CA LYS A 1751 45.72 -38.96 -24.98
C LYS A 1751 45.93 -40.46 -25.25
N LYS A 1752 46.74 -40.78 -26.26
CA LYS A 1752 46.73 -42.07 -26.95
C LYS A 1752 48.12 -42.73 -27.10
N THR A 1753 49.15 -42.00 -27.51
CA THR A 1753 50.51 -42.53 -27.72
C THR A 1753 51.46 -42.24 -26.56
N GLN A 1754 52.65 -42.84 -26.56
CA GLN A 1754 53.68 -42.51 -25.57
C GLN A 1754 54.26 -41.10 -25.80
N GLU A 1755 54.28 -40.64 -27.05
CA GLU A 1755 54.61 -39.26 -27.44
C GLU A 1755 53.55 -38.26 -26.92
N ASP A 1756 52.25 -38.59 -26.95
CA ASP A 1756 51.20 -37.78 -26.32
C ASP A 1756 51.43 -37.63 -24.80
N ALA A 1757 51.97 -38.66 -24.13
CA ALA A 1757 52.28 -38.60 -22.71
C ALA A 1757 53.49 -37.68 -22.42
N GLU A 1758 54.55 -37.75 -23.22
CA GLU A 1758 55.68 -36.82 -23.15
C GLU A 1758 55.25 -35.37 -23.46
N ALA A 1759 54.34 -35.19 -24.42
CA ALA A 1759 53.75 -33.88 -24.73
C ALA A 1759 52.92 -33.33 -23.54
N ILE A 1760 52.11 -34.15 -22.87
CA ILE A 1760 51.39 -33.72 -21.66
C ILE A 1760 52.34 -33.37 -20.52
N CYS A 1761 53.36 -34.21 -20.28
CA CYS A 1761 54.35 -34.01 -19.21
C CYS A 1761 55.20 -32.75 -19.42
N SER A 1762 55.49 -32.40 -20.68
CA SER A 1762 56.22 -31.17 -21.04
C SER A 1762 55.33 -29.91 -21.07
N LEU A 1763 54.04 -30.01 -21.38
CA LEU A 1763 53.10 -28.87 -21.32
C LEU A 1763 52.69 -28.52 -19.87
N CYS A 1764 52.33 -29.52 -19.06
CA CYS A 1764 51.63 -29.31 -17.79
C CYS A 1764 52.59 -29.00 -16.62
N THR A 1765 53.43 -27.97 -16.75
CA THR A 1765 54.48 -27.62 -15.77
C THR A 1765 53.98 -26.98 -14.47
N SER A 1766 52.78 -26.41 -14.47
CA SER A 1766 52.17 -25.66 -13.36
C SER A 1766 50.97 -26.36 -12.70
N LEU A 1767 50.39 -27.36 -13.36
CA LEU A 1767 49.48 -28.32 -12.73
C LEU A 1767 50.26 -29.36 -11.93
N SER A 1768 49.79 -29.74 -10.74
CA SER A 1768 50.39 -30.84 -9.97
C SER A 1768 50.08 -32.20 -10.58
N THR A 1769 50.93 -33.19 -10.32
CA THR A 1769 50.72 -34.59 -10.73
C THR A 1769 49.36 -35.13 -10.28
N GLN A 1770 48.88 -34.75 -9.09
CA GLN A 1770 47.54 -35.11 -8.63
C GLN A 1770 46.42 -34.47 -9.46
N GLN A 1771 46.57 -33.20 -9.84
CA GLN A 1771 45.59 -32.48 -10.67
C GLN A 1771 45.53 -33.04 -12.10
N ILE A 1772 46.68 -33.31 -12.72
CA ILE A 1772 46.78 -33.94 -14.04
C ILE A 1772 46.07 -35.30 -14.03
N VAL A 1773 46.41 -36.16 -13.06
CA VAL A 1773 45.78 -37.48 -12.87
C VAL A 1773 44.28 -37.34 -12.60
N LYS A 1774 43.83 -36.32 -11.85
CA LYS A 1774 42.41 -36.09 -11.56
C LYS A 1774 41.63 -35.70 -12.82
N ILE A 1775 42.13 -34.76 -13.62
CA ILE A 1775 41.50 -34.33 -14.87
C ILE A 1775 41.41 -35.51 -15.86
N LEU A 1776 42.48 -36.29 -16.00
CA LEU A 1776 42.49 -37.48 -16.86
C LEU A 1776 41.50 -38.57 -16.40
N ASN A 1777 41.28 -38.74 -15.10
CA ASN A 1777 40.28 -39.66 -14.55
C ASN A 1777 38.83 -39.15 -14.68
N LEU A 1778 38.62 -37.83 -14.75
CA LEU A 1778 37.30 -37.22 -14.90
C LEU A 1778 36.88 -37.04 -16.38
N TYR A 1779 37.84 -37.12 -17.30
CA TYR A 1779 37.64 -36.92 -18.74
C TYR A 1779 36.52 -37.81 -19.29
N THR A 1780 35.42 -37.18 -19.71
CA THR A 1780 34.20 -37.83 -20.17
C THR A 1780 33.90 -37.37 -21.61
N PRO A 1781 34.12 -38.23 -22.63
CA PRO A 1781 33.88 -37.85 -24.02
C PRO A 1781 32.40 -37.58 -24.28
N LEU A 1782 32.09 -36.45 -24.93
CA LEU A 1782 30.71 -36.04 -25.26
C LEU A 1782 30.33 -36.34 -26.73
N ASN A 1783 31.33 -36.37 -27.62
CA ASN A 1783 31.14 -36.44 -29.07
C ASN A 1783 31.80 -37.73 -29.63
N GLU A 1784 31.33 -38.23 -30.78
CA GLU A 1784 31.89 -39.45 -31.42
C GLU A 1784 33.38 -39.34 -31.82
N PHE A 1785 33.91 -38.11 -31.85
CA PHE A 1785 35.31 -37.80 -32.14
C PHE A 1785 36.22 -37.79 -30.89
N GLU A 1786 35.67 -37.94 -29.68
CA GLU A 1786 36.43 -38.02 -28.43
C GLU A 1786 36.56 -39.47 -27.92
N GLU A 1787 37.79 -39.91 -27.65
CA GLU A 1787 38.05 -41.24 -27.06
C GLU A 1787 38.22 -41.17 -25.53
N ARG A 1788 37.89 -42.26 -24.83
CA ARG A 1788 38.20 -42.38 -23.40
C ARG A 1788 39.70 -42.53 -23.16
N VAL A 1789 40.20 -41.83 -22.15
CA VAL A 1789 41.54 -42.05 -21.61
C VAL A 1789 41.65 -43.46 -21.03
N THR A 1790 42.70 -44.20 -21.39
CA THR A 1790 42.93 -45.56 -20.87
C THR A 1790 43.66 -45.53 -19.53
N VAL A 1791 43.40 -46.51 -18.66
CA VAL A 1791 44.10 -46.67 -17.38
C VAL A 1791 45.60 -46.92 -17.59
N ALA A 1792 45.98 -47.55 -18.71
CA ALA A 1792 47.38 -47.71 -19.11
C ALA A 1792 48.05 -46.36 -19.36
N PHE A 1793 47.42 -45.46 -20.13
CA PHE A 1793 47.92 -44.11 -20.39
C PHE A 1793 48.10 -43.30 -19.10
N ILE A 1794 47.14 -43.36 -18.17
CA ILE A 1794 47.23 -42.69 -16.87
C ILE A 1794 48.42 -43.21 -16.05
N ARG A 1795 48.71 -44.52 -16.09
CA ARG A 1795 49.89 -45.09 -15.41
C ARG A 1795 51.20 -44.62 -16.05
N THR A 1796 51.27 -44.47 -17.37
CA THR A 1796 52.45 -43.92 -18.06
C THR A 1796 52.74 -42.49 -17.62
N ILE A 1797 51.71 -41.64 -17.57
CA ILE A 1797 51.79 -40.27 -17.04
C ILE A 1797 52.28 -40.27 -15.57
N GLN A 1798 51.72 -41.14 -14.71
CA GLN A 1798 52.14 -41.24 -13.31
C GLN A 1798 53.60 -41.69 -13.13
N ALA A 1799 54.12 -42.53 -14.02
CA ALA A 1799 55.51 -42.96 -14.00
C ALA A 1799 56.47 -41.86 -14.49
N GLN A 1800 56.09 -41.09 -15.52
CA GLN A 1800 56.90 -39.98 -16.03
C GLN A 1800 56.95 -38.77 -15.06
N LEU A 1801 55.87 -38.52 -14.31
CA LEU A 1801 55.80 -37.41 -13.35
C LEU A 1801 56.30 -37.78 -11.94
N GLN A 1802 56.81 -39.00 -11.73
CA GLN A 1802 57.10 -39.54 -10.40
C GLN A 1802 58.26 -38.82 -9.68
N GLU A 1803 59.11 -38.09 -10.41
CA GLU A 1803 60.21 -37.26 -9.87
C GLU A 1803 59.77 -35.82 -9.51
N ARG A 1804 58.52 -35.41 -9.78
CA ARG A 1804 58.06 -34.05 -9.48
C ARG A 1804 57.70 -33.87 -8.01
N ASN A 1805 58.35 -32.89 -7.39
CA ASN A 1805 58.15 -32.51 -6.00
C ASN A 1805 56.91 -31.59 -5.83
N ASP A 1806 55.76 -32.03 -6.34
CA ASP A 1806 54.52 -31.24 -6.36
C ASP A 1806 53.83 -31.19 -4.96
N PRO A 1807 53.13 -30.09 -4.61
CA PRO A 1807 52.38 -30.00 -3.37
C PRO A 1807 51.23 -31.02 -3.31
N GLN A 1808 50.99 -31.60 -2.12
CA GLN A 1808 49.96 -32.64 -1.90
C GLN A 1808 48.50 -32.14 -1.99
N GLN A 1809 48.28 -30.83 -2.20
CA GLN A 1809 46.95 -30.22 -2.20
C GLN A 1809 46.33 -30.32 -3.60
N LEU A 1810 45.21 -31.03 -3.72
CA LEU A 1810 44.51 -31.21 -5.00
C LEU A 1810 43.87 -29.90 -5.50
N LEU A 1811 43.28 -29.12 -4.59
CA LEU A 1811 42.54 -27.89 -4.89
C LEU A 1811 43.40 -26.66 -4.61
N LEU A 1812 43.22 -25.60 -5.41
CA LEU A 1812 43.77 -24.27 -5.13
C LEU A 1812 42.98 -23.60 -4.00
N ASP A 1813 43.64 -22.85 -3.13
CA ASP A 1813 42.96 -22.07 -2.10
C ASP A 1813 42.33 -20.81 -2.72
N ALA A 1814 41.02 -20.86 -2.98
CA ALA A 1814 40.27 -19.72 -3.52
C ALA A 1814 40.20 -18.50 -2.58
N LYS A 1815 40.71 -18.59 -1.34
CA LYS A 1815 40.88 -17.48 -0.39
C LYS A 1815 42.33 -17.07 -0.18
N HIS A 1816 43.27 -17.62 -0.96
CA HIS A 1816 44.66 -17.17 -0.92
C HIS A 1816 44.74 -15.70 -1.34
N MET A 1817 45.47 -14.91 -0.55
CA MET A 1817 45.52 -13.47 -0.67
C MET A 1817 46.99 -13.03 -0.75
N PHE A 1818 47.38 -12.40 -1.86
CA PHE A 1818 48.77 -11.98 -2.04
C PHE A 1818 49.17 -10.89 -1.04
N PRO A 1819 50.43 -10.86 -0.57
CA PRO A 1819 50.96 -9.71 0.17
C PRO A 1819 50.87 -8.45 -0.69
N VAL A 1820 50.22 -7.40 -0.17
CA VAL A 1820 50.08 -6.11 -0.84
C VAL A 1820 51.27 -5.21 -0.52
N LEU A 1821 51.75 -4.49 -1.52
CA LEU A 1821 52.78 -3.47 -1.43
C LEU A 1821 52.18 -2.09 -1.73
N PHE A 1822 52.53 -1.11 -0.90
CA PHE A 1822 52.17 0.30 -1.07
C PHE A 1822 53.44 1.11 -1.40
N PRO A 1823 53.88 1.09 -2.68
CA PRO A 1823 55.06 1.83 -3.13
C PRO A 1823 54.87 3.33 -2.95
N PHE A 1824 55.95 4.05 -2.64
CA PHE A 1824 55.89 5.48 -2.38
C PHE A 1824 55.73 6.28 -3.68
N ASN A 1825 54.63 7.00 -3.79
CA ASN A 1825 54.30 7.85 -4.94
C ASN A 1825 54.11 9.32 -4.48
N PRO A 1826 55.12 10.20 -4.67
CA PRO A 1826 55.08 11.58 -4.19
C PRO A 1826 54.07 12.45 -4.97
N SER A 1827 53.60 13.52 -4.34
CA SER A 1827 52.73 14.53 -4.94
C SER A 1827 53.55 15.54 -5.75
N SER A 1828 53.15 15.79 -6.99
CA SER A 1828 53.66 16.91 -7.81
C SER A 1828 53.00 18.25 -7.51
N LEU A 1829 51.87 18.25 -6.80
CA LEU A 1829 51.18 19.46 -6.33
C LEU A 1829 51.90 20.07 -5.12
N THR A 1830 51.93 21.40 -5.06
CA THR A 1830 52.39 22.18 -3.90
C THR A 1830 51.17 22.61 -3.08
N MET A 1831 51.25 22.64 -1.73
CA MET A 1831 50.04 22.82 -0.90
C MET A 1831 49.40 24.20 -1.05
N ASP A 1832 50.21 25.20 -1.40
CA ASP A 1832 49.84 26.57 -1.75
C ASP A 1832 49.13 26.71 -3.12
N SER A 1833 48.98 25.61 -3.89
CA SER A 1833 48.28 25.59 -5.17
C SER A 1833 46.88 24.94 -5.13
N ILE A 1834 46.43 24.50 -3.96
CA ILE A 1834 45.21 23.70 -3.79
C ILE A 1834 44.02 24.61 -3.45
N HIS A 1835 42.99 24.60 -4.32
CA HIS A 1835 41.76 25.36 -4.13
C HIS A 1835 40.68 24.51 -3.44
N ILE A 1836 40.00 25.07 -2.42
CA ILE A 1836 38.92 24.39 -1.69
C ILE A 1836 37.57 24.62 -2.40
N PRO A 1837 36.84 23.57 -2.83
CA PRO A 1837 35.50 23.70 -3.41
C PRO A 1837 34.45 24.11 -2.37
N ALA A 1838 33.58 25.07 -2.71
CA ALA A 1838 32.50 25.53 -1.85
C ALA A 1838 31.51 24.41 -1.45
N CYS A 1839 31.35 23.37 -2.28
CA CYS A 1839 30.49 22.22 -1.99
C CYS A 1839 30.90 21.39 -0.76
N LEU A 1840 32.10 21.60 -0.20
CA LEU A 1840 32.59 20.89 0.98
C LEU A 1840 32.14 21.53 2.31
N ASN A 1841 31.53 22.72 2.31
CA ASN A 1841 31.12 23.45 3.51
C ASN A 1841 32.28 23.63 4.53
N LEU A 1842 33.43 24.13 4.06
CA LEU A 1842 34.67 24.32 4.84
C LEU A 1842 35.00 25.80 5.09
N GLU A 1843 34.00 26.69 5.06
CA GLU A 1843 34.16 28.15 5.20
C GLU A 1843 34.75 28.59 6.56
N PHE A 1844 34.84 27.67 7.53
CA PHE A 1844 35.46 27.89 8.85
C PHE A 1844 36.99 27.65 8.85
N LEU A 1845 37.58 27.17 7.76
CA LEU A 1845 39.03 27.01 7.63
C LEU A 1845 39.66 28.34 7.19
N ASN A 1846 40.64 28.85 7.96
CA ASN A 1846 41.42 30.02 7.55
C ASN A 1846 42.66 29.58 6.75
N GLU A 1847 42.90 30.26 5.62
CA GLU A 1847 44.12 30.14 4.83
C GLU A 1847 45.29 30.88 5.53
N VAL A 1848 46.35 30.15 5.87
CA VAL A 1848 47.60 30.63 6.52
C VAL A 1848 48.82 30.38 5.63
#